data_AF-A0A0F9RGQ3-F1
#
_entry.id   AF-A0A0F9RGQ3-F1
#
_cell.length_a   1.000
_cell.length_b   1.000
_cell.length_c   1.000
_cell.angle_alpha   90.00
_cell.angle_beta   90.00
_cell.angle_gamma   90.00
#
_symmetry.space_group_name_H-M   'P 1'
#
loop_
_entity.id
_entity.type
_entity.pdbx_description
1 polymer ?
#
loop_
_entity_poly.entity_id
_entity_poly.type
_entity_poly.pdbx_seq_one_letter_code
_entity_poly.pdbx_strand_id
1 'polypeptide(L)'
;MIKENIQEVILKEEMKSSYIGYAMSVVIGRAIPDVRDGLKPVHRRLIYAMADNNWDFSSPHVKCAKIVGECFVKGTLVNTINGLKSIEDISIGDSVYTHNGAKQVTKLYEMPEQELFQIELENGLQNVCTKGQRLKIFTPELKYVWKNPNELNIGDYIVCRSKYNPTTNSIRIGDILFDEDLAYFIGLFLADGWIDRDNKSGYHRIAIASDTIEVLEKIQKILISKFNHKENILKKTENFFYIRINKNELNSQLINTFNLEDKYSYNIKIPPFLYNSPANLIFAFFSGFLEGDGHVHKNRSVLSVCSIFERFIRDLQVLLFSIGINSCIYLEKKKTHYLQGKLVRGNYDIFSLEITGIDFSKIKDQIKIQNLKKNRNLKKERKYIASKFEEIPYLGKFIFTEFSEKHLGGGWYQDKDGNKIRIGIKYPDGTKIRYQKNLKEEIRIYKSTLNILNIKRKMELIGSKYLDIINKITQNDYSFIKIKEIIKKSSEKTYDIQVKDNHQFIANGMIVHNCLGNYHPHGDAAVYNSLVRMGQNFSLRYPLIDPQGNFGSIDGDPPAAYRYTEARLSRIANELIEDLEKETVNFQPNFDSSSKEPRYLPAKLPNMLLNGTKGIAVGMATSMPPHNLNEVCQGIISTIDNPDISVVELMELIKGPDFPTGGIITSTSGIYNAYAYGKGNIPLRGRIEEETKGKIKNLIISEIPYLLNKTTLIEGIAKLIRDGVLKDIRDLRDESDRKGMRIVLELKKGAQTPIIKNTLFKRTRLFANFNVVNLVLINDGKQPKILNLKELIKEYIKHRSDIIFRKAAFQVKKAQDRLHKVDGLIIALNDIDNVVNIIKNSNDSKDARTKLKDKYKLSDIQVKAILEMPLSRLTNLETKKLKDEQNSLNQQITELTKILESEELRLSIIKKELIELSNKYGDDRRTEIVEEEISDIAKKDLVKKEPTMVILTKNHYIKRMSPQDYRTQRRGGRGKRGMTVNEEDFISDLFVCSTHDTILFFTSKGRVYTMKCFEVPLQQRTAKGRPIINLIKIREGEEISSMIPINNFDTNDLLIMITKNGIAKKIQLKKFSKIPKSGLRAQSIRPNDMLVSVKMLSNELQDIFIATKLGYAIRFDESELKEQRRTTMGYKGLSLREGDEVIEGLLVNIDDIILTLSQKGYGQRTFVKEYRKTRRAAKGVKNIKLTKITQDKVIDVKISTEEDILVGTEQGQVIRVPIDSIRITHRPSKGVRVIKLYENDSVTSIGKCEKQIKESKEIE
;
A
#
# COMPACT_ATOMS: atom_id res chain seq x y z
N MET A 1 17.96 0.48 -49.76
CA MET A 1 18.96 0.22 -48.70
C MET A 1 18.75 1.24 -47.61
N ILE A 2 18.24 0.82 -46.45
CA ILE A 2 18.08 1.68 -45.28
C ILE A 2 19.49 1.79 -44.67
N LYS A 3 20.10 2.97 -44.70
CA LYS A 3 21.27 3.25 -43.86
C LYS A 3 20.76 3.30 -42.43
N GLU A 4 20.98 2.24 -41.68
CA GLU A 4 20.78 2.25 -40.23
C GLU A 4 21.80 3.24 -39.63
N ASN A 5 21.29 4.26 -38.94
CA ASN A 5 22.10 5.13 -38.09
C ASN A 5 22.57 4.30 -36.90
N ILE A 6 23.67 3.57 -37.07
CA ILE A 6 24.34 2.86 -36.00
C ILE A 6 25.14 3.89 -35.20
N GLN A 7 24.72 4.15 -33.96
CA GLN A 7 25.49 4.96 -33.01
C GLN A 7 26.22 4.02 -32.04
N GLU A 8 27.53 4.18 -31.93
CA GLU A 8 28.31 3.54 -30.86
C GLU A 8 28.03 4.26 -29.54
N VAL A 9 27.43 3.56 -28.58
CA VAL A 9 27.12 4.11 -27.26
C VAL A 9 27.79 3.24 -26.20
N ILE A 10 28.43 3.88 -25.21
CA ILE A 10 29.06 3.18 -24.09
C ILE A 10 27.97 2.48 -23.28
N LEU A 11 28.03 1.15 -23.22
CA LEU A 11 26.98 0.30 -22.63
C LEU A 11 26.61 0.71 -21.20
N LYS A 12 27.58 1.17 -20.40
CA LYS A 12 27.35 1.65 -19.03
C LYS A 12 26.53 2.95 -18.98
N GLU A 13 26.76 3.87 -19.91
CA GLU A 13 26.01 5.13 -19.99
C GLU A 13 24.61 4.90 -20.53
N GLU A 14 24.49 4.04 -21.54
CA GLU A 14 23.19 3.64 -22.09
C GLU A 14 22.36 2.89 -21.05
N MET A 15 22.94 1.92 -20.32
CA MET A 15 22.26 1.24 -19.22
C MET A 15 21.84 2.21 -18.12
N LYS A 16 22.66 3.20 -17.76
CA LYS A 16 22.31 4.22 -16.76
C LYS A 16 21.19 5.13 -17.25
N SER A 17 21.26 5.59 -18.50
CA SER A 17 20.25 6.43 -19.15
C SER A 17 18.92 5.69 -19.28
N SER A 18 18.94 4.49 -19.86
CA SER A 18 17.79 3.60 -20.00
C SER A 18 17.21 3.18 -18.64
N TYR A 19 18.04 2.92 -17.62
CA TYR A 19 17.55 2.66 -16.26
C TYR A 19 16.88 3.88 -15.64
N ILE A 20 17.46 5.08 -15.78
CA ILE A 20 16.85 6.33 -15.29
C ILE A 20 15.56 6.64 -16.06
N GLY A 21 15.53 6.44 -17.37
CA GLY A 21 14.35 6.61 -18.22
C GLY A 21 13.23 5.63 -17.85
N TYR A 22 13.56 4.35 -17.68
CA TYR A 22 12.63 3.34 -17.19
C TYR A 22 12.13 3.66 -15.78
N ALA A 23 13.03 3.97 -14.84
CA ALA A 23 12.69 4.33 -13.47
C ALA A 23 11.75 5.55 -13.45
N MET A 24 12.06 6.61 -14.21
CA MET A 24 11.17 7.77 -14.35
C MET A 24 9.82 7.41 -14.96
N SER A 25 9.78 6.56 -16.00
CA SER A 25 8.51 6.12 -16.60
C SER A 25 7.62 5.36 -15.60
N VAL A 26 8.24 4.52 -14.75
CA VAL A 26 7.56 3.77 -13.68
C VAL A 26 7.10 4.70 -12.56
N VAL A 27 7.92 5.68 -12.19
CA VAL A 27 7.63 6.68 -11.16
C VAL A 27 6.43 7.55 -11.57
N ILE A 28 6.45 8.08 -12.79
CA ILE A 28 5.39 8.92 -13.36
C ILE A 28 4.10 8.10 -13.56
N GLY A 29 4.22 6.86 -14.06
CA GLY A 29 3.08 6.01 -14.37
C GLY A 29 2.38 5.38 -13.15
N ARG A 30 2.95 5.45 -11.94
CA ARG A 30 2.42 4.70 -10.78
C ARG A 30 2.43 5.42 -9.42
N ALA A 31 3.44 6.22 -9.11
CA ALA A 31 3.77 6.51 -7.72
C ALA A 31 3.52 7.96 -7.26
N ILE A 32 3.73 8.96 -8.13
CA ILE A 32 3.64 10.38 -7.79
C ILE A 32 2.29 10.96 -8.28
N PRO A 33 1.59 11.77 -7.46
CA PRO A 33 0.37 12.46 -7.90
C PRO A 33 0.68 13.57 -8.92
N ASP A 34 -0.29 13.87 -9.78
CA ASP A 34 -0.27 15.09 -10.58
C ASP A 34 -0.72 16.28 -9.72
N VAL A 35 -0.04 17.42 -9.80
CA VAL A 35 -0.35 18.60 -8.97
C VAL A 35 -1.78 19.13 -9.17
N ARG A 36 -2.37 18.88 -10.35
CA ARG A 36 -3.68 19.42 -10.76
C ARG A 36 -4.86 18.80 -10.02
N ASP A 37 -4.89 17.47 -9.92
CA ASP A 37 -5.97 16.73 -9.25
C ASP A 37 -5.54 16.05 -7.94
N GLY A 38 -4.24 16.01 -7.66
CA GLY A 38 -3.69 15.35 -6.47
C GLY A 38 -3.82 13.83 -6.48
N LEU A 39 -4.21 13.22 -7.60
CA LEU A 39 -4.47 11.79 -7.69
C LEU A 39 -3.30 11.06 -8.34
N LYS A 40 -3.05 9.85 -7.85
CA LYS A 40 -2.23 8.87 -8.55
C LYS A 40 -3.00 8.34 -9.76
N PRO A 41 -2.30 7.84 -10.80
CA PRO A 41 -2.95 7.24 -11.97
C PRO A 41 -3.98 6.16 -11.60
N VAL A 42 -3.70 5.35 -10.56
CA VAL A 42 -4.61 4.29 -10.10
C VAL A 42 -5.94 4.84 -9.58
N HIS A 43 -5.89 5.91 -8.77
CA HIS A 43 -7.07 6.55 -8.18
C HIS A 43 -7.90 7.25 -9.26
N ARG A 44 -7.24 7.99 -10.17
CA ARG A 44 -7.88 8.75 -11.25
C ARG A 44 -8.73 7.85 -12.15
N ARG A 45 -8.12 6.78 -12.65
CA ARG A 45 -8.80 5.80 -13.51
C ARG A 45 -9.94 5.09 -12.80
N LEU A 46 -9.83 4.86 -11.49
CA LEU A 46 -10.91 4.26 -10.72
C LEU A 46 -12.11 5.22 -10.62
N ILE A 47 -11.87 6.47 -10.23
CA ILE A 47 -12.91 7.50 -10.16
C ILE A 47 -13.56 7.70 -11.53
N TYR A 48 -12.74 7.80 -12.58
CA TYR A 48 -13.23 7.91 -13.96
C TYR A 48 -14.03 6.68 -14.40
N ALA A 49 -13.56 5.46 -14.12
CA ALA A 49 -14.29 4.24 -14.47
C ALA A 49 -15.67 4.18 -13.79
N MET A 50 -15.76 4.57 -12.52
CA MET A 50 -17.04 4.63 -11.81
C MET A 50 -17.96 5.72 -12.37
N ALA A 51 -17.41 6.88 -12.72
CA ALA A 51 -18.15 7.97 -13.35
C ALA A 51 -18.69 7.58 -14.74
N ASP A 52 -17.85 6.97 -15.58
CA ASP A 52 -18.19 6.49 -16.93
C ASP A 52 -19.31 5.42 -16.91
N ASN A 53 -19.44 4.68 -15.80
CA ASN A 53 -20.50 3.71 -15.57
C ASN A 53 -21.72 4.26 -14.80
N ASN A 54 -21.77 5.56 -14.51
CA ASN A 54 -22.82 6.23 -13.73
C ASN A 54 -23.01 5.64 -12.32
N TRP A 55 -21.91 5.25 -11.64
CA TRP A 55 -21.92 4.82 -10.24
C TRP A 55 -21.60 5.97 -9.29
N ASP A 56 -22.38 7.05 -9.42
CA ASP A 56 -22.24 8.27 -8.63
C ASP A 56 -22.88 8.13 -7.22
N PHE A 57 -22.86 9.20 -6.42
CA PHE A 57 -23.43 9.17 -5.08
C PHE A 57 -24.96 8.98 -5.06
N SER A 58 -25.66 9.19 -6.18
CA SER A 58 -27.10 9.01 -6.33
C SER A 58 -27.47 7.59 -6.73
N SER A 59 -26.52 6.82 -7.25
CA SER A 59 -26.73 5.42 -7.60
C SER A 59 -26.81 4.52 -6.36
N PRO A 60 -27.46 3.34 -6.46
CA PRO A 60 -27.26 2.26 -5.50
C PRO A 60 -25.79 1.84 -5.42
N HIS A 61 -25.37 1.28 -4.28
CA HIS A 61 -24.04 0.68 -4.18
C HIS A 61 -23.93 -0.51 -5.15
N VAL A 62 -22.77 -0.64 -5.80
CA VAL A 62 -22.49 -1.76 -6.71
C VAL A 62 -21.41 -2.65 -6.11
N LYS A 63 -21.48 -3.96 -6.36
CA LYS A 63 -20.45 -4.91 -5.92
C LYS A 63 -19.07 -4.44 -6.37
N CYS A 64 -18.10 -4.43 -5.47
CA CYS A 64 -16.72 -4.05 -5.79
C CYS A 64 -16.13 -4.93 -6.90
N ALA A 65 -16.59 -6.18 -7.02
CA ALA A 65 -16.30 -7.05 -8.17
C ALA A 65 -16.61 -6.40 -9.53
N LYS A 66 -17.75 -5.70 -9.68
CA LYS A 66 -18.12 -4.99 -10.93
C LYS A 66 -17.19 -3.81 -11.22
N ILE A 67 -16.63 -3.19 -10.19
CA ILE A 67 -15.64 -2.11 -10.32
C ILE A 67 -14.27 -2.67 -10.72
N VAL A 68 -14.00 -3.95 -10.46
CA VAL A 68 -12.70 -4.61 -10.66
C VAL A 68 -12.64 -5.44 -11.97
N GLY A 69 -13.75 -6.00 -12.48
CA GLY A 69 -13.85 -6.68 -13.80
C GLY A 69 -15.03 -7.68 -13.96
N GLU A 70 -15.37 -8.09 -15.20
CA GLU A 70 -16.50 -9.00 -15.54
C GLU A 70 -16.03 -10.23 -16.38
N CYS A 71 -16.30 -11.50 -15.97
CA CYS A 71 -15.54 -12.73 -16.38
C CYS A 71 -16.32 -13.92 -17.07
N PHE A 72 -15.73 -15.12 -17.24
CA PHE A 72 -16.28 -16.35 -17.88
C PHE A 72 -16.82 -17.41 -16.92
N VAL A 73 -17.70 -18.34 -17.33
CA VAL A 73 -18.19 -19.43 -16.44
C VAL A 73 -17.30 -20.69 -16.41
N LYS A 74 -17.50 -21.52 -15.37
CA LYS A 74 -16.89 -22.85 -15.23
C LYS A 74 -17.08 -23.72 -16.48
N GLY A 75 -16.05 -24.45 -16.90
CA GLY A 75 -16.10 -25.36 -18.04
C GLY A 75 -15.89 -24.69 -19.40
N THR A 76 -15.62 -23.38 -19.42
CA THR A 76 -15.17 -22.70 -20.64
C THR A 76 -13.82 -23.26 -21.07
N LEU A 77 -13.71 -23.81 -22.28
CA LEU A 77 -12.48 -24.43 -22.78
C LEU A 77 -11.57 -23.37 -23.39
N VAL A 78 -10.35 -23.24 -22.85
CA VAL A 78 -9.32 -22.30 -23.31
C VAL A 78 -8.25 -23.04 -24.09
N ASN A 79 -7.82 -22.44 -25.20
CA ASN A 79 -6.79 -23.02 -26.05
C ASN A 79 -5.38 -22.76 -25.47
N THR A 80 -4.69 -23.83 -25.06
CA THR A 80 -3.30 -23.81 -24.57
C THR A 80 -2.34 -24.50 -25.54
N ILE A 81 -1.04 -24.31 -25.37
CA ILE A 81 0.00 -25.04 -26.14
C ILE A 81 -0.08 -26.56 -25.98
N ASN A 82 -0.65 -27.02 -24.85
CA ASN A 82 -0.77 -28.43 -24.51
C ASN A 82 -2.17 -28.98 -24.82
N GLY A 83 -3.03 -28.19 -25.48
CA GLY A 83 -4.42 -28.56 -25.79
C GLY A 83 -5.46 -27.71 -25.08
N LEU A 84 -6.72 -28.16 -25.10
CA LEU A 84 -7.85 -27.48 -24.46
C LEU A 84 -7.82 -27.73 -22.95
N LYS A 85 -7.96 -26.66 -22.17
CA LYS A 85 -8.04 -26.73 -20.71
C LYS A 85 -9.24 -25.93 -20.23
N SER A 86 -10.01 -26.46 -19.29
CA SER A 86 -11.11 -25.71 -18.67
C SER A 86 -10.55 -24.48 -17.97
N ILE A 87 -11.26 -23.35 -17.99
CA ILE A 87 -10.83 -22.08 -17.41
C ILE A 87 -10.47 -22.21 -15.92
N GLU A 88 -11.20 -23.05 -15.17
CA GLU A 88 -10.95 -23.33 -13.76
C GLU A 88 -9.67 -24.15 -13.50
N ASP A 89 -9.20 -24.89 -14.51
CA ASP A 89 -8.03 -25.76 -14.40
C ASP A 89 -6.74 -25.04 -14.81
N ILE A 90 -6.82 -23.84 -15.40
CA ILE A 90 -5.63 -23.08 -15.86
C ILE A 90 -4.75 -22.70 -14.68
N SER A 91 -3.44 -22.84 -14.84
CA SER A 91 -2.41 -22.53 -13.85
C SER A 91 -1.55 -21.32 -14.27
N ILE A 92 -1.02 -20.58 -13.31
CA ILE A 92 0.02 -19.57 -13.59
C ILE A 92 1.22 -20.28 -14.23
N GLY A 93 1.71 -19.75 -15.35
CA GLY A 93 2.78 -20.33 -16.17
C GLY A 93 2.28 -21.11 -17.39
N ASP A 94 1.01 -21.51 -17.42
CA ASP A 94 0.42 -22.14 -18.62
C ASP A 94 0.51 -21.18 -19.81
N SER A 95 0.77 -21.69 -21.02
CA SER A 95 0.81 -20.85 -22.22
C SER A 95 -0.49 -20.99 -23.02
N VAL A 96 -1.23 -19.89 -23.12
CA VAL A 96 -2.51 -19.81 -23.84
C VAL A 96 -2.32 -19.14 -25.21
N TYR A 97 -3.10 -19.56 -26.19
CA TYR A 97 -3.11 -18.94 -27.51
C TYR A 97 -3.87 -17.62 -27.48
N THR A 98 -3.27 -16.61 -28.09
CA THR A 98 -3.85 -15.28 -28.31
C THR A 98 -4.06 -15.05 -29.82
N HIS A 99 -4.57 -13.88 -30.20
CA HIS A 99 -4.62 -13.48 -31.61
C HIS A 99 -3.23 -13.49 -32.31
N ASN A 100 -2.13 -13.30 -31.56
CA ASN A 100 -0.75 -13.20 -32.08
C ASN A 100 0.16 -14.27 -31.45
N GLY A 101 -0.29 -15.53 -31.42
CA GLY A 101 0.50 -16.67 -30.94
C GLY A 101 0.35 -16.93 -29.43
N ALA A 102 1.14 -17.86 -28.91
CA ALA A 102 1.06 -18.32 -27.53
C ALA A 102 1.75 -17.34 -26.55
N LYS A 103 1.12 -17.10 -25.40
CA LYS A 103 1.62 -16.24 -24.32
C LYS A 103 1.35 -16.87 -22.96
N GLN A 104 2.22 -16.59 -21.99
CA GLN A 104 2.10 -17.16 -20.65
C GLN A 104 1.00 -16.49 -19.83
N VAL A 105 0.29 -17.30 -19.06
CA VAL A 105 -0.62 -16.88 -18.01
C VAL A 105 0.21 -16.42 -16.81
N THR A 106 -0.03 -15.20 -16.38
CA THR A 106 0.67 -14.53 -15.27
C THR A 106 -0.13 -14.54 -13.98
N LYS A 107 -1.47 -14.58 -14.07
CA LYS A 107 -2.40 -14.60 -12.93
C LYS A 107 -3.70 -15.31 -13.28
N LEU A 108 -4.38 -15.79 -12.24
CA LEU A 108 -5.69 -16.45 -12.31
C LEU A 108 -6.66 -15.77 -11.34
N TYR A 109 -7.93 -15.80 -11.69
CA TYR A 109 -8.98 -15.11 -10.98
C TYR A 109 -10.23 -15.99 -10.87
N GLU A 110 -10.78 -16.09 -9.66
CA GLU A 110 -12.06 -16.73 -9.41
C GLU A 110 -13.03 -15.70 -8.82
N MET A 111 -14.18 -15.55 -9.48
CA MET A 111 -15.06 -14.38 -9.41
C MET A 111 -16.49 -14.78 -8.99
N PRO A 112 -17.25 -13.85 -8.38
CA PRO A 112 -18.58 -14.15 -7.87
C PRO A 112 -19.61 -14.41 -8.98
N GLU A 113 -20.82 -14.82 -8.59
CA GLU A 113 -21.95 -14.98 -9.50
C GLU A 113 -22.34 -13.65 -10.15
N GLN A 114 -22.50 -13.64 -11.46
CA GLN A 114 -22.80 -12.44 -12.26
C GLN A 114 -23.89 -12.73 -13.31
N GLU A 115 -24.64 -11.73 -13.78
CA GLU A 115 -25.58 -11.89 -14.91
C GLU A 115 -24.81 -12.34 -16.17
N LEU A 116 -25.32 -13.38 -16.84
CA LEU A 116 -24.63 -14.04 -17.94
C LEU A 116 -25.34 -13.86 -19.28
N PHE A 117 -24.56 -13.89 -20.35
CA PHE A 117 -24.96 -13.86 -21.74
C PHE A 117 -24.36 -15.08 -22.44
N GLN A 118 -25.23 -15.92 -23.00
CA GLN A 118 -24.85 -16.98 -23.91
C GLN A 118 -24.88 -16.43 -25.34
N ILE A 119 -23.74 -16.44 -26.02
CA ILE A 119 -23.61 -16.05 -27.41
C ILE A 119 -23.46 -17.34 -28.22
N GLU A 120 -24.47 -17.68 -29.03
CA GLU A 120 -24.45 -18.83 -29.93
C GLU A 120 -24.21 -18.36 -31.37
N LEU A 121 -23.27 -19.00 -32.06
CA LEU A 121 -22.94 -18.74 -33.47
C LEU A 121 -23.73 -19.66 -34.40
N GLU A 122 -23.83 -19.31 -35.69
CA GLU A 122 -24.59 -20.07 -36.69
C GLU A 122 -24.19 -21.55 -36.82
N ASN A 123 -22.95 -21.89 -36.51
CA ASN A 123 -22.48 -23.28 -36.54
C ASN A 123 -22.74 -24.05 -35.24
N GLY A 124 -23.24 -23.39 -34.19
CA GLY A 124 -23.47 -23.99 -32.87
C GLY A 124 -22.34 -23.78 -31.85
N LEU A 125 -21.21 -23.17 -32.23
CA LEU A 125 -20.23 -22.75 -31.23
C LEU A 125 -20.87 -21.73 -30.30
N GLN A 126 -20.59 -21.85 -29.00
CA GLN A 126 -21.15 -20.94 -28.02
C GLN A 126 -20.15 -20.55 -26.93
N ASN A 127 -20.33 -19.36 -26.39
CA ASN A 127 -19.61 -18.90 -25.22
C ASN A 127 -20.60 -18.27 -24.23
N VAL A 128 -20.46 -18.61 -22.95
CA VAL A 128 -21.27 -18.04 -21.86
C VAL A 128 -20.36 -17.12 -21.06
N CYS A 129 -20.72 -15.85 -21.04
CA CYS A 129 -19.85 -14.81 -20.52
C CYS A 129 -20.66 -13.72 -19.83
N THR A 130 -19.99 -12.89 -19.04
CA THR A 130 -20.60 -11.74 -18.38
C THR A 130 -20.69 -10.54 -19.32
N LYS A 131 -21.41 -9.50 -18.90
CA LYS A 131 -21.61 -8.28 -19.68
C LYS A 131 -20.31 -7.56 -20.13
N GLY A 132 -19.20 -7.70 -19.42
CA GLY A 132 -17.96 -6.97 -19.72
C GLY A 132 -16.95 -7.78 -20.49
N GLN A 133 -17.29 -9.04 -20.75
CA GLN A 133 -16.47 -9.90 -21.55
C GLN A 133 -16.54 -9.46 -23.02
N ARG A 134 -15.49 -8.81 -23.52
CA ARG A 134 -15.44 -8.37 -24.91
C ARG A 134 -15.13 -9.52 -25.86
N LEU A 135 -15.83 -9.56 -26.98
CA LEU A 135 -15.59 -10.49 -28.09
C LEU A 135 -15.11 -9.73 -29.33
N LYS A 136 -14.19 -10.35 -30.07
CA LYS A 136 -13.63 -9.76 -31.28
C LYS A 136 -14.60 -9.97 -32.44
N ILE A 137 -15.01 -8.88 -33.09
CA ILE A 137 -15.86 -8.90 -34.29
C ILE A 137 -15.10 -8.40 -35.52
N PHE A 138 -15.54 -8.86 -36.69
CA PHE A 138 -15.05 -8.41 -37.98
C PHE A 138 -16.10 -7.56 -38.70
N THR A 139 -15.69 -6.36 -39.11
CA THR A 139 -16.60 -5.31 -39.60
C THR A 139 -16.59 -5.19 -41.12
N PRO A 140 -17.61 -4.57 -41.73
CA PRO A 140 -17.66 -4.28 -43.17
C PRO A 140 -16.45 -3.49 -43.70
N GLU A 141 -15.79 -2.70 -42.85
CA GLU A 141 -14.58 -1.94 -43.18
C GLU A 141 -13.30 -2.79 -43.16
N LEU A 142 -13.41 -4.12 -43.06
CA LEU A 142 -12.31 -5.08 -42.92
C LEU A 142 -11.45 -4.84 -41.66
N LYS A 143 -12.07 -4.35 -40.58
CA LYS A 143 -11.39 -4.09 -39.29
C LYS A 143 -11.86 -5.05 -38.20
N TYR A 144 -10.95 -5.34 -37.27
CA TYR A 144 -11.24 -6.09 -36.06
C TYR A 144 -11.59 -5.14 -34.91
N VAL A 145 -12.81 -5.24 -34.38
CA VAL A 145 -13.33 -4.38 -33.31
C VAL A 145 -13.70 -5.23 -32.10
N TRP A 146 -13.54 -4.69 -30.90
CA TRP A 146 -14.03 -5.32 -29.66
C TRP A 146 -15.43 -4.81 -29.35
N LYS A 147 -16.34 -5.71 -28.99
CA LYS A 147 -17.68 -5.36 -28.52
C LYS A 147 -18.03 -6.14 -27.26
N ASN A 148 -18.77 -5.50 -26.36
CA ASN A 148 -19.39 -6.18 -25.22
C ASN A 148 -20.63 -6.98 -25.67
N PRO A 149 -21.11 -8.00 -24.93
CA PRO A 149 -22.27 -8.79 -25.32
C PRO A 149 -23.55 -7.97 -25.53
N ASN A 150 -23.69 -6.83 -24.84
CA ASN A 150 -24.83 -5.92 -25.00
C ASN A 150 -24.77 -5.07 -26.28
N GLU A 151 -23.59 -4.95 -26.91
CA GLU A 151 -23.37 -4.18 -28.14
C GLU A 151 -23.38 -5.06 -29.39
N LEU A 152 -23.41 -6.38 -29.19
CA LEU A 152 -23.48 -7.37 -30.25
C LEU A 152 -24.88 -7.42 -30.84
N ASN A 153 -24.94 -7.49 -32.16
CA ASN A 153 -26.19 -7.71 -32.88
C ASN A 153 -26.19 -9.11 -33.49
N ILE A 154 -27.38 -9.71 -33.58
CA ILE A 154 -27.57 -10.95 -34.37
C ILE A 154 -27.12 -10.65 -35.81
N GLY A 155 -26.27 -11.54 -36.35
CA GLY A 155 -25.65 -11.38 -37.66
C GLY A 155 -24.26 -10.74 -37.68
N ASP A 156 -23.77 -10.17 -36.56
CA ASP A 156 -22.36 -9.72 -36.45
C ASP A 156 -21.41 -10.92 -36.62
N TYR A 157 -20.28 -10.73 -37.30
CA TYR A 157 -19.27 -11.79 -37.50
C TYR A 157 -18.28 -11.83 -36.34
N ILE A 158 -18.32 -12.87 -35.51
CA ILE A 158 -17.30 -13.13 -34.49
C ILE A 158 -16.05 -13.71 -35.14
N VAL A 159 -14.89 -13.24 -34.69
CA VAL A 159 -13.59 -13.77 -35.09
C VAL A 159 -13.29 -15.00 -34.26
N CYS A 160 -13.28 -16.13 -34.93
CA CYS A 160 -12.89 -17.42 -34.36
C CYS A 160 -11.51 -17.82 -34.89
N ARG A 161 -10.82 -18.68 -34.16
CA ARG A 161 -9.52 -19.21 -34.58
C ARG A 161 -9.46 -20.71 -34.38
N SER A 162 -9.25 -21.43 -35.47
CA SER A 162 -9.08 -22.89 -35.49
C SER A 162 -7.61 -23.28 -35.60
N LYS A 163 -7.30 -24.56 -35.33
CA LYS A 163 -6.01 -25.24 -35.57
C LYS A 163 -4.85 -24.83 -34.65
N TYR A 164 -4.66 -25.61 -33.60
CA TYR A 164 -3.53 -25.54 -32.66
C TYR A 164 -2.90 -26.93 -32.59
N ASN A 165 -1.63 -27.06 -32.98
CA ASN A 165 -0.94 -28.35 -32.84
C ASN A 165 -0.54 -28.53 -31.36
N PRO A 166 -1.07 -29.54 -30.64
CA PRO A 166 -0.50 -29.93 -29.36
C PRO A 166 0.90 -30.47 -29.63
N THR A 167 1.89 -30.03 -28.85
CA THR A 167 3.31 -30.41 -29.02
C THR A 167 3.63 -31.87 -28.65
N THR A 168 2.67 -32.62 -28.12
CA THR A 168 2.90 -33.94 -27.51
C THR A 168 2.55 -35.10 -28.45
N ASN A 169 3.55 -35.92 -28.77
CA ASN A 169 3.42 -37.10 -29.64
C ASN A 169 2.94 -38.38 -28.93
N SER A 170 2.97 -38.44 -27.59
CA SER A 170 2.55 -39.62 -26.83
C SER A 170 1.89 -39.26 -25.50
N ILE A 171 0.78 -39.92 -25.18
CA ILE A 171 0.06 -39.78 -23.92
C ILE A 171 0.19 -41.09 -23.15
N ARG A 172 0.62 -41.04 -21.90
CA ARG A 172 0.61 -42.19 -20.98
C ARG A 172 -0.43 -41.96 -19.89
N ILE A 173 -1.24 -42.98 -19.63
CA ILE A 173 -2.25 -42.98 -18.56
C ILE A 173 -1.94 -44.19 -17.68
N GLY A 174 -1.35 -43.94 -16.51
CA GLY A 174 -0.70 -44.99 -15.73
C GLY A 174 0.43 -45.64 -16.54
N ASP A 175 0.42 -46.98 -16.61
CA ASP A 175 1.41 -47.77 -17.34
C ASP A 175 1.06 -47.98 -18.82
N ILE A 176 -0.10 -47.49 -19.28
CA ILE A 176 -0.60 -47.71 -20.64
C ILE A 176 -0.23 -46.54 -21.55
N LEU A 177 0.36 -46.85 -22.70
CA LEU A 177 0.54 -45.90 -23.80
C LEU A 177 -0.78 -45.75 -24.55
N PHE A 178 -1.35 -44.54 -24.52
CA PHE A 178 -2.60 -44.21 -25.18
C PHE A 178 -2.36 -43.90 -26.67
N ASP A 179 -2.86 -44.75 -27.55
CA ASP A 179 -2.66 -44.69 -28.99
C ASP A 179 -3.98 -44.72 -29.78
N GLU A 180 -3.90 -44.77 -31.12
CA GLU A 180 -5.08 -44.71 -31.99
C GLU A 180 -6.07 -45.85 -31.74
N ASP A 181 -5.57 -47.04 -31.38
CA ASP A 181 -6.40 -48.21 -31.11
C ASP A 181 -7.20 -48.02 -29.83
N LEU A 182 -6.57 -47.54 -28.75
CA LEU A 182 -7.27 -47.24 -27.49
C LEU A 182 -8.21 -46.05 -27.65
N ALA A 183 -7.84 -45.02 -28.40
CA ALA A 183 -8.71 -43.89 -28.70
C ALA A 183 -9.97 -44.34 -29.46
N TYR A 184 -9.80 -45.19 -30.49
CA TYR A 184 -10.91 -45.80 -31.21
C TYR A 184 -11.80 -46.66 -30.29
N PHE A 185 -11.20 -47.48 -29.42
CA PHE A 185 -11.93 -48.29 -28.45
C PHE A 185 -12.81 -47.42 -27.54
N ILE A 186 -12.27 -46.34 -26.98
CA ILE A 186 -13.03 -45.44 -26.10
C ILE A 186 -14.14 -44.73 -26.87
N GLY A 187 -13.87 -44.25 -28.09
CA GLY A 187 -14.89 -43.62 -28.93
C GLY A 187 -16.06 -44.55 -29.20
N LEU A 188 -15.77 -45.80 -29.57
CA LEU A 188 -16.80 -46.81 -29.81
C LEU A 188 -17.53 -47.19 -28.52
N PHE A 189 -16.81 -47.33 -27.42
CA PHE A 189 -17.40 -47.61 -26.11
C PHE A 189 -18.34 -46.47 -25.68
N LEU A 190 -18.00 -45.20 -25.93
CA LEU A 190 -18.88 -44.08 -25.58
C LEU A 190 -20.15 -44.02 -26.42
N ALA A 191 -20.11 -44.50 -27.67
CA ALA A 191 -21.30 -44.68 -28.50
C ALA A 191 -22.12 -45.90 -28.05
N ASP A 192 -21.68 -47.12 -28.42
CA ASP A 192 -22.48 -48.36 -28.31
C ASP A 192 -22.04 -49.30 -27.16
N GLY A 193 -21.25 -48.80 -26.20
CA GLY A 193 -20.80 -49.56 -25.03
C GLY A 193 -21.64 -49.32 -23.77
N TRP A 194 -21.75 -50.36 -22.93
CA TRP A 194 -22.36 -50.29 -21.59
C TRP A 194 -21.56 -51.08 -20.56
N ILE A 195 -21.82 -50.78 -19.28
CA ILE A 195 -21.25 -51.51 -18.14
C ILE A 195 -22.36 -52.35 -17.52
N ASP A 196 -22.19 -53.67 -17.55
CA ASP A 196 -23.05 -54.62 -16.84
C ASP A 196 -22.65 -54.62 -15.35
N ARG A 197 -23.59 -54.26 -14.46
CA ARG A 197 -23.35 -54.15 -13.02
C ARG A 197 -23.98 -55.34 -12.33
N ASP A 198 -23.15 -56.29 -11.89
CA ASP A 198 -23.63 -57.42 -11.09
C ASP A 198 -23.69 -57.03 -9.61
N ASN A 199 -24.89 -56.64 -9.15
CA ASN A 199 -25.14 -56.21 -7.78
C ASN A 199 -24.88 -57.30 -6.72
N LYS A 200 -24.76 -58.59 -7.10
CA LYS A 200 -24.51 -59.68 -6.15
C LYS A 200 -23.03 -59.97 -5.91
N SER A 201 -22.18 -59.68 -6.89
CA SER A 201 -20.77 -60.05 -6.85
C SER A 201 -19.83 -58.85 -6.74
N GLY A 202 -20.31 -57.62 -7.01
CA GLY A 202 -19.50 -56.39 -6.98
C GLY A 202 -18.63 -56.18 -8.24
N TYR A 203 -18.94 -56.90 -9.33
CA TYR A 203 -18.17 -56.88 -10.57
C TYR A 203 -18.84 -55.99 -11.63
N HIS A 204 -18.04 -55.13 -12.27
CA HIS A 204 -18.45 -54.34 -13.44
C HIS A 204 -17.87 -54.97 -14.71
N ARG A 205 -18.70 -55.28 -15.71
CA ARG A 205 -18.23 -55.85 -16.99
C ARG A 205 -18.47 -54.88 -18.13
N ILE A 206 -17.41 -54.55 -18.87
CA ILE A 206 -17.51 -53.74 -20.08
C ILE A 206 -18.06 -54.61 -21.21
N ALA A 207 -19.09 -54.12 -21.90
CA ALA A 207 -19.63 -54.72 -23.10
C ALA A 207 -19.79 -53.68 -24.21
N ILE A 208 -19.52 -54.09 -25.45
CA ILE A 208 -19.68 -53.27 -26.66
C ILE A 208 -20.47 -54.10 -27.67
N ALA A 209 -21.49 -53.50 -28.27
CA ALA A 209 -22.26 -54.12 -29.34
C ALA A 209 -22.00 -53.44 -30.69
N SER A 210 -22.29 -54.17 -31.77
CA SER A 210 -22.25 -53.67 -33.14
C SER A 210 -23.13 -54.55 -34.03
N ASP A 211 -23.71 -53.96 -35.07
CA ASP A 211 -24.42 -54.68 -36.14
C ASP A 211 -23.46 -55.35 -37.14
N THR A 212 -22.17 -55.04 -37.05
CA THR A 212 -21.11 -55.43 -37.97
C THR A 212 -20.01 -56.18 -37.23
N ILE A 213 -19.68 -57.40 -37.68
CA ILE A 213 -18.74 -58.29 -36.98
C ILE A 213 -17.30 -57.78 -37.04
N GLU A 214 -16.88 -57.17 -38.15
CA GLU A 214 -15.53 -56.64 -38.38
C GLU A 214 -15.15 -55.54 -37.36
N VAL A 215 -16.15 -54.79 -36.87
CA VAL A 215 -15.97 -53.79 -35.80
C VAL A 215 -15.56 -54.49 -34.50
N LEU A 216 -16.21 -55.59 -34.16
CA LEU A 216 -15.90 -56.37 -32.95
C LEU A 216 -14.60 -57.17 -33.10
N GLU A 217 -14.29 -57.69 -34.27
CA GLU A 217 -12.98 -58.31 -34.54
C GLU A 217 -11.83 -57.32 -34.31
N LYS A 218 -12.01 -56.05 -34.70
CA LYS A 218 -11.04 -55.00 -34.36
C LYS A 218 -10.93 -54.81 -32.86
N ILE A 219 -12.04 -54.78 -32.11
CA ILE A 219 -12.00 -54.68 -30.63
C ILE A 219 -11.30 -55.89 -30.02
N GLN A 220 -11.58 -57.11 -30.49
CA GLN A 220 -10.88 -58.31 -30.06
C GLN A 220 -9.36 -58.21 -30.33
N LYS A 221 -8.95 -57.72 -31.50
CA LYS A 221 -7.53 -57.48 -31.83
C LYS A 221 -6.88 -56.46 -30.88
N ILE A 222 -7.59 -55.38 -30.54
CA ILE A 222 -7.12 -54.38 -29.58
C ILE A 222 -6.96 -54.99 -28.19
N LEU A 223 -7.93 -55.80 -27.72
CA LEU A 223 -7.83 -56.47 -26.42
C LEU A 223 -6.63 -57.43 -26.35
N ILE A 224 -6.36 -58.16 -27.44
CA ILE A 224 -5.20 -59.05 -27.53
C ILE A 224 -3.90 -58.24 -27.57
N SER A 225 -3.80 -57.23 -28.44
CA SER A 225 -2.55 -56.50 -28.66
C SER A 225 -2.16 -55.58 -27.49
N LYS A 226 -3.14 -54.99 -26.80
CA LYS A 226 -2.90 -54.02 -25.72
C LYS A 226 -2.94 -54.63 -24.34
N PHE A 227 -3.72 -55.69 -24.13
CA PHE A 227 -3.97 -56.24 -22.80
C PHE A 227 -3.68 -57.74 -22.70
N ASN A 228 -3.15 -58.36 -23.76
CA ASN A 228 -2.91 -59.79 -23.87
C ASN A 228 -4.14 -60.62 -23.46
N HIS A 229 -5.32 -60.13 -23.82
CA HIS A 229 -6.59 -60.70 -23.37
C HIS A 229 -7.51 -60.96 -24.57
N LYS A 230 -7.98 -62.20 -24.72
CA LYS A 230 -8.87 -62.61 -25.81
C LYS A 230 -10.27 -62.86 -25.26
N GLU A 231 -11.27 -62.20 -25.84
CA GLU A 231 -12.68 -62.43 -25.55
C GLU A 231 -13.42 -62.97 -26.77
N ASN A 232 -14.48 -63.73 -26.54
CA ASN A 232 -15.32 -64.26 -27.62
C ASN A 232 -16.32 -63.21 -28.13
N ILE A 233 -16.52 -63.18 -29.45
CA ILE A 233 -17.62 -62.42 -30.06
C ILE A 233 -18.89 -63.27 -29.93
N LEU A 234 -19.90 -62.72 -29.27
CA LEU A 234 -21.17 -63.39 -29.01
C LEU A 234 -22.25 -62.83 -29.94
N LYS A 235 -23.06 -63.71 -30.53
CA LYS A 235 -24.18 -63.34 -31.40
C LYS A 235 -25.47 -63.29 -30.58
N LYS A 236 -26.21 -62.18 -30.63
CA LYS A 236 -27.52 -62.02 -29.94
C LYS A 236 -28.70 -62.23 -30.89
N THR A 237 -28.62 -61.72 -32.11
CA THR A 237 -29.61 -61.90 -33.21
C THR A 237 -28.88 -62.00 -34.56
N GLU A 238 -29.59 -62.21 -35.67
CA GLU A 238 -28.96 -62.39 -37.01
C GLU A 238 -27.96 -61.29 -37.37
N ASN A 239 -28.24 -60.03 -37.00
CA ASN A 239 -27.43 -58.84 -37.33
C ASN A 239 -27.01 -58.05 -36.08
N PHE A 240 -26.83 -58.72 -34.92
CA PHE A 240 -26.39 -58.04 -33.70
C PHE A 240 -25.39 -58.90 -32.93
N PHE A 241 -24.18 -58.37 -32.79
CA PHE A 241 -23.07 -59.02 -32.13
C PHE A 241 -22.61 -58.17 -30.94
N TYR A 242 -21.98 -58.79 -29.94
CA TYR A 242 -21.37 -58.07 -28.84
C TYR A 242 -20.12 -58.79 -28.33
N ILE A 243 -19.18 -58.02 -27.79
CA ILE A 243 -18.07 -58.51 -26.98
C ILE A 243 -18.33 -58.09 -25.54
N ARG A 244 -18.12 -59.01 -24.61
CA ARG A 244 -18.16 -58.76 -23.17
C ARG A 244 -16.84 -59.18 -22.54
N ILE A 245 -16.18 -58.25 -21.84
CA ILE A 245 -14.94 -58.52 -21.13
C ILE A 245 -15.27 -59.16 -19.78
N ASN A 246 -14.87 -60.41 -19.58
CA ASN A 246 -15.17 -61.20 -18.38
C ASN A 246 -14.00 -61.23 -17.37
N LYS A 247 -12.89 -60.54 -17.64
CA LYS A 247 -11.76 -60.39 -16.72
C LYS A 247 -11.94 -59.17 -15.81
N ASN A 248 -12.14 -59.40 -14.51
CA ASN A 248 -12.41 -58.33 -13.54
C ASN A 248 -11.28 -57.31 -13.44
N GLU A 249 -10.04 -57.77 -13.30
CA GLU A 249 -8.86 -56.91 -13.20
C GLU A 249 -8.76 -55.95 -14.39
N LEU A 250 -9.00 -56.46 -15.60
CA LEU A 250 -8.98 -55.67 -16.83
C LEU A 250 -10.14 -54.67 -16.88
N ASN A 251 -11.36 -55.08 -16.49
CA ASN A 251 -12.50 -54.17 -16.42
C ASN A 251 -12.26 -53.03 -15.42
N SER A 252 -11.81 -53.35 -14.21
CA SER A 252 -11.46 -52.35 -13.19
C SER A 252 -10.34 -51.44 -13.67
N GLN A 253 -9.31 -52.00 -14.32
CA GLN A 253 -8.23 -51.23 -14.91
C GLN A 253 -8.76 -50.25 -15.97
N LEU A 254 -9.58 -50.72 -16.93
CA LEU A 254 -10.14 -49.87 -18.00
C LEU A 254 -11.09 -48.78 -17.46
N ILE A 255 -11.95 -49.13 -16.51
CA ILE A 255 -12.92 -48.21 -15.89
C ILE A 255 -12.17 -47.10 -15.14
N ASN A 256 -11.20 -47.46 -14.30
CA ASN A 256 -10.45 -46.49 -13.49
C ASN A 256 -9.50 -45.65 -14.37
N THR A 257 -8.80 -46.29 -15.32
CA THR A 257 -7.80 -45.62 -16.17
C THR A 257 -8.46 -44.57 -17.07
N PHE A 258 -9.61 -44.88 -17.65
CA PHE A 258 -10.29 -43.98 -18.59
C PHE A 258 -11.48 -43.23 -17.98
N ASN A 259 -11.68 -43.36 -16.66
CA ASN A 259 -12.76 -42.73 -15.90
C ASN A 259 -14.15 -42.99 -16.51
N LEU A 260 -14.49 -44.26 -16.72
CA LEU A 260 -15.72 -44.71 -17.39
C LEU A 260 -16.87 -45.03 -16.43
N GLU A 261 -16.72 -44.70 -15.14
CA GLU A 261 -17.73 -44.93 -14.09
C GLU A 261 -19.03 -44.16 -14.38
N ASP A 262 -20.18 -44.71 -13.99
CA ASP A 262 -21.50 -44.02 -14.07
C ASP A 262 -21.88 -43.40 -15.42
N LYS A 263 -21.42 -44.00 -16.53
CA LYS A 263 -21.79 -43.63 -17.89
C LYS A 263 -23.25 -43.99 -18.22
N TYR A 264 -24.04 -42.97 -18.53
CA TYR A 264 -25.36 -43.04 -19.16
C TYR A 264 -25.41 -42.13 -20.38
N SER A 265 -26.33 -42.39 -21.32
CA SER A 265 -26.46 -41.60 -22.55
C SER A 265 -26.68 -40.09 -22.31
N TYR A 266 -27.21 -39.69 -21.16
CA TYR A 266 -27.50 -38.30 -20.80
C TYR A 266 -26.38 -37.61 -19.98
N ASN A 267 -25.27 -38.28 -19.69
CA ASN A 267 -24.16 -37.69 -18.91
C ASN A 267 -22.76 -38.06 -19.45
N ILE A 268 -22.67 -38.58 -20.69
CA ILE A 268 -21.39 -38.89 -21.33
C ILE A 268 -20.49 -37.65 -21.40
N LYS A 269 -19.18 -37.83 -21.22
CA LYS A 269 -18.18 -36.76 -21.28
C LYS A 269 -17.02 -37.19 -22.16
N ILE A 270 -16.38 -36.23 -22.82
CA ILE A 270 -15.10 -36.47 -23.47
C ILE A 270 -14.06 -36.67 -22.36
N PRO A 271 -13.29 -37.78 -22.38
CA PRO A 271 -12.22 -38.01 -21.43
C PRO A 271 -11.23 -36.83 -21.41
N PRO A 272 -10.85 -36.31 -20.21
CA PRO A 272 -10.06 -35.08 -20.11
C PRO A 272 -8.74 -35.08 -20.88
N PHE A 273 -8.08 -36.24 -20.98
CA PHE A 273 -6.81 -36.37 -21.72
C PHE A 273 -6.97 -36.16 -23.23
N LEU A 274 -8.16 -36.37 -23.82
CA LEU A 274 -8.41 -36.16 -25.25
C LEU A 274 -8.38 -34.68 -25.65
N TYR A 275 -8.69 -33.77 -24.72
CA TYR A 275 -8.56 -32.33 -24.94
C TYR A 275 -7.12 -31.91 -25.24
N ASN A 276 -6.14 -32.72 -24.81
CA ASN A 276 -4.71 -32.50 -24.96
C ASN A 276 -4.04 -33.48 -25.94
N SER A 277 -4.84 -34.27 -26.67
CA SER A 277 -4.36 -35.29 -27.60
C SER A 277 -4.00 -34.72 -28.98
N PRO A 278 -2.97 -35.27 -29.65
CA PRO A 278 -2.69 -34.95 -31.05
C PRO A 278 -3.86 -35.33 -31.97
N ALA A 279 -3.91 -34.69 -33.13
CA ALA A 279 -5.08 -34.77 -34.02
C ALA A 279 -5.40 -36.20 -34.45
N ASN A 280 -4.40 -37.05 -34.69
CA ASN A 280 -4.60 -38.45 -35.07
C ASN A 280 -5.35 -39.27 -34.01
N LEU A 281 -5.09 -39.03 -32.71
CA LEU A 281 -5.83 -39.67 -31.62
C LEU A 281 -7.27 -39.15 -31.52
N ILE A 282 -7.48 -37.83 -31.73
CA ILE A 282 -8.82 -37.24 -31.78
C ILE A 282 -9.61 -37.83 -32.96
N PHE A 283 -9.00 -37.98 -34.14
CA PHE A 283 -9.64 -38.62 -35.29
C PHE A 283 -9.92 -40.10 -35.06
N ALA A 284 -9.04 -40.82 -34.36
CA ALA A 284 -9.28 -42.21 -34.00
C ALA A 284 -10.44 -42.36 -33.00
N PHE A 285 -10.51 -41.50 -31.98
CA PHE A 285 -11.65 -41.39 -31.07
C PHE A 285 -12.95 -41.07 -31.82
N PHE A 286 -12.93 -40.06 -32.69
CA PHE A 286 -14.08 -39.70 -33.51
C PHE A 286 -14.49 -40.83 -34.47
N SER A 287 -13.53 -41.59 -35.01
CA SER A 287 -13.79 -42.77 -35.85
C SER A 287 -14.54 -43.85 -35.07
N GLY A 288 -14.13 -44.12 -33.83
CA GLY A 288 -14.81 -45.07 -32.95
C GLY A 288 -16.24 -44.62 -32.63
N PHE A 289 -16.43 -43.35 -32.30
CA PHE A 289 -17.75 -42.81 -32.01
C PHE A 289 -18.68 -42.82 -33.24
N LEU A 290 -18.14 -42.47 -34.41
CA LEU A 290 -18.84 -42.51 -35.70
C LEU A 290 -19.28 -43.93 -36.09
N GLU A 291 -18.54 -44.95 -35.64
CA GLU A 291 -18.85 -46.36 -35.89
C GLU A 291 -20.10 -46.84 -35.17
N GLY A 292 -20.35 -46.35 -33.95
CA GLY A 292 -21.63 -46.56 -33.29
C GLY A 292 -22.67 -45.55 -33.75
N ASP A 293 -22.73 -44.41 -33.05
CA ASP A 293 -23.78 -43.38 -33.14
C ASP A 293 -23.66 -42.41 -34.31
N GLY A 294 -22.94 -42.79 -35.37
CA GLY A 294 -22.63 -41.92 -36.50
C GLY A 294 -23.12 -42.38 -37.87
N HIS A 295 -23.24 -41.44 -38.80
CA HIS A 295 -23.72 -41.66 -40.15
C HIS A 295 -22.81 -41.02 -41.21
N VAL A 296 -22.52 -41.77 -42.28
CA VAL A 296 -21.84 -41.25 -43.48
C VAL A 296 -22.82 -41.25 -44.64
N HIS A 297 -23.20 -40.05 -45.10
CA HIS A 297 -24.24 -39.89 -46.11
C HIS A 297 -23.81 -40.51 -47.45
N LYS A 298 -24.77 -41.16 -48.16
CA LYS A 298 -24.49 -41.93 -49.39
C LYS A 298 -24.08 -41.08 -50.59
N ASN A 299 -24.66 -39.88 -50.71
CA ASN A 299 -24.60 -39.03 -51.91
C ASN A 299 -24.11 -37.59 -51.66
N ARG A 300 -23.89 -37.19 -50.40
CA ARG A 300 -23.51 -35.82 -50.02
C ARG A 300 -22.23 -35.89 -49.20
N SER A 301 -21.38 -34.86 -49.30
CA SER A 301 -20.18 -34.69 -48.48
C SER A 301 -20.53 -34.32 -47.04
N VAL A 302 -21.23 -35.22 -46.35
CA VAL A 302 -21.75 -35.04 -44.99
C VAL A 302 -21.43 -36.27 -44.16
N LEU A 303 -20.90 -36.01 -42.97
CA LEU A 303 -20.68 -36.97 -41.90
C LEU A 303 -21.37 -36.42 -40.66
N SER A 304 -22.18 -37.22 -39.97
CA SER A 304 -22.87 -36.80 -38.76
C SER A 304 -22.68 -37.76 -37.60
N VAL A 305 -22.71 -37.23 -36.38
CA VAL A 305 -22.78 -38.01 -35.13
C VAL A 305 -23.88 -37.44 -34.25
N CYS A 306 -24.57 -38.30 -33.51
CA CYS A 306 -25.73 -37.89 -32.70
C CYS A 306 -25.53 -38.22 -31.22
N SER A 307 -26.11 -37.41 -30.33
CA SER A 307 -26.22 -37.72 -28.91
C SER A 307 -27.43 -37.01 -28.29
N ILE A 308 -28.00 -37.57 -27.22
CA ILE A 308 -29.04 -36.91 -26.43
C ILE A 308 -28.47 -35.86 -25.47
N PHE A 309 -27.16 -35.90 -25.19
CA PHE A 309 -26.51 -34.96 -24.26
C PHE A 309 -25.84 -33.82 -25.03
N GLU A 310 -26.48 -32.65 -24.99
CA GLU A 310 -26.03 -31.43 -25.68
C GLU A 310 -24.57 -31.08 -25.41
N ARG A 311 -24.17 -31.13 -24.13
CA ARG A 311 -22.83 -30.69 -23.71
C ARG A 311 -21.73 -31.53 -24.36
N PHE A 312 -21.92 -32.85 -24.47
CA PHE A 312 -20.95 -33.72 -25.14
C PHE A 312 -20.75 -33.34 -26.61
N ILE A 313 -21.85 -33.08 -27.33
CA ILE A 313 -21.80 -32.70 -28.75
C ILE A 313 -21.13 -31.33 -28.93
N ARG A 314 -21.38 -30.38 -28.04
CA ARG A 314 -20.73 -29.06 -28.05
C ARG A 314 -19.24 -29.15 -27.71
N ASP A 315 -18.86 -29.92 -26.70
CA ASP A 315 -17.46 -30.16 -26.35
C ASP A 315 -16.73 -30.86 -27.52
N LEU A 316 -17.39 -31.82 -28.18
CA LEU A 316 -16.86 -32.49 -29.38
C LEU A 316 -16.68 -31.52 -30.54
N GLN A 317 -17.61 -30.59 -30.74
CA GLN A 317 -17.46 -29.54 -31.74
C GLN A 317 -16.25 -28.64 -31.44
N VAL A 318 -16.08 -28.19 -30.19
CA VAL A 318 -14.91 -27.36 -29.81
C VAL A 318 -13.61 -28.15 -29.99
N LEU A 319 -13.60 -29.44 -29.66
CA LEU A 319 -12.46 -30.33 -29.87
C LEU A 319 -12.10 -30.50 -31.35
N LEU A 320 -13.08 -30.71 -32.23
CA LEU A 320 -12.86 -30.80 -33.68
C LEU A 320 -12.42 -29.45 -34.27
N PHE A 321 -13.01 -28.35 -33.79
CA PHE A 321 -12.65 -27.00 -34.21
C PHE A 321 -11.21 -26.64 -33.83
N SER A 322 -10.73 -27.10 -32.67
CA SER A 322 -9.36 -26.87 -32.21
C SER A 322 -8.30 -27.50 -33.12
N ILE A 323 -8.63 -28.58 -33.83
CA ILE A 323 -7.75 -29.24 -34.81
C ILE A 323 -8.03 -28.83 -36.28
N GLY A 324 -8.88 -27.82 -36.50
CA GLY A 324 -9.10 -27.25 -37.83
C GLY A 324 -10.30 -27.80 -38.60
N ILE A 325 -11.20 -28.54 -37.94
CA ILE A 325 -12.41 -29.10 -38.55
C ILE A 325 -13.64 -28.32 -38.10
N ASN A 326 -14.29 -27.64 -39.03
CA ASN A 326 -15.57 -26.97 -38.75
C ASN A 326 -16.73 -27.97 -38.81
N SER A 327 -17.69 -27.82 -37.91
CA SER A 327 -18.93 -28.60 -37.87
C SER A 327 -20.14 -27.72 -37.53
N CYS A 328 -21.33 -28.22 -37.83
CA CYS A 328 -22.61 -27.61 -37.46
C CYS A 328 -23.35 -28.48 -36.44
N ILE A 329 -24.02 -27.86 -35.47
CA ILE A 329 -24.94 -28.58 -34.57
C ILE A 329 -26.39 -28.28 -34.97
N TYR A 330 -27.20 -29.34 -35.06
CA TYR A 330 -28.64 -29.28 -35.28
C TYR A 330 -29.39 -29.98 -34.14
N LEU A 331 -30.54 -29.43 -33.75
CA LEU A 331 -31.45 -30.04 -32.80
C LEU A 331 -32.56 -30.78 -33.57
N GLU A 332 -32.56 -32.11 -33.47
CA GLU A 332 -33.66 -32.95 -33.93
C GLU A 332 -34.65 -33.15 -32.78
N LYS A 333 -35.77 -32.42 -32.83
CA LYS A 333 -36.86 -32.59 -31.86
C LYS A 333 -37.44 -34.01 -31.95
N LYS A 334 -37.85 -34.57 -30.82
CA LYS A 334 -38.47 -35.90 -30.74
C LYS A 334 -39.56 -36.11 -31.80
N LYS A 335 -39.41 -37.15 -32.62
CA LYS A 335 -40.40 -37.56 -33.63
C LYS A 335 -40.96 -38.93 -33.31
N THR A 336 -42.25 -39.10 -33.56
CA THR A 336 -42.91 -40.40 -33.52
C THR A 336 -42.75 -41.05 -34.89
N HIS A 337 -42.21 -42.26 -34.97
CA HIS A 337 -42.03 -42.96 -36.23
C HIS A 337 -42.47 -44.41 -36.13
N TYR A 338 -42.87 -44.99 -37.25
CA TYR A 338 -43.27 -46.39 -37.33
C TYR A 338 -42.05 -47.24 -37.68
N LEU A 339 -41.73 -48.21 -36.82
CA LEU A 339 -40.69 -49.20 -37.07
C LEU A 339 -41.36 -50.58 -37.14
N GLN A 340 -41.27 -51.26 -38.29
CA GLN A 340 -41.93 -52.56 -38.54
C GLN A 340 -43.43 -52.59 -38.14
N GLY A 341 -44.17 -51.52 -38.46
CA GLY A 341 -45.60 -51.41 -38.15
C GLY A 341 -45.95 -51.03 -36.70
N LYS A 342 -44.97 -50.92 -35.79
CA LYS A 342 -45.18 -50.44 -34.41
C LYS A 342 -44.84 -48.95 -34.27
N LEU A 343 -45.70 -48.22 -33.58
CA LEU A 343 -45.50 -46.81 -33.24
C LEU A 343 -44.39 -46.69 -32.18
N VAL A 344 -43.23 -46.16 -32.55
CA VAL A 344 -42.13 -45.88 -31.64
C VAL A 344 -42.09 -44.38 -31.35
N ARG A 345 -42.29 -44.01 -30.08
CA ARG A 345 -42.17 -42.61 -29.62
C ARG A 345 -40.72 -42.37 -29.18
N GLY A 346 -40.06 -41.37 -29.77
CA GLY A 346 -38.77 -40.90 -29.28
C GLY A 346 -38.93 -40.24 -27.91
N ASN A 347 -38.10 -40.64 -26.94
CA ASN A 347 -38.20 -40.17 -25.55
C ASN A 347 -37.42 -38.86 -25.30
N TYR A 348 -36.46 -38.52 -26.17
CA TYR A 348 -35.52 -37.40 -25.97
C TYR A 348 -35.29 -36.63 -27.27
N ASP A 349 -34.94 -35.35 -27.15
CA ASP A 349 -34.41 -34.57 -28.27
C ASP A 349 -32.95 -34.99 -28.55
N ILE A 350 -32.54 -34.96 -29.82
CA ILE A 350 -31.23 -35.45 -30.26
C ILE A 350 -30.44 -34.29 -30.87
N PHE A 351 -29.20 -34.11 -30.42
CA PHE A 351 -28.26 -33.16 -30.98
C PHE A 351 -27.38 -33.87 -32.01
N SER A 352 -27.41 -33.38 -33.26
CA SER A 352 -26.62 -33.92 -34.36
C SER A 352 -25.50 -32.95 -34.71
N LEU A 353 -24.25 -33.44 -34.74
CA LEU A 353 -23.09 -32.70 -35.21
C LEU A 353 -22.76 -33.15 -36.63
N GLU A 354 -22.82 -32.24 -37.60
CA GLU A 354 -22.52 -32.50 -39.01
C GLU A 354 -21.22 -31.82 -39.47
N ILE A 355 -20.36 -32.58 -40.15
CA ILE A 355 -19.18 -32.10 -40.85
C ILE A 355 -19.47 -32.15 -42.35
N THR A 356 -19.29 -31.02 -43.04
CA THR A 356 -19.70 -30.89 -44.45
C THR A 356 -18.63 -30.27 -45.35
N GLY A 357 -18.80 -30.41 -46.68
CA GLY A 357 -18.01 -29.70 -47.69
C GLY A 357 -16.51 -30.00 -47.61
N ILE A 358 -15.70 -28.93 -47.56
CA ILE A 358 -14.23 -29.02 -47.48
C ILE A 358 -13.73 -29.65 -46.18
N ASP A 359 -14.43 -29.47 -45.06
CA ASP A 359 -14.05 -30.07 -43.78
C ASP A 359 -14.29 -31.59 -43.81
N PHE A 360 -15.31 -32.05 -44.53
CA PHE A 360 -15.46 -33.48 -44.87
C PHE A 360 -14.26 -33.99 -45.68
N SER A 361 -13.81 -33.23 -46.68
CA SER A 361 -12.63 -33.60 -47.47
C SER A 361 -11.33 -33.61 -46.66
N LYS A 362 -11.18 -32.74 -45.65
CA LYS A 362 -10.02 -32.72 -44.73
C LYS A 362 -9.99 -33.96 -43.84
N ILE A 363 -11.15 -34.41 -43.35
CA ILE A 363 -11.24 -35.48 -42.36
C ILE A 363 -11.35 -36.88 -42.97
N LYS A 364 -11.88 -37.04 -44.21
CA LYS A 364 -12.21 -38.35 -44.79
C LYS A 364 -11.04 -39.34 -44.81
N ASP A 365 -9.82 -38.88 -45.06
CA ASP A 365 -8.63 -39.73 -45.21
C ASP A 365 -7.98 -40.06 -43.86
N GLN A 366 -8.41 -39.38 -42.80
CA GLN A 366 -7.91 -39.57 -41.43
C GLN A 366 -8.83 -40.49 -40.60
N ILE A 367 -10.09 -40.66 -41.01
CA ILE A 367 -11.06 -41.53 -40.33
C ILE A 367 -10.88 -42.99 -40.78
N LYS A 368 -10.78 -43.90 -39.81
CA LYS A 368 -10.60 -45.35 -40.04
C LYS A 368 -11.84 -46.13 -39.57
N ILE A 369 -12.74 -46.43 -40.52
CA ILE A 369 -14.01 -47.15 -40.31
C ILE A 369 -13.87 -48.61 -40.79
N GLN A 370 -14.30 -49.57 -39.97
CA GLN A 370 -14.43 -50.99 -40.29
C GLN A 370 -15.78 -51.34 -40.92
N ASN A 371 -16.88 -50.68 -40.52
CA ASN A 371 -18.20 -50.91 -41.11
C ASN A 371 -18.18 -50.69 -42.63
N LEU A 372 -18.41 -51.77 -43.38
CA LEU A 372 -18.25 -51.79 -44.83
C LEU A 372 -19.14 -50.77 -45.54
N LYS A 373 -20.37 -50.56 -45.05
CA LYS A 373 -21.32 -49.60 -45.63
C LYS A 373 -20.86 -48.16 -45.40
N LYS A 374 -20.49 -47.82 -44.17
CA LYS A 374 -20.00 -46.47 -43.80
C LYS A 374 -18.67 -46.17 -44.52
N ASN A 375 -17.73 -47.12 -44.55
CA ASN A 375 -16.45 -47.00 -45.23
C ASN A 375 -16.59 -46.86 -46.75
N ARG A 376 -17.46 -47.65 -47.39
CA ARG A 376 -17.78 -47.50 -48.82
C ARG A 376 -18.34 -46.11 -49.12
N ASN A 377 -19.22 -45.58 -48.26
CA ASN A 377 -19.75 -44.24 -48.44
C ASN A 377 -18.66 -43.17 -48.26
N LEU A 378 -17.76 -43.33 -47.29
CA LEU A 378 -16.66 -42.40 -47.00
C LEU A 378 -15.69 -42.24 -48.19
N LYS A 379 -15.34 -43.35 -48.85
CA LYS A 379 -14.38 -43.39 -49.96
C LYS A 379 -14.90 -42.92 -51.32
N LYS A 380 -16.21 -42.62 -51.46
CA LYS A 380 -16.76 -42.12 -52.73
C LYS A 380 -16.15 -40.75 -53.09
N GLU A 381 -15.72 -40.60 -54.32
CA GLU A 381 -15.32 -39.30 -54.86
C GLU A 381 -16.52 -38.36 -54.98
N ARG A 382 -16.29 -37.09 -54.62
CA ARG A 382 -17.33 -36.06 -54.52
C ARG A 382 -16.77 -34.74 -55.03
N LYS A 383 -17.64 -33.92 -55.62
CA LYS A 383 -17.28 -32.56 -56.03
C LYS A 383 -16.87 -31.73 -54.81
N TYR A 384 -15.83 -30.92 -54.98
CA TYR A 384 -15.41 -29.94 -53.99
C TYR A 384 -16.53 -28.91 -53.74
N ILE A 385 -16.83 -28.65 -52.48
CA ILE A 385 -17.81 -27.64 -52.04
C ILE A 385 -17.16 -26.87 -50.89
N ALA A 386 -17.00 -25.55 -51.05
CA ALA A 386 -16.50 -24.69 -49.98
C ALA A 386 -17.49 -24.67 -48.80
N SER A 387 -16.97 -24.66 -47.58
CA SER A 387 -17.78 -24.52 -46.37
C SER A 387 -18.16 -23.06 -46.15
N LYS A 388 -19.39 -22.80 -45.71
CA LYS A 388 -19.87 -21.44 -45.40
C LYS A 388 -18.99 -20.76 -44.34
N PHE A 389 -18.35 -21.51 -43.45
CA PHE A 389 -17.48 -20.98 -42.38
C PHE A 389 -16.04 -20.71 -42.83
N GLU A 390 -15.68 -21.06 -44.08
CA GLU A 390 -14.43 -20.62 -44.69
C GLU A 390 -14.57 -19.25 -45.39
N GLU A 391 -15.77 -18.66 -45.39
CA GLU A 391 -16.03 -17.34 -45.98
C GLU A 391 -15.21 -16.27 -45.23
N ILE A 392 -14.54 -15.41 -45.99
CA ILE A 392 -13.98 -14.16 -45.49
C ILE A 392 -14.99 -13.06 -45.83
N PRO A 393 -15.83 -12.63 -44.87
CA PRO A 393 -16.93 -11.73 -45.13
C PRO A 393 -16.43 -10.38 -45.64
N TYR A 394 -17.25 -9.72 -46.46
CA TYR A 394 -17.01 -8.40 -47.06
C TYR A 394 -15.86 -8.30 -48.06
N LEU A 395 -14.86 -9.21 -48.02
CA LEU A 395 -13.63 -9.13 -48.80
C LEU A 395 -13.85 -9.14 -50.32
N GLY A 396 -14.84 -9.89 -50.81
CA GLY A 396 -15.15 -9.99 -52.24
C GLY A 396 -15.38 -8.62 -52.89
N LYS A 397 -16.17 -7.76 -52.25
CA LYS A 397 -16.44 -6.40 -52.74
C LYS A 397 -15.16 -5.60 -52.94
N PHE A 398 -14.23 -5.67 -52.00
CA PHE A 398 -12.98 -4.91 -52.05
C PHE A 398 -12.01 -5.44 -53.10
N ILE A 399 -11.82 -6.76 -53.18
CA ILE A 399 -10.90 -7.39 -54.16
C ILE A 399 -11.38 -7.12 -55.59
N PHE A 400 -12.66 -7.37 -55.88
CA PHE A 400 -13.16 -7.22 -57.24
C PHE A 400 -13.35 -5.75 -57.65
N THR A 401 -13.53 -4.83 -56.69
CA THR A 401 -13.46 -3.38 -56.96
C THR A 401 -12.04 -2.99 -57.38
N GLU A 402 -11.01 -3.40 -56.64
CA GLU A 402 -9.61 -3.14 -56.99
C GLU A 402 -9.24 -3.75 -58.35
N PHE A 403 -9.72 -4.97 -58.63
CA PHE A 403 -9.51 -5.59 -59.94
C PHE A 403 -10.23 -4.88 -61.08
N SER A 404 -11.41 -4.30 -60.82
CA SER A 404 -12.16 -3.54 -61.82
C SER A 404 -11.52 -2.16 -62.07
N GLU A 405 -11.05 -1.47 -61.03
CA GLU A 405 -10.36 -0.17 -61.14
C GLU A 405 -9.06 -0.29 -61.92
N LYS A 406 -8.33 -1.38 -61.75
CA LYS A 406 -7.13 -1.70 -62.54
C LYS A 406 -7.42 -2.36 -63.90
N HIS A 407 -8.68 -2.32 -64.38
CA HIS A 407 -9.13 -2.86 -65.68
C HIS A 407 -8.82 -4.35 -65.96
N LEU A 408 -8.79 -5.22 -64.94
CA LEU A 408 -8.23 -6.57 -65.05
C LEU A 408 -9.17 -7.66 -65.64
N GLY A 409 -10.30 -7.28 -66.24
CA GLY A 409 -11.35 -8.21 -66.69
C GLY A 409 -11.12 -8.94 -68.02
N GLY A 410 -10.12 -8.55 -68.83
CA GLY A 410 -9.91 -9.17 -70.16
C GLY A 410 -8.64 -8.86 -70.96
N GLY A 411 -7.70 -8.02 -70.50
CA GLY A 411 -6.53 -7.54 -71.27
C GLY A 411 -5.14 -7.86 -70.67
N TRP A 412 -4.08 -7.31 -71.30
CA TRP A 412 -2.68 -7.26 -70.80
C TRP A 412 -2.52 -6.16 -69.74
N TYR A 413 -1.65 -6.34 -68.74
CA TYR A 413 -1.46 -5.35 -67.67
C TYR A 413 -0.07 -5.39 -67.05
N GLN A 414 0.32 -4.32 -66.36
CA GLN A 414 1.62 -4.19 -65.70
C GLN A 414 1.60 -4.81 -64.30
N ASP A 415 2.59 -5.65 -63.99
CA ASP A 415 2.87 -6.08 -62.63
C ASP A 415 3.52 -4.95 -61.81
N LYS A 416 3.78 -5.21 -60.53
CA LYS A 416 4.45 -4.28 -59.60
C LYS A 416 5.83 -3.80 -60.10
N ASP A 417 6.46 -4.53 -61.01
CA ASP A 417 7.80 -4.29 -61.57
C ASP A 417 7.71 -3.69 -63.00
N GLY A 418 6.50 -3.41 -63.51
CA GLY A 418 6.25 -2.77 -64.81
C GLY A 418 6.10 -3.73 -66.00
N ASN A 419 6.17 -5.05 -65.80
CA ASN A 419 6.13 -6.04 -66.88
C ASN A 419 4.70 -6.35 -67.33
N LYS A 420 4.50 -6.55 -68.65
CA LYS A 420 3.20 -6.94 -69.22
C LYS A 420 2.90 -8.42 -68.93
N ILE A 421 1.85 -8.67 -68.14
CA ILE A 421 1.37 -10.00 -67.76
C ILE A 421 -0.13 -10.18 -68.11
N ARG A 422 -0.56 -11.43 -68.30
CA ARG A 422 -1.96 -11.80 -68.61
C ARG A 422 -2.43 -12.97 -67.73
N ILE A 423 -3.37 -12.71 -66.82
CA ILE A 423 -3.93 -13.65 -65.83
C ILE A 423 -5.46 -13.45 -65.70
N GLY A 424 -6.21 -14.40 -66.27
CA GLY A 424 -7.65 -14.50 -66.03
C GLY A 424 -7.91 -15.34 -64.77
N ILE A 425 -9.00 -15.03 -64.06
CA ILE A 425 -9.51 -15.92 -63.00
C ILE A 425 -10.45 -16.91 -63.66
N LYS A 426 -10.24 -18.20 -63.43
CA LYS A 426 -11.06 -19.30 -63.95
C LYS A 426 -11.60 -20.14 -62.80
N TYR A 427 -12.83 -20.63 -62.93
CA TYR A 427 -13.35 -21.70 -62.09
C TYR A 427 -12.56 -23.00 -62.29
N PRO A 428 -12.63 -23.96 -61.35
CA PRO A 428 -11.94 -25.25 -61.47
C PRO A 428 -12.34 -26.06 -62.73
N ASP A 429 -13.53 -25.84 -63.28
CA ASP A 429 -14.01 -26.45 -64.52
C ASP A 429 -13.50 -25.75 -65.80
N GLY A 430 -12.65 -24.73 -65.66
CA GLY A 430 -12.05 -23.97 -66.76
C GLY A 430 -12.84 -22.74 -67.20
N THR A 431 -14.05 -22.52 -66.67
CA THR A 431 -14.92 -21.40 -67.04
C THR A 431 -14.36 -20.07 -66.53
N LYS A 432 -14.29 -19.03 -67.37
CA LYS A 432 -13.74 -17.71 -66.97
C LYS A 432 -14.72 -16.96 -66.07
N ILE A 433 -14.23 -16.40 -64.95
CA ILE A 433 -14.99 -15.50 -64.09
C ILE A 433 -15.00 -14.10 -64.74
N ARG A 434 -16.17 -13.66 -65.23
CA ARG A 434 -16.39 -12.29 -65.72
C ARG A 434 -16.91 -11.43 -64.57
N TYR A 435 -16.25 -10.30 -64.30
CA TYR A 435 -16.70 -9.33 -63.29
C TYR A 435 -16.92 -7.97 -63.96
N GLN A 436 -18.18 -7.58 -64.13
CA GLN A 436 -18.59 -6.23 -64.58
C GLN A 436 -18.81 -5.31 -63.37
N LYS A 437 -18.90 -3.99 -63.60
CA LYS A 437 -19.13 -2.96 -62.56
C LYS A 437 -20.37 -3.20 -61.67
N ASN A 438 -21.32 -4.07 -62.07
CA ASN A 438 -22.55 -4.36 -61.34
C ASN A 438 -22.57 -5.74 -60.62
N LEU A 439 -21.52 -6.58 -60.78
CA LEU A 439 -21.37 -7.87 -60.07
C LEU A 439 -20.72 -7.73 -58.67
N LYS A 440 -20.69 -6.51 -58.13
CA LYS A 440 -19.85 -6.10 -57.00
C LYS A 440 -20.26 -6.65 -55.63
N GLU A 441 -21.48 -7.18 -55.48
CA GLU A 441 -22.04 -7.53 -54.17
C GLU A 441 -22.30 -9.04 -53.97
N GLU A 442 -22.18 -9.88 -55.00
CA GLU A 442 -22.58 -11.30 -54.91
C GLU A 442 -21.42 -12.31 -54.81
N ILE A 443 -20.17 -11.92 -55.08
CA ILE A 443 -19.06 -12.89 -55.09
C ILE A 443 -18.48 -13.10 -53.68
N ARG A 444 -18.83 -14.23 -53.08
CA ARG A 444 -18.27 -14.69 -51.79
C ARG A 444 -16.86 -15.24 -51.97
N ILE A 445 -15.94 -14.84 -51.10
CA ILE A 445 -14.55 -15.32 -51.09
C ILE A 445 -14.37 -16.28 -49.92
N TYR A 446 -13.92 -17.49 -50.22
CA TYR A 446 -13.58 -18.50 -49.23
C TYR A 446 -12.05 -18.67 -49.15
N LYS A 447 -11.51 -18.98 -47.96
CA LYS A 447 -10.07 -19.20 -47.74
C LYS A 447 -9.45 -20.15 -48.77
N SER A 448 -10.11 -21.28 -49.03
CA SER A 448 -9.69 -22.29 -49.99
C SER A 448 -9.76 -21.81 -51.45
N THR A 449 -10.76 -20.99 -51.80
CA THR A 449 -10.90 -20.42 -53.15
C THR A 449 -9.86 -19.38 -53.52
N LEU A 450 -9.18 -18.75 -52.54
CA LEU A 450 -8.12 -17.76 -52.81
C LEU A 450 -6.97 -18.34 -53.64
N ASN A 451 -6.58 -19.58 -53.35
CA ASN A 451 -5.51 -20.29 -54.06
C ASN A 451 -6.06 -21.06 -55.26
N ILE A 452 -7.17 -21.79 -55.10
CA ILE A 452 -7.80 -22.60 -56.17
C ILE A 452 -8.12 -21.74 -57.41
N LEU A 453 -8.60 -20.51 -57.20
CA LEU A 453 -8.97 -19.60 -58.29
C LEU A 453 -7.81 -18.66 -58.70
N ASN A 454 -6.60 -18.83 -58.15
CA ASN A 454 -5.44 -17.94 -58.36
C ASN A 454 -5.69 -16.47 -58.01
N ILE A 455 -6.64 -16.18 -57.11
CA ILE A 455 -6.95 -14.81 -56.67
C ILE A 455 -5.77 -14.22 -55.92
N LYS A 456 -5.18 -14.97 -54.97
CA LYS A 456 -4.04 -14.51 -54.18
C LYS A 456 -2.82 -14.17 -55.06
N ARG A 457 -2.48 -15.05 -56.00
CA ARG A 457 -1.40 -14.82 -56.97
C ARG A 457 -1.63 -13.56 -57.80
N LYS A 458 -2.87 -13.30 -58.22
CA LYS A 458 -3.21 -12.08 -58.95
C LYS A 458 -3.04 -10.83 -58.08
N MET A 459 -3.41 -10.89 -56.80
CA MET A 459 -3.22 -9.80 -55.83
C MET A 459 -1.73 -9.49 -55.58
N GLU A 460 -0.89 -10.52 -55.46
CA GLU A 460 0.57 -10.40 -55.28
C GLU A 460 1.23 -9.68 -56.46
N LEU A 461 0.85 -10.04 -57.69
CA LEU A 461 1.41 -9.44 -58.91
C LEU A 461 1.08 -7.95 -59.05
N ILE A 462 -0.06 -7.49 -58.52
CA ILE A 462 -0.51 -6.09 -58.63
C ILE A 462 -0.21 -5.24 -57.39
N GLY A 463 0.48 -5.79 -56.39
CA GLY A 463 0.78 -5.11 -55.12
C GLY A 463 -0.49 -4.68 -54.37
N SER A 464 -1.49 -5.55 -54.24
CA SER A 464 -2.75 -5.21 -53.58
C SER A 464 -2.55 -4.81 -52.11
N LYS A 465 -3.21 -3.73 -51.69
CA LYS A 465 -3.20 -3.25 -50.31
C LYS A 465 -3.90 -4.19 -49.31
N TYR A 466 -4.63 -5.21 -49.80
CA TYR A 466 -5.33 -6.18 -48.96
C TYR A 466 -4.55 -7.50 -48.75
N LEU A 467 -3.31 -7.60 -49.26
CA LEU A 467 -2.49 -8.79 -49.07
C LEU A 467 -2.18 -9.05 -47.59
N ASP A 468 -1.88 -8.01 -46.83
CA ASP A 468 -1.51 -8.14 -45.42
C ASP A 468 -2.64 -8.74 -44.58
N ILE A 469 -3.88 -8.29 -44.80
CA ILE A 469 -5.03 -8.82 -44.06
C ILE A 469 -5.32 -10.27 -44.46
N ILE A 470 -5.19 -10.63 -45.74
CA ILE A 470 -5.38 -12.01 -46.22
C ILE A 470 -4.29 -12.93 -45.67
N ASN A 471 -3.03 -12.49 -45.71
CA ASN A 471 -1.91 -13.24 -45.15
C ASN A 471 -2.11 -13.44 -43.65
N LYS A 472 -2.55 -12.41 -42.92
CA LYS A 472 -2.85 -12.54 -41.48
C LYS A 472 -3.99 -13.52 -41.19
N ILE A 473 -5.09 -13.46 -41.96
CA ILE A 473 -6.23 -14.37 -41.83
C ILE A 473 -5.81 -15.82 -42.13
N THR A 474 -5.04 -16.03 -43.19
CA THR A 474 -4.62 -17.38 -43.62
C THR A 474 -3.53 -17.97 -42.73
N GLN A 475 -2.54 -17.19 -42.30
CA GLN A 475 -1.48 -17.64 -41.39
C GLN A 475 -2.00 -18.00 -40.00
N ASN A 476 -2.99 -17.25 -39.49
CA ASN A 476 -3.55 -17.51 -38.16
C ASN A 476 -4.78 -18.44 -38.18
N ASP A 477 -5.21 -18.90 -39.36
CA ASP A 477 -6.42 -19.70 -39.58
C ASP A 477 -7.68 -19.10 -38.92
N TYR A 478 -7.88 -17.79 -39.11
CA TYR A 478 -9.10 -17.12 -38.65
C TYR A 478 -10.31 -17.58 -39.46
N SER A 479 -11.43 -17.71 -38.78
CA SER A 479 -12.74 -18.04 -39.35
C SER A 479 -13.74 -17.02 -38.82
N PHE A 480 -14.74 -16.68 -39.62
CA PHE A 480 -15.71 -15.63 -39.28
C PHE A 480 -17.11 -16.23 -39.28
N ILE A 481 -17.75 -16.25 -38.13
CA ILE A 481 -19.04 -16.92 -37.96
C ILE A 481 -20.03 -15.94 -37.38
N LYS A 482 -21.22 -15.86 -37.98
CA LYS A 482 -22.26 -14.94 -37.54
C LYS A 482 -22.85 -15.36 -36.20
N ILE A 483 -23.21 -14.37 -35.40
CA ILE A 483 -24.05 -14.56 -34.21
C ILE A 483 -25.44 -14.99 -34.66
N LYS A 484 -25.89 -16.15 -34.15
CA LYS A 484 -27.23 -16.69 -34.36
C LYS A 484 -28.18 -16.22 -33.26
N GLU A 485 -27.73 -16.27 -32.00
CA GLU A 485 -28.57 -15.98 -30.85
C GLU A 485 -27.75 -15.40 -29.69
N ILE A 486 -28.37 -14.50 -28.90
CA ILE A 486 -27.81 -13.95 -27.66
C ILE A 486 -28.88 -14.13 -26.57
N ILE A 487 -28.60 -14.98 -25.58
CA ILE A 487 -29.55 -15.37 -24.54
C ILE A 487 -29.04 -14.91 -23.18
N LYS A 488 -29.87 -14.20 -22.40
CA LYS A 488 -29.56 -13.92 -20.99
C LYS A 488 -29.74 -15.16 -20.12
N LYS A 489 -28.80 -15.42 -19.23
CA LYS A 489 -28.75 -16.60 -18.34
C LYS A 489 -28.71 -16.18 -16.88
N SER A 490 -29.14 -17.10 -16.01
CA SER A 490 -29.04 -16.97 -14.55
C SER A 490 -27.59 -16.82 -14.10
N SER A 491 -27.38 -16.21 -12.95
CA SER A 491 -26.03 -15.95 -12.45
C SER A 491 -25.32 -17.22 -11.99
N GLU A 492 -24.04 -17.35 -12.35
CA GLU A 492 -23.16 -18.45 -11.93
C GLU A 492 -21.74 -17.94 -11.67
N LYS A 493 -20.95 -18.72 -10.93
CA LYS A 493 -19.56 -18.41 -10.57
C LYS A 493 -18.69 -18.25 -11.82
N THR A 494 -17.79 -17.26 -11.81
CA THR A 494 -16.98 -16.90 -12.99
C THR A 494 -15.46 -16.96 -12.74
N TYR A 495 -14.67 -16.93 -13.81
CA TYR A 495 -13.22 -17.14 -13.86
C TYR A 495 -12.57 -16.22 -14.92
N ASP A 496 -11.36 -15.72 -14.65
CA ASP A 496 -10.56 -14.95 -15.62
C ASP A 496 -9.06 -15.24 -15.45
N ILE A 497 -8.27 -14.92 -16.47
CA ILE A 497 -6.83 -15.14 -16.50
C ILE A 497 -6.10 -13.90 -17.03
N GLN A 498 -4.92 -13.59 -16.49
CA GLN A 498 -4.06 -12.53 -17.03
C GLN A 498 -2.99 -13.12 -17.95
N VAL A 499 -2.89 -12.64 -19.20
CA VAL A 499 -1.95 -13.14 -20.20
C VAL A 499 -0.83 -12.12 -20.46
N LYS A 500 0.42 -12.58 -20.55
CA LYS A 500 1.62 -11.74 -20.67
C LYS A 500 1.67 -11.00 -22.02
N ASP A 501 1.94 -9.70 -21.98
CA ASP A 501 2.06 -8.78 -23.13
C ASP A 501 0.81 -8.66 -24.03
N ASN A 502 -0.25 -9.42 -23.78
CA ASN A 502 -1.46 -9.47 -24.57
C ASN A 502 -2.64 -9.78 -23.64
N HIS A 503 -3.61 -8.89 -23.53
CA HIS A 503 -4.79 -9.08 -22.69
C HIS A 503 -5.94 -9.77 -23.43
N GLN A 504 -5.64 -10.83 -24.20
CA GLN A 504 -6.66 -11.55 -24.95
C GLN A 504 -6.25 -13.02 -25.16
N PHE A 505 -7.22 -13.91 -25.23
CA PHE A 505 -7.03 -15.35 -25.44
C PHE A 505 -8.18 -15.94 -26.27
N ILE A 506 -8.13 -17.25 -26.54
CA ILE A 506 -9.19 -17.97 -27.26
C ILE A 506 -9.97 -18.86 -26.27
N ALA A 507 -11.29 -18.67 -26.24
CA ALA A 507 -12.23 -19.40 -25.40
C ALA A 507 -13.35 -19.98 -26.27
N ASN A 508 -13.57 -21.30 -26.19
CA ASN A 508 -14.49 -22.08 -27.04
C ASN A 508 -14.33 -21.76 -28.55
N GLY A 509 -13.10 -21.50 -29.00
CA GLY A 509 -12.78 -21.14 -30.38
C GLY A 509 -12.99 -19.66 -30.76
N MET A 510 -13.56 -18.83 -29.87
CA MET A 510 -13.78 -17.39 -30.08
C MET A 510 -12.63 -16.56 -29.48
N ILE A 511 -12.24 -15.47 -30.14
CA ILE A 511 -11.25 -14.53 -29.61
C ILE A 511 -11.89 -13.57 -28.60
N VAL A 512 -11.34 -13.54 -27.38
CA VAL A 512 -11.90 -12.86 -26.22
C VAL A 512 -10.85 -12.03 -25.48
N HIS A 513 -11.26 -10.93 -24.83
CA HIS A 513 -10.36 -10.05 -24.07
C HIS A 513 -10.37 -10.34 -22.56
N ASN A 514 -9.31 -10.02 -21.82
CA ASN A 514 -9.29 -10.14 -20.36
C ASN A 514 -10.18 -9.11 -19.69
N CYS A 515 -10.59 -9.39 -18.45
CA CYS A 515 -11.69 -8.71 -17.77
C CYS A 515 -11.24 -7.57 -16.86
N LEU A 516 -9.93 -7.38 -16.67
CA LEU A 516 -9.39 -6.24 -15.92
C LEU A 516 -9.78 -4.95 -16.64
N GLY A 517 -10.55 -4.12 -15.93
CA GLY A 517 -11.39 -3.05 -16.50
C GLY A 517 -10.70 -2.11 -17.49
N ASN A 518 -11.53 -1.45 -18.31
CA ASN A 518 -11.20 -0.59 -19.47
C ASN A 518 -9.98 0.33 -19.36
N TYR A 519 -9.55 0.68 -18.15
CA TYR A 519 -8.52 1.69 -17.89
C TYR A 519 -7.31 1.16 -17.10
N HIS A 520 -7.34 -0.06 -16.53
CA HIS A 520 -6.29 -0.57 -15.64
C HIS A 520 -5.53 -1.80 -16.16
N PRO A 521 -4.24 -1.67 -16.55
CA PRO A 521 -3.40 -2.79 -16.98
C PRO A 521 -2.75 -3.56 -15.80
N HIS A 522 -3.23 -3.36 -14.57
CA HIS A 522 -2.62 -3.88 -13.35
C HIS A 522 -3.57 -4.84 -12.62
N GLY A 523 -3.03 -5.75 -11.82
CA GLY A 523 -3.85 -6.78 -11.17
C GLY A 523 -4.93 -6.22 -10.25
N ASP A 524 -6.05 -6.94 -10.20
CA ASP A 524 -7.23 -6.73 -9.36
C ASP A 524 -6.91 -6.28 -7.92
N ALA A 525 -5.94 -6.90 -7.25
CA ALA A 525 -5.58 -6.59 -5.87
C ALA A 525 -5.08 -5.15 -5.71
N ALA A 526 -4.35 -4.60 -6.68
CA ALA A 526 -3.88 -3.22 -6.62
C ALA A 526 -5.03 -2.22 -6.78
N VAL A 527 -6.00 -2.54 -7.65
CA VAL A 527 -7.20 -1.73 -7.88
C VAL A 527 -8.12 -1.81 -6.65
N TYR A 528 -8.37 -3.01 -6.14
CA TYR A 528 -9.22 -3.22 -4.97
C TYR A 528 -8.63 -2.59 -3.70
N ASN A 529 -7.34 -2.76 -3.42
CA ASN A 529 -6.71 -2.11 -2.26
C ASN A 529 -6.77 -0.59 -2.37
N SER A 530 -6.67 -0.04 -3.59
CA SER A 530 -6.83 1.40 -3.82
C SER A 530 -8.28 1.84 -3.59
N LEU A 531 -9.26 1.08 -4.08
CA LEU A 531 -10.70 1.30 -3.85
C LEU A 531 -11.00 1.32 -2.34
N VAL A 532 -10.56 0.28 -1.64
CA VAL A 532 -10.75 0.13 -0.19
C VAL A 532 -10.14 1.30 0.56
N ARG A 533 -8.89 1.65 0.25
CA ARG A 533 -8.20 2.79 0.87
C ARG A 533 -8.97 4.10 0.66
N MET A 534 -9.58 4.30 -0.50
CA MET A 534 -10.35 5.51 -0.79
C MET A 534 -11.71 5.58 -0.09
N GLY A 535 -12.22 4.45 0.43
CA GLY A 535 -13.43 4.37 1.25
C GLY A 535 -13.18 4.40 2.76
N GLN A 536 -11.96 4.15 3.21
CA GLN A 536 -11.62 4.13 4.64
C GLN A 536 -11.49 5.55 5.22
N ASN A 537 -12.40 5.91 6.13
CA ASN A 537 -12.44 7.21 6.81
C ASN A 537 -11.27 7.49 7.78
N PHE A 538 -10.54 6.45 8.23
CA PHE A 538 -9.30 6.59 9.00
C PHE A 538 -8.05 6.71 8.10
N SER A 539 -8.21 6.48 6.78
CA SER A 539 -7.13 6.52 5.79
C SER A 539 -7.13 7.81 4.99
N LEU A 540 -8.31 8.28 4.55
CA LEU A 540 -8.50 9.58 3.91
C LEU A 540 -9.31 10.51 4.80
N ARG A 541 -8.96 11.79 4.81
CA ARG A 541 -9.67 12.83 5.58
C ARG A 541 -11.08 13.08 5.03
N TYR A 542 -11.23 13.04 3.70
CA TYR A 542 -12.47 13.10 2.96
C TYR A 542 -12.54 11.91 1.98
N PRO A 543 -13.18 10.80 2.36
CA PRO A 543 -13.29 9.61 1.50
C PRO A 543 -13.88 9.91 0.12
N LEU A 544 -13.26 9.36 -0.92
CA LEU A 544 -13.70 9.54 -2.31
C LEU A 544 -14.64 8.42 -2.78
N ILE A 545 -14.69 7.35 -2.02
CA ILE A 545 -15.58 6.20 -2.23
C ILE A 545 -16.50 6.10 -1.03
N ASP A 546 -17.78 5.81 -1.28
CA ASP A 546 -18.77 5.47 -0.26
C ASP A 546 -18.85 3.93 -0.18
N PRO A 547 -18.31 3.32 0.89
CA PRO A 547 -18.23 1.86 1.02
C PRO A 547 -19.45 1.26 1.73
N GLN A 548 -19.85 0.06 1.30
CA GLN A 548 -20.82 -0.79 1.99
C GLN A 548 -20.24 -2.20 2.22
N GLY A 549 -20.29 -2.67 3.46
CA GLY A 549 -19.68 -3.94 3.89
C GLY A 549 -18.35 -3.74 4.63
N ASN A 550 -17.60 -4.83 4.84
CA ASN A 550 -16.34 -4.77 5.59
C ASN A 550 -15.18 -4.28 4.71
N PHE A 551 -14.80 -3.00 4.86
CA PHE A 551 -13.67 -2.36 4.18
C PHE A 551 -12.38 -2.36 5.03
N GLY A 552 -12.30 -3.24 6.03
CA GLY A 552 -11.18 -3.31 6.96
C GLY A 552 -11.33 -2.30 8.10
N SER A 553 -10.47 -2.46 9.10
CA SER A 553 -10.53 -1.70 10.36
C SER A 553 -9.18 -1.02 10.64
N ILE A 554 -9.19 -0.08 11.61
CA ILE A 554 -7.96 0.52 12.14
C ILE A 554 -7.08 -0.49 12.91
N ASP A 555 -7.66 -1.66 13.23
CA ASP A 555 -7.01 -2.78 13.92
C ASP A 555 -6.12 -3.58 12.97
N GLY A 556 -6.21 -3.30 11.66
CA GLY A 556 -5.46 -3.95 10.60
C GLY A 556 -6.13 -5.18 10.03
N ASP A 557 -7.40 -5.41 10.37
CA ASP A 557 -8.15 -6.48 9.73
C ASP A 557 -8.23 -6.20 8.23
N PRO A 558 -7.90 -7.19 7.39
CA PRO A 558 -8.02 -7.01 5.96
C PRO A 558 -9.49 -6.74 5.59
N PRO A 559 -9.75 -5.93 4.56
CA PRO A 559 -11.09 -5.82 4.00
C PRO A 559 -11.61 -7.19 3.59
N ALA A 560 -12.92 -7.39 3.66
CA ALA A 560 -13.53 -8.57 3.05
C ALA A 560 -13.19 -8.62 1.56
N ALA A 561 -13.22 -9.81 0.95
CA ALA A 561 -13.00 -9.92 -0.49
C ALA A 561 -14.00 -9.06 -1.28
N TYR A 562 -13.61 -8.54 -2.44
CA TYR A 562 -14.43 -7.65 -3.30
C TYR A 562 -15.78 -8.25 -3.76
N ARG A 563 -16.02 -9.53 -3.48
CA ARG A 563 -17.31 -10.22 -3.64
C ARG A 563 -18.35 -9.86 -2.57
N TYR A 564 -17.92 -9.47 -1.38
CA TYR A 564 -18.81 -9.13 -0.26
C TYR A 564 -18.95 -7.62 -0.04
N THR A 565 -18.03 -6.84 -0.56
CA THR A 565 -18.02 -5.38 -0.46
C THR A 565 -18.72 -4.74 -1.64
N GLU A 566 -19.39 -3.63 -1.39
CA GLU A 566 -20.06 -2.79 -2.37
C GLU A 566 -19.55 -1.35 -2.24
N ALA A 567 -19.58 -0.59 -3.31
CA ALA A 567 -19.08 0.78 -3.34
C ALA A 567 -19.84 1.62 -4.38
N ARG A 568 -19.81 2.93 -4.18
CA ARG A 568 -20.16 3.97 -5.17
C ARG A 568 -19.26 5.20 -4.95
N LEU A 569 -19.30 6.18 -5.84
CA LEU A 569 -18.59 7.43 -5.60
C LEU A 569 -19.21 8.17 -4.41
N SER A 570 -18.37 8.76 -3.56
CA SER A 570 -18.86 9.61 -2.48
C SER A 570 -19.39 10.94 -3.04
N ARG A 571 -20.26 11.61 -2.27
CA ARG A 571 -20.85 12.89 -2.69
C ARG A 571 -19.79 13.95 -3.03
N ILE A 572 -18.71 14.02 -2.24
CA ILE A 572 -17.62 14.98 -2.45
C ILE A 572 -16.74 14.62 -3.66
N ALA A 573 -16.66 13.33 -4.03
CA ALA A 573 -15.88 12.89 -5.19
C ALA A 573 -16.47 13.39 -6.52
N ASN A 574 -17.77 13.68 -6.59
CA ASN A 574 -18.37 14.27 -7.78
C ASN A 574 -17.78 15.63 -8.15
N GLU A 575 -17.34 16.42 -7.15
CA GLU A 575 -16.68 17.71 -7.38
C GLU A 575 -15.29 17.54 -8.04
N LEU A 576 -14.74 16.31 -8.10
CA LEU A 576 -13.53 16.03 -8.87
C LEU A 576 -13.81 15.85 -10.37
N ILE A 577 -14.96 15.31 -10.73
CA ILE A 577 -15.32 14.89 -12.10
C ILE A 577 -16.29 15.83 -12.80
N GLU A 578 -16.91 16.77 -12.08
CA GLU A 578 -17.85 17.73 -12.66
C GLU A 578 -17.24 18.48 -13.87
N ASP A 579 -18.05 18.67 -14.92
CA ASP A 579 -17.68 19.31 -16.19
C ASP A 579 -16.76 18.50 -17.13
N LEU A 580 -16.51 17.22 -16.87
CA LEU A 580 -15.64 16.39 -17.70
C LEU A 580 -16.15 16.26 -19.16
N GLU A 581 -17.47 16.26 -19.35
CA GLU A 581 -18.15 16.18 -20.65
C GLU A 581 -18.05 17.46 -21.49
N LYS A 582 -17.55 18.57 -20.91
CA LYS A 582 -17.45 19.89 -21.55
C LYS A 582 -16.06 20.16 -22.14
N GLU A 583 -15.34 19.11 -22.54
CA GLU A 583 -13.97 19.18 -23.10
C GLU A 583 -12.98 19.98 -22.24
N THR A 584 -13.19 19.95 -20.92
CA THR A 584 -12.41 20.72 -19.95
C THR A 584 -11.01 20.16 -19.72
N VAL A 585 -10.78 18.88 -20.05
CA VAL A 585 -9.47 18.22 -19.89
C VAL A 585 -9.05 17.49 -21.15
N ASN A 586 -7.74 17.30 -21.30
CA ASN A 586 -7.19 16.50 -22.39
C ASN A 586 -7.35 15.01 -22.10
N PHE A 587 -7.81 14.26 -23.10
CA PHE A 587 -7.89 12.80 -23.07
C PHE A 587 -6.67 12.18 -23.76
N GLN A 588 -6.21 11.06 -23.23
CA GLN A 588 -5.17 10.22 -23.82
C GLN A 588 -5.73 8.83 -24.13
N PRO A 589 -5.17 8.08 -25.11
CA PRO A 589 -5.51 6.67 -25.27
C PRO A 589 -5.24 5.91 -23.97
N ASN A 590 -6.12 4.99 -23.62
CA ASN A 590 -5.87 4.04 -22.53
C ASN A 590 -4.71 3.08 -22.90
N PHE A 591 -4.35 2.17 -21.97
CA PHE A 591 -3.17 1.33 -22.11
C PHE A 591 -3.15 0.42 -23.35
N ASP A 592 -4.31 0.04 -23.90
CA ASP A 592 -4.46 -0.78 -25.10
C ASP A 592 -4.98 0.00 -26.33
N SER A 593 -5.11 1.33 -26.21
CA SER A 593 -5.67 2.24 -27.22
C SER A 593 -7.08 1.88 -27.71
N SER A 594 -7.85 1.09 -26.95
CA SER A 594 -9.25 0.77 -27.28
C SER A 594 -10.25 1.85 -26.84
N SER A 595 -9.90 2.64 -25.83
CA SER A 595 -10.70 3.77 -25.34
C SER A 595 -9.82 4.98 -25.00
N LYS A 596 -10.43 6.05 -24.49
CA LYS A 596 -9.73 7.24 -24.02
C LYS A 596 -9.94 7.41 -22.52
N GLU A 597 -8.90 7.84 -21.82
CA GLU A 597 -8.94 8.21 -20.40
C GLU A 597 -8.51 9.67 -20.21
N PRO A 598 -9.06 10.39 -19.22
CA PRO A 598 -8.62 11.75 -18.91
C PRO A 598 -7.20 11.72 -18.33
N ARG A 599 -6.34 12.62 -18.80
CA ARG A 599 -4.97 12.73 -18.27
C ARG A 599 -4.96 13.20 -16.80
N TYR A 600 -5.91 14.07 -16.46
CA TYR A 600 -6.19 14.63 -15.13
C TYR A 600 -7.67 14.99 -15.05
N LEU A 601 -8.18 15.21 -13.84
CA LEU A 601 -9.58 15.57 -13.63
C LEU A 601 -9.80 17.10 -13.55
N PRO A 602 -11.02 17.61 -13.83
CA PRO A 602 -11.38 19.02 -13.65
C PRO A 602 -11.11 19.53 -12.22
N ALA A 603 -11.30 18.66 -11.22
CA ALA A 603 -10.85 18.85 -9.83
C ALA A 603 -11.27 20.18 -9.21
N LYS A 604 -12.57 20.49 -9.17
CA LYS A 604 -13.10 21.63 -8.41
C LYS A 604 -12.72 21.50 -6.93
N LEU A 605 -12.68 20.29 -6.40
CA LEU A 605 -12.14 19.99 -5.07
C LEU A 605 -10.59 20.08 -5.05
N PRO A 606 -9.94 20.86 -4.15
CA PRO A 606 -8.47 20.92 -3.99
C PRO A 606 -7.90 19.66 -3.29
N ASN A 607 -8.19 18.49 -3.83
CA ASN A 607 -7.99 17.19 -3.18
C ASN A 607 -6.54 16.88 -2.77
N MET A 608 -5.55 17.40 -3.51
CA MET A 608 -4.13 17.25 -3.16
C MET A 608 -3.82 17.79 -1.76
N LEU A 609 -4.36 18.96 -1.42
CA LEU A 609 -4.17 19.61 -0.13
C LEU A 609 -5.02 18.94 0.95
N LEU A 610 -6.26 18.56 0.61
CA LEU A 610 -7.23 18.02 1.57
C LEU A 610 -6.89 16.60 2.04
N ASN A 611 -6.65 15.69 1.11
CA ASN A 611 -6.45 14.27 1.42
C ASN A 611 -4.99 13.87 1.48
N GLY A 612 -4.09 14.70 0.93
CA GLY A 612 -2.69 14.37 0.80
C GLY A 612 -2.44 13.11 -0.01
N THR A 613 -1.22 12.61 0.04
CA THR A 613 -0.84 11.36 -0.63
C THR A 613 0.39 10.77 0.01
N LYS A 614 0.56 9.46 -0.12
CA LYS A 614 1.80 8.80 0.28
C LYS A 614 2.17 7.79 -0.79
N GLY A 615 3.38 7.89 -1.33
CA GLY A 615 3.83 7.06 -2.44
C GLY A 615 5.34 6.86 -2.40
N ILE A 616 5.78 5.63 -2.62
CA ILE A 616 7.19 5.26 -2.75
C ILE A 616 7.42 4.89 -4.21
N ALA A 617 8.45 5.49 -4.81
CA ALA A 617 8.88 5.24 -6.17
C ALA A 617 10.36 4.82 -6.18
N VAL A 618 10.94 4.61 -7.37
CA VAL A 618 12.37 4.27 -7.49
C VAL A 618 13.21 5.51 -7.18
N GLY A 619 13.86 5.54 -6.00
CA GLY A 619 14.73 6.63 -5.57
C GLY A 619 14.01 7.92 -5.13
N MET A 620 12.68 7.94 -5.09
CA MET A 620 11.87 9.09 -4.71
C MET A 620 10.68 8.67 -3.84
N ALA A 621 10.21 9.57 -2.98
CA ALA A 621 8.99 9.35 -2.19
C ALA A 621 8.22 10.67 -2.05
N THR A 622 6.89 10.55 -2.06
CA THR A 622 5.96 11.63 -1.73
C THR A 622 5.21 11.26 -0.45
N SER A 623 5.02 12.23 0.45
CA SER A 623 4.36 12.06 1.73
C SER A 623 3.76 13.40 2.12
N MET A 624 2.50 13.61 1.76
CA MET A 624 1.76 14.84 1.98
C MET A 624 0.67 14.58 3.02
N PRO A 625 0.58 15.38 4.09
CA PRO A 625 -0.44 15.21 5.10
C PRO A 625 -1.80 15.76 4.62
N PRO A 626 -2.92 15.27 5.17
CA PRO A 626 -4.25 15.83 4.94
C PRO A 626 -4.44 17.18 5.67
N HIS A 627 -5.40 17.98 5.20
CA HIS A 627 -5.74 19.30 5.76
C HIS A 627 -7.27 19.50 5.83
N ASN A 628 -7.70 20.47 6.63
CA ASN A 628 -9.09 20.84 6.77
C ASN A 628 -9.62 21.60 5.54
N LEU A 629 -10.84 21.29 5.09
CA LEU A 629 -11.45 21.89 3.91
C LEU A 629 -11.66 23.39 4.03
N ASN A 630 -12.21 23.86 5.15
CA ASN A 630 -12.54 25.28 5.34
C ASN A 630 -11.28 26.14 5.30
N GLU A 631 -10.23 25.67 5.95
CA GLU A 631 -8.94 26.36 5.95
C GLU A 631 -8.26 26.39 4.59
N VAL A 632 -8.26 25.27 3.88
CA VAL A 632 -7.67 25.21 2.53
C VAL A 632 -8.44 26.14 1.58
N CYS A 633 -9.78 26.12 1.62
CA CYS A 633 -10.61 27.04 0.85
C CYS A 633 -10.28 28.50 1.18
N GLN A 634 -10.21 28.86 2.46
CA GLN A 634 -9.88 30.22 2.90
C GLN A 634 -8.46 30.64 2.49
N GLY A 635 -7.48 29.74 2.59
CA GLY A 635 -6.11 29.98 2.17
C GLY A 635 -5.98 30.19 0.65
N ILE A 636 -6.72 29.42 -0.15
CA ILE A 636 -6.77 29.62 -1.60
C ILE A 636 -7.43 30.97 -1.94
N ILE A 637 -8.58 31.29 -1.33
CA ILE A 637 -9.29 32.58 -1.53
C ILE A 637 -8.37 33.76 -1.19
N SER A 638 -7.68 33.70 -0.05
CA SER A 638 -6.77 34.76 0.39
C SER A 638 -5.53 34.88 -0.53
N THR A 639 -5.10 33.78 -1.16
CA THR A 639 -4.03 33.80 -2.18
C THR A 639 -4.51 34.41 -3.50
N ILE A 640 -5.80 34.28 -3.83
CA ILE A 640 -6.40 34.96 -4.99
C ILE A 640 -6.46 36.47 -4.73
N ASP A 641 -6.88 36.88 -3.52
CA ASP A 641 -7.00 38.29 -3.15
C ASP A 641 -5.62 38.95 -2.98
N ASN A 642 -4.63 38.21 -2.48
CA ASN A 642 -3.23 38.65 -2.37
C ASN A 642 -2.26 37.58 -2.93
N PRO A 643 -1.85 37.66 -4.21
CA PRO A 643 -0.91 36.72 -4.83
C PRO A 643 0.49 36.65 -4.17
N ASP A 644 0.84 37.69 -3.42
CA ASP A 644 2.13 37.83 -2.73
C ASP A 644 2.10 37.40 -1.26
N ILE A 645 0.94 36.94 -0.75
CA ILE A 645 0.77 36.40 0.60
C ILE A 645 1.92 35.47 1.00
N SER A 646 2.50 35.72 2.16
CA SER A 646 3.64 34.97 2.68
C SER A 646 3.19 33.61 3.22
N VAL A 647 4.15 32.68 3.39
CA VAL A 647 3.86 31.38 4.01
C VAL A 647 3.40 31.54 5.47
N VAL A 648 3.90 32.57 6.17
CA VAL A 648 3.54 32.87 7.56
C VAL A 648 2.08 33.31 7.64
N GLU A 649 1.64 34.23 6.77
CA GLU A 649 0.23 34.65 6.70
C GLU A 649 -0.68 33.49 6.28
N LEU A 650 -0.24 32.63 5.34
CA LEU A 650 -0.99 31.41 5.00
C LEU A 650 -1.13 30.44 6.18
N MET A 651 -0.16 30.40 7.10
CA MET A 651 -0.23 29.55 8.30
C MET A 651 -1.25 30.05 9.32
N GLU A 652 -1.60 31.33 9.32
CA GLU A 652 -2.67 31.86 10.16
C GLU A 652 -4.04 31.34 9.72
N LEU A 653 -4.20 31.09 8.42
CA LEU A 653 -5.42 30.56 7.80
C LEU A 653 -5.43 29.02 7.77
N ILE A 654 -4.33 28.42 7.33
CA ILE A 654 -4.09 26.97 7.28
C ILE A 654 -3.16 26.62 8.44
N LYS A 655 -3.76 26.38 9.61
CA LYS A 655 -3.03 26.24 10.88
C LYS A 655 -2.04 25.08 10.88
N GLY A 656 -2.33 24.04 10.09
CA GLY A 656 -1.53 22.83 10.00
C GLY A 656 -2.31 21.66 9.42
N PRO A 657 -1.68 20.48 9.33
CA PRO A 657 -2.37 19.24 8.99
C PRO A 657 -3.57 18.93 9.89
N ASP A 658 -4.58 18.30 9.29
CA ASP A 658 -5.77 17.79 10.00
C ASP A 658 -5.96 16.32 9.65
N PHE A 659 -5.53 15.43 10.56
CA PHE A 659 -5.53 13.99 10.35
C PHE A 659 -6.90 13.38 10.64
N PRO A 660 -7.33 12.37 9.85
CA PRO A 660 -8.62 11.70 10.07
C PRO A 660 -8.73 11.02 11.43
N THR A 661 -7.60 10.61 12.03
CA THR A 661 -7.52 9.95 13.34
C THR A 661 -7.40 10.92 14.50
N GLY A 662 -7.43 12.24 14.27
CA GLY A 662 -7.22 13.25 15.30
C GLY A 662 -5.76 13.33 15.75
N GLY A 663 -5.54 13.28 17.06
CA GLY A 663 -4.24 13.40 17.70
C GLY A 663 -3.84 14.85 17.95
N ILE A 664 -2.63 15.01 18.48
CA ILE A 664 -2.10 16.32 18.87
C ILE A 664 -0.73 16.53 18.22
N ILE A 665 -0.56 17.62 17.49
CA ILE A 665 0.72 18.06 16.94
C ILE A 665 1.45 18.88 18.00
N THR A 666 2.68 18.49 18.33
CA THR A 666 3.42 19.09 19.46
C THR A 666 4.42 20.19 19.05
N SER A 667 4.65 20.41 17.76
CA SER A 667 5.60 21.41 17.27
C SER A 667 5.15 22.10 15.99
N THR A 668 5.10 23.43 16.05
CA THR A 668 4.78 24.35 14.95
C THR A 668 5.95 24.48 13.96
N SER A 669 7.20 24.37 14.42
CA SER A 669 8.40 24.47 13.57
C SER A 669 8.43 23.39 12.47
N GLY A 670 7.91 22.19 12.78
CA GLY A 670 7.75 21.11 11.81
C GLY A 670 6.77 21.46 10.68
N ILE A 671 5.67 22.14 11.02
CA ILE A 671 4.65 22.62 10.09
C ILE A 671 5.24 23.73 9.21
N TYR A 672 5.92 24.71 9.81
CA TYR A 672 6.58 25.79 9.08
C TYR A 672 7.56 25.27 8.02
N ASN A 673 8.44 24.34 8.40
CA ASN A 673 9.39 23.75 7.45
C ASN A 673 8.68 23.02 6.30
N ALA A 674 7.64 22.25 6.61
CA ALA A 674 6.83 21.55 5.61
C ALA A 674 6.19 22.53 4.61
N TYR A 675 5.70 23.67 5.08
CA TYR A 675 5.02 24.66 4.24
C TYR A 675 5.96 25.62 3.51
N ALA A 676 7.12 25.97 4.10
CA ALA A 676 8.09 26.87 3.50
C ALA A 676 8.99 26.18 2.47
N TYR A 677 9.38 24.92 2.72
CA TYR A 677 10.36 24.19 1.91
C TYR A 677 9.79 22.95 1.22
N GLY A 678 8.53 22.59 1.49
CA GLY A 678 7.93 21.34 0.99
C GLY A 678 8.47 20.08 1.67
N LYS A 679 9.28 20.23 2.74
CA LYS A 679 9.87 19.15 3.53
C LYS A 679 9.87 19.53 5.01
N GLY A 680 9.37 18.64 5.85
CA GLY A 680 9.33 18.87 7.29
C GLY A 680 9.05 17.60 8.07
N ASN A 681 9.24 17.66 9.38
CA ASN A 681 8.90 16.56 10.27
C ASN A 681 7.89 17.07 11.30
N ILE A 682 6.71 16.48 11.32
CA ILE A 682 5.60 16.90 12.16
C ILE A 682 5.40 15.84 13.26
N PRO A 683 5.76 16.15 14.51
CA PRO A 683 5.56 15.24 15.63
C PRO A 683 4.07 15.16 15.98
N LEU A 684 3.52 13.94 15.98
CA LEU A 684 2.12 13.64 16.23
C LEU A 684 2.00 12.66 17.40
N ARG A 685 1.32 13.08 18.47
CA ARG A 685 0.97 12.22 19.63
C ARG A 685 -0.49 11.80 19.58
N GLY A 686 -0.77 10.61 20.10
CA GLY A 686 -2.13 10.20 20.44
C GLY A 686 -2.65 10.90 21.70
N ARG A 687 -3.96 10.93 21.86
CA ARG A 687 -4.64 11.58 23.00
C ARG A 687 -4.75 10.60 24.16
N ILE A 688 -4.32 11.03 25.35
CA ILE A 688 -4.44 10.26 26.59
C ILE A 688 -5.19 11.07 27.65
N GLU A 689 -6.36 10.59 28.03
CA GLU A 689 -7.20 11.17 29.09
C GLU A 689 -7.06 10.39 30.39
N GLU A 690 -7.31 11.06 31.51
CA GLU A 690 -7.34 10.45 32.85
C GLU A 690 -8.79 10.34 33.32
N GLU A 691 -9.21 9.12 33.67
CA GLU A 691 -10.54 8.87 34.25
C GLU A 691 -10.38 8.22 35.62
N THR A 692 -11.18 8.66 36.60
CA THR A 692 -11.20 8.06 37.94
C THR A 692 -12.56 7.41 38.17
N LYS A 693 -12.58 6.09 38.32
CA LYS A 693 -13.81 5.32 38.61
C LYS A 693 -13.71 4.74 40.02
N GLY A 694 -14.36 5.41 40.98
CA GLY A 694 -14.25 5.07 42.41
C GLY A 694 -12.85 5.34 42.98
N LYS A 695 -12.14 4.30 43.42
CA LYS A 695 -10.76 4.38 43.95
C LYS A 695 -9.67 4.06 42.91
N ILE A 696 -10.05 3.72 41.67
CA ILE A 696 -9.16 3.24 40.61
C ILE A 696 -8.97 4.36 39.58
N LYS A 697 -7.71 4.64 39.22
CA LYS A 697 -7.34 5.59 38.16
C LYS A 697 -7.05 4.82 36.86
N ASN A 698 -7.57 5.33 35.75
CA ASN A 698 -7.39 4.77 34.41
C ASN A 698 -6.76 5.82 33.49
N LEU A 699 -5.92 5.36 32.56
CA LEU A 699 -5.53 6.15 31.38
C LEU A 699 -6.28 5.63 30.17
N ILE A 700 -6.92 6.53 29.43
CA ILE A 700 -7.69 6.20 28.24
C ILE A 700 -7.00 6.79 27.03
N ILE A 701 -6.64 5.94 26.08
CA ILE A 701 -6.19 6.38 24.76
C ILE A 701 -7.42 6.46 23.86
N SER A 702 -7.84 7.69 23.54
CA SER A 702 -9.00 7.98 22.69
C SER A 702 -8.63 8.21 21.22
N GLU A 703 -7.39 8.60 20.94
CA GLU A 703 -6.90 8.87 19.58
C GLU A 703 -5.46 8.36 19.42
N ILE A 704 -5.13 7.86 18.23
CA ILE A 704 -3.78 7.39 17.89
C ILE A 704 -3.19 8.15 16.68
N PRO A 705 -1.86 8.21 16.55
CA PRO A 705 -1.22 8.84 15.40
C PRO A 705 -1.65 8.24 14.04
N TYR A 706 -1.69 9.08 13.01
CA TYR A 706 -2.09 8.70 11.67
C TYR A 706 -1.21 7.57 11.07
N LEU A 707 -1.85 6.61 10.38
CA LEU A 707 -1.24 5.39 9.83
C LEU A 707 -0.66 4.41 10.87
N LEU A 708 -0.99 4.56 12.16
CA LEU A 708 -0.67 3.57 13.19
C LEU A 708 -1.78 2.52 13.27
N ASN A 709 -1.39 1.24 13.30
CA ASN A 709 -2.30 0.14 13.56
C ASN A 709 -2.56 -0.01 15.07
N LYS A 710 -3.83 -0.06 15.47
CA LYS A 710 -4.25 -0.12 16.88
C LYS A 710 -3.75 -1.38 17.59
N THR A 711 -3.92 -2.55 16.98
CA THR A 711 -3.49 -3.85 17.52
C THR A 711 -1.99 -3.88 17.80
N THR A 712 -1.17 -3.41 16.85
CA THR A 712 0.29 -3.37 17.02
C THR A 712 0.73 -2.43 18.15
N LEU A 713 -0.03 -1.36 18.41
CA LEU A 713 0.21 -0.48 19.55
C LEU A 713 -0.11 -1.21 20.88
N ILE A 714 -1.27 -1.87 20.97
CA ILE A 714 -1.70 -2.62 22.15
C ILE A 714 -0.68 -3.74 22.46
N GLU A 715 -0.25 -4.50 21.46
CA GLU A 715 0.79 -5.52 21.60
C GLU A 715 2.12 -4.94 22.11
N GLY A 716 2.51 -3.77 21.59
CA GLY A 716 3.68 -3.03 22.03
C GLY A 716 3.60 -2.62 23.50
N ILE A 717 2.44 -2.12 23.95
CA ILE A 717 2.20 -1.77 25.35
C ILE A 717 2.21 -3.03 26.24
N ALA A 718 1.53 -4.10 25.83
CA ALA A 718 1.50 -5.36 26.54
C ALA A 718 2.91 -5.97 26.72
N LYS A 719 3.77 -5.82 25.72
CA LYS A 719 5.19 -6.20 25.82
C LYS A 719 5.93 -5.36 26.87
N LEU A 720 5.74 -4.04 26.89
CA LEU A 720 6.37 -3.17 27.90
C LEU A 720 5.91 -3.47 29.33
N ILE A 721 4.67 -3.94 29.51
CA ILE A 721 4.14 -4.41 30.80
C ILE A 721 4.84 -5.72 31.20
N ARG A 722 4.91 -6.71 30.30
CA ARG A 722 5.59 -8.00 30.54
C ARG A 722 7.08 -7.86 30.84
N ASP A 723 7.78 -6.99 30.10
CA ASP A 723 9.22 -6.72 30.27
C ASP A 723 9.51 -5.92 31.55
N GLY A 724 8.49 -5.55 32.33
CA GLY A 724 8.63 -4.82 33.59
C GLY A 724 9.06 -3.36 33.40
N VAL A 725 8.87 -2.78 32.21
CA VAL A 725 9.11 -1.34 31.95
C VAL A 725 7.94 -0.51 32.49
N LEU A 726 6.70 -0.98 32.30
CA LEU A 726 5.47 -0.35 32.81
C LEU A 726 4.92 -1.14 34.01
N LYS A 727 5.60 -1.07 35.16
CA LYS A 727 5.27 -1.87 36.36
C LYS A 727 3.96 -1.46 37.06
N ASP A 728 3.54 -0.22 36.87
CA ASP A 728 2.42 0.40 37.59
C ASP A 728 1.07 0.22 36.88
N ILE A 729 1.04 -0.55 35.79
CA ILE A 729 -0.19 -0.92 35.09
C ILE A 729 -0.70 -2.26 35.65
N ARG A 730 -1.96 -2.29 36.05
CA ARG A 730 -2.66 -3.47 36.58
C ARG A 730 -3.27 -4.29 35.45
N ASP A 731 -3.92 -3.63 34.49
CA ASP A 731 -4.66 -4.27 33.41
C ASP A 731 -4.66 -3.40 32.15
N LEU A 732 -4.82 -4.03 30.97
CA LEU A 732 -4.91 -3.39 29.66
C LEU A 732 -6.10 -3.97 28.90
N ARG A 733 -7.09 -3.12 28.60
CA ARG A 733 -8.33 -3.50 27.91
C ARG A 733 -8.55 -2.65 26.68
N ASP A 734 -9.09 -3.24 25.62
CA ASP A 734 -9.61 -2.52 24.47
C ASP A 734 -11.14 -2.47 24.58
N GLU A 735 -11.68 -1.29 24.88
CA GLU A 735 -13.12 -1.00 25.01
C GLU A 735 -13.61 -0.22 23.77
N SER A 736 -12.89 -0.26 22.65
CA SER A 736 -13.28 0.40 21.42
C SER A 736 -14.59 -0.18 20.85
N ASP A 737 -15.51 0.68 20.46
CA ASP A 737 -16.80 0.30 19.89
C ASP A 737 -17.08 1.05 18.57
N ARG A 738 -18.33 0.98 18.07
CA ARG A 738 -18.74 1.71 16.86
C ARG A 738 -18.80 3.23 17.06
N LYS A 739 -18.81 3.73 18.30
CA LYS A 739 -18.92 5.15 18.64
C LYS A 739 -17.55 5.81 18.83
N GLY A 740 -16.51 5.06 19.14
CA GLY A 740 -15.16 5.61 19.23
C GLY A 740 -14.10 4.61 19.70
N MET A 741 -12.85 5.03 19.56
CA MET A 741 -11.70 4.28 20.08
C MET A 741 -11.55 4.52 21.58
N ARG A 742 -11.32 3.45 22.34
CA ARG A 742 -11.13 3.54 23.79
C ARG A 742 -10.23 2.42 24.30
N ILE A 743 -8.93 2.69 24.43
CA ILE A 743 -7.99 1.73 25.02
C ILE A 743 -7.74 2.13 26.48
N VAL A 744 -8.03 1.24 27.41
CA VAL A 744 -7.99 1.50 28.86
C VAL A 744 -6.79 0.82 29.50
N LEU A 745 -5.98 1.62 30.18
CA LEU A 745 -4.87 1.18 31.02
C LEU A 745 -5.25 1.41 32.49
N GLU A 746 -5.58 0.34 33.21
CA GLU A 746 -5.92 0.41 34.63
C GLU A 746 -4.65 0.52 35.47
N LEU A 747 -4.57 1.52 36.35
CA LEU A 747 -3.36 1.80 37.13
C LEU A 747 -3.40 1.14 38.51
N LYS A 748 -2.23 0.73 39.01
CA LYS A 748 -2.03 0.27 40.39
C LYS A 748 -2.18 1.43 41.38
N LYS A 749 -2.53 1.12 42.63
CA LYS A 749 -2.68 2.10 43.70
C LYS A 749 -1.34 2.82 43.97
N GLY A 750 -1.31 4.15 43.85
CA GLY A 750 -0.11 4.96 44.02
C GLY A 750 0.71 5.21 42.74
N ALA A 751 0.24 4.73 41.58
CA ALA A 751 0.87 4.97 40.28
C ALA A 751 0.93 6.46 39.91
N GLN A 752 2.05 6.89 39.35
CA GLN A 752 2.23 8.28 38.89
C GLN A 752 1.88 8.39 37.40
N THR A 753 0.71 9.01 37.10
CA THR A 753 0.19 9.16 35.74
C THR A 753 1.17 9.84 34.76
N PRO A 754 1.96 10.88 35.13
CA PRO A 754 2.87 11.54 34.18
C PRO A 754 4.02 10.64 33.74
N ILE A 755 4.53 9.77 34.63
CA ILE A 755 5.63 8.84 34.31
C ILE A 755 5.18 7.82 33.27
N ILE A 756 3.97 7.28 33.44
CA ILE A 756 3.40 6.28 32.55
C ILE A 756 3.13 6.90 31.18
N LYS A 757 2.46 8.07 31.13
CA LYS A 757 2.21 8.81 29.88
C LYS A 757 3.51 9.07 29.09
N ASN A 758 4.53 9.60 29.75
CA ASN A 758 5.83 9.86 29.10
C ASN A 758 6.55 8.60 28.65
N THR A 759 6.47 7.52 29.43
CA THR A 759 7.06 6.23 29.03
C THR A 759 6.36 5.67 27.80
N LEU A 760 5.02 5.76 27.73
CA LEU A 760 4.24 5.37 26.56
C LEU A 760 4.67 6.18 25.34
N PHE A 761 4.77 7.51 25.42
CA PHE A 761 5.21 8.33 24.30
C PHE A 761 6.66 8.02 23.86
N LYS A 762 7.60 7.78 24.78
CA LYS A 762 9.01 7.51 24.43
C LYS A 762 9.27 6.09 23.93
N ARG A 763 8.48 5.10 24.34
CA ARG A 763 8.74 3.67 24.09
C ARG A 763 7.75 3.01 23.13
N THR A 764 6.68 3.69 22.75
CA THR A 764 5.68 3.18 21.81
C THR A 764 5.49 4.13 20.64
N ARG A 765 4.80 3.68 19.60
CA ARG A 765 4.42 4.53 18.46
C ARG A 765 3.25 5.47 18.74
N LEU A 766 2.76 5.53 19.99
CA LEU A 766 1.74 6.50 20.40
C LEU A 766 2.23 7.95 20.27
N PHE A 767 3.55 8.15 20.19
CA PHE A 767 4.16 9.37 19.68
C PHE A 767 5.02 9.02 18.46
N ALA A 768 4.72 9.63 17.32
CA ALA A 768 5.36 9.32 16.06
C ALA A 768 5.58 10.59 15.23
N ASN A 769 6.56 10.51 14.33
CA ASN A 769 6.92 11.61 13.44
C ASN A 769 6.30 11.37 12.06
N PHE A 770 5.50 12.32 11.58
CA PHE A 770 5.03 12.35 10.20
C PHE A 770 6.01 13.16 9.33
N ASN A 771 6.75 12.44 8.49
CA ASN A 771 7.71 13.06 7.57
C ASN A 771 6.98 13.56 6.31
N VAL A 772 7.02 14.88 6.10
CA VAL A 772 6.43 15.55 4.95
C VAL A 772 7.44 15.68 3.82
N VAL A 773 7.05 15.28 2.62
CA VAL A 773 7.76 15.51 1.35
C VAL A 773 6.71 15.77 0.27
N ASN A 774 6.52 17.03 -0.08
CA ASN A 774 5.54 17.50 -1.08
C ASN A 774 6.06 17.33 -2.52
N LEU A 775 6.39 16.09 -2.88
CA LEU A 775 6.85 15.75 -4.22
C LEU A 775 5.64 15.46 -5.12
N VAL A 776 5.48 16.27 -6.17
CA VAL A 776 4.36 16.19 -7.12
C VAL A 776 4.89 16.28 -8.56
N LEU A 777 4.07 15.87 -9.53
CA LEU A 777 4.39 16.07 -10.95
C LEU A 777 3.85 17.41 -11.44
N ILE A 778 4.72 18.18 -12.09
CA ILE A 778 4.41 19.44 -12.79
C ILE A 778 4.66 19.29 -14.30
N ASN A 779 4.41 20.36 -15.07
CA ASN A 779 4.66 20.42 -16.52
C ASN A 779 4.04 19.24 -17.28
N ASP A 780 2.71 19.14 -17.19
CA ASP A 780 1.93 18.05 -17.77
C ASP A 780 2.29 16.65 -17.24
N GLY A 781 2.67 16.54 -15.98
CA GLY A 781 2.98 15.22 -15.41
C GLY A 781 4.34 14.67 -15.84
N LYS A 782 5.21 15.50 -16.41
CA LYS A 782 6.52 15.05 -16.96
C LYS A 782 7.67 15.24 -15.99
N GLN A 783 7.56 16.14 -15.02
CA GLN A 783 8.67 16.53 -14.15
C GLN A 783 8.29 16.45 -12.66
N PRO A 784 8.99 15.64 -11.85
CA PRO A 784 8.81 15.63 -10.40
C PRO A 784 9.48 16.85 -9.76
N LYS A 785 8.74 17.60 -8.93
CA LYS A 785 9.25 18.77 -8.19
C LYS A 785 8.71 18.78 -6.76
N ILE A 786 9.55 19.20 -5.81
CA ILE A 786 9.12 19.48 -4.44
C ILE A 786 8.59 20.90 -4.41
N LEU A 787 7.34 21.06 -3.95
CA LEU A 787 6.68 22.36 -3.87
C LEU A 787 6.37 22.73 -2.42
N ASN A 788 6.46 24.03 -2.13
CA ASN A 788 6.00 24.61 -0.88
C ASN A 788 4.47 24.85 -0.91
N LEU A 789 3.86 25.25 0.21
CA LEU A 789 2.40 25.39 0.30
C LEU A 789 1.84 26.43 -0.69
N LYS A 790 2.51 27.59 -0.79
CA LYS A 790 2.12 28.67 -1.70
C LYS A 790 2.18 28.23 -3.16
N GLU A 791 3.24 27.52 -3.54
CA GLU A 791 3.40 26.96 -4.89
C GLU A 791 2.30 25.94 -5.21
N LEU A 792 1.96 25.04 -4.28
CA LEU A 792 0.86 24.07 -4.46
C LEU A 792 -0.48 24.77 -4.69
N ILE A 793 -0.79 25.82 -3.92
CA ILE A 793 -2.01 26.62 -4.09
C ILE A 793 -2.01 27.34 -5.45
N LYS A 794 -0.88 27.93 -5.85
CA LYS A 794 -0.76 28.61 -7.16
C LYS A 794 -0.99 27.65 -8.33
N GLU A 795 -0.44 26.44 -8.28
CA GLU A 795 -0.67 25.43 -9.32
C GLU A 795 -2.13 24.97 -9.38
N TYR A 796 -2.82 24.86 -8.23
CA TYR A 796 -4.25 24.56 -8.21
C TYR A 796 -5.10 25.71 -8.80
N ILE A 797 -4.82 26.97 -8.43
CA ILE A 797 -5.53 28.14 -8.98
C ILE A 797 -5.35 28.20 -10.50
N LYS A 798 -4.11 28.00 -10.98
CA LYS A 798 -3.79 27.98 -12.41
C LYS A 798 -4.57 26.90 -13.15
N HIS A 799 -4.60 25.68 -12.60
CA HIS A 799 -5.39 24.57 -13.15
C HIS A 799 -6.88 24.93 -13.23
N ARG A 800 -7.46 25.43 -12.13
CA ARG A 800 -8.88 25.82 -12.10
C ARG A 800 -9.22 26.95 -13.07
N SER A 801 -8.35 27.93 -13.22
CA SER A 801 -8.51 29.01 -14.19
C SER A 801 -8.54 28.48 -15.63
N ASP A 802 -7.66 27.52 -15.98
CA ASP A 802 -7.68 26.84 -17.29
C ASP A 802 -8.97 26.03 -17.50
N ILE A 803 -9.44 25.31 -16.48
CA ILE A 803 -10.70 24.55 -16.56
C ILE A 803 -11.89 25.48 -16.81
N ILE A 804 -11.99 26.60 -16.09
CA ILE A 804 -13.07 27.58 -16.28
C ILE A 804 -13.00 28.21 -17.67
N PHE A 805 -11.79 28.54 -18.14
CA PHE A 805 -11.57 29.05 -19.49
C PHE A 805 -12.06 28.06 -20.55
N ARG A 806 -11.64 26.78 -20.47
CA ARG A 806 -12.06 25.73 -21.41
C ARG A 806 -13.56 25.47 -21.37
N LYS A 807 -14.16 25.44 -20.18
CA LYS A 807 -15.61 25.31 -19.98
C LYS A 807 -16.36 26.45 -20.66
N ALA A 808 -15.93 27.69 -20.44
CA ALA A 808 -16.53 28.87 -21.08
C ALA A 808 -16.36 28.80 -22.61
N ALA A 809 -15.18 28.42 -23.11
CA ALA A 809 -14.91 28.32 -24.55
C ALA A 809 -15.79 27.26 -25.22
N PHE A 810 -15.96 26.10 -24.57
CA PHE A 810 -16.87 25.05 -25.02
C PHE A 810 -18.33 25.53 -25.07
N GLN A 811 -18.77 26.24 -24.02
CA GLN A 811 -20.13 26.77 -23.95
C GLN A 811 -20.37 27.88 -24.99
N VAL A 812 -19.41 28.77 -25.22
CA VAL A 812 -19.46 29.78 -26.29
C VAL A 812 -19.59 29.12 -27.64
N LYS A 813 -18.73 28.14 -27.95
CA LYS A 813 -18.79 27.41 -29.23
C LYS A 813 -20.15 26.74 -29.42
N LYS A 814 -20.66 26.05 -28.39
CA LYS A 814 -21.97 25.39 -28.43
C LYS A 814 -23.12 26.38 -28.60
N ALA A 815 -23.05 27.54 -27.93
CA ALA A 815 -24.04 28.60 -28.05
C ALA A 815 -23.99 29.28 -29.43
N GLN A 816 -22.81 29.53 -29.98
CA GLN A 816 -22.60 30.05 -31.34
C GLN A 816 -23.12 29.06 -32.41
N ASP A 817 -22.81 27.77 -32.29
CA ASP A 817 -23.31 26.73 -33.19
C ASP A 817 -24.85 26.65 -33.15
N ARG A 818 -25.46 26.89 -31.99
CA ARG A 818 -26.92 26.93 -31.82
C ARG A 818 -27.52 28.21 -32.39
N LEU A 819 -26.94 29.36 -32.07
CA LEU A 819 -27.34 30.67 -32.57
C LEU A 819 -27.32 30.69 -34.10
N HIS A 820 -26.24 30.19 -34.70
CA HIS A 820 -26.10 30.10 -36.15
C HIS A 820 -27.24 29.31 -36.80
N LYS A 821 -27.71 28.22 -36.16
CA LYS A 821 -28.89 27.46 -36.63
C LYS A 821 -30.19 28.26 -36.47
N VAL A 822 -30.37 28.91 -35.32
CA VAL A 822 -31.56 29.72 -35.02
C VAL A 822 -31.67 30.90 -35.99
N ASP A 823 -30.57 31.57 -36.31
CA ASP A 823 -30.53 32.65 -37.31
C ASP A 823 -31.02 32.16 -38.68
N GLY A 824 -30.56 30.99 -39.12
CA GLY A 824 -31.01 30.37 -40.37
C GLY A 824 -32.51 30.05 -40.36
N LEU A 825 -33.04 29.55 -39.23
CA LEU A 825 -34.47 29.28 -39.08
C LEU A 825 -35.30 30.57 -39.09
N ILE A 826 -34.83 31.65 -38.45
CA ILE A 826 -35.52 32.94 -38.47
C ILE A 826 -35.54 33.53 -39.88
N ILE A 827 -34.42 33.46 -40.62
CA ILE A 827 -34.36 33.89 -42.04
C ILE A 827 -35.38 33.11 -42.87
N ALA A 828 -35.46 31.79 -42.69
CA ALA A 828 -36.41 30.94 -43.42
C ALA A 828 -37.87 31.22 -43.04
N LEU A 829 -38.17 31.48 -41.77
CA LEU A 829 -39.52 31.79 -41.30
C LEU A 829 -40.01 33.16 -41.79
N ASN A 830 -39.12 34.13 -41.94
CA ASN A 830 -39.47 35.46 -42.45
C ASN A 830 -39.82 35.45 -43.96
N ASP A 831 -39.39 34.43 -44.71
CA ASP A 831 -39.64 34.28 -46.16
C ASP A 831 -40.09 32.85 -46.52
N ILE A 832 -41.01 32.30 -45.72
CA ILE A 832 -41.35 30.87 -45.76
C ILE A 832 -41.96 30.42 -47.08
N ASP A 833 -42.79 31.25 -47.71
CA ASP A 833 -43.47 30.90 -48.96
C ASP A 833 -42.47 30.65 -50.09
N ASN A 834 -41.43 31.50 -50.17
CA ASN A 834 -40.34 31.33 -51.13
C ASN A 834 -39.46 30.12 -50.82
N VAL A 835 -39.17 29.87 -49.53
CA VAL A 835 -38.41 28.68 -49.11
C VAL A 835 -39.15 27.41 -49.49
N VAL A 836 -40.46 27.32 -49.23
CA VAL A 836 -41.31 26.19 -49.62
C VAL A 836 -41.38 26.05 -51.14
N ASN A 837 -41.48 27.16 -51.88
CA ASN A 837 -41.50 27.13 -53.33
C ASN A 837 -40.19 26.59 -53.93
N ILE A 838 -39.04 26.99 -53.38
CA ILE A 838 -37.72 26.46 -53.80
C ILE A 838 -37.62 24.96 -53.51
N ILE A 839 -38.09 24.52 -52.33
CA ILE A 839 -38.07 23.10 -51.96
C ILE A 839 -38.99 22.27 -52.88
N LYS A 840 -40.19 22.77 -53.19
CA LYS A 840 -41.15 22.09 -54.08
C LYS A 840 -40.69 21.99 -55.53
N ASN A 841 -39.99 23.01 -56.03
CA ASN A 841 -39.48 23.07 -57.42
C ASN A 841 -38.09 22.45 -57.58
N SER A 842 -37.59 21.75 -56.57
CA SER A 842 -36.31 21.06 -56.62
C SER A 842 -36.48 19.57 -56.90
N ASN A 843 -35.58 19.03 -57.72
CA ASN A 843 -35.65 17.64 -58.17
C ASN A 843 -35.30 16.65 -57.05
N ASP A 844 -34.41 17.04 -56.13
CA ASP A 844 -34.01 16.26 -54.98
C ASP A 844 -33.54 17.16 -53.81
N SER A 845 -33.26 16.55 -52.66
CA SER A 845 -32.80 17.27 -51.46
C SER A 845 -31.46 17.99 -51.67
N LYS A 846 -30.60 17.52 -52.58
CA LYS A 846 -29.30 18.11 -52.86
C LYS A 846 -29.43 19.37 -53.72
N ASP A 847 -30.35 19.36 -54.68
CA ASP A 847 -30.73 20.51 -55.49
C ASP A 847 -31.40 21.59 -54.63
N ALA A 848 -32.35 21.21 -53.77
CA ALA A 848 -32.99 22.13 -52.81
C ALA A 848 -31.96 22.79 -51.89
N ARG A 849 -30.99 22.00 -51.40
CA ARG A 849 -29.90 22.50 -50.55
C ARG A 849 -29.06 23.55 -51.26
N THR A 850 -28.70 23.32 -52.53
CA THR A 850 -27.86 24.21 -53.32
C THR A 850 -28.59 25.54 -53.60
N LYS A 851 -29.85 25.47 -54.04
CA LYS A 851 -30.67 26.67 -54.31
C LYS A 851 -30.93 27.51 -53.05
N LEU A 852 -31.22 26.87 -51.91
CA LEU A 852 -31.41 27.58 -50.64
C LEU A 852 -30.11 28.24 -50.14
N LYS A 853 -28.97 27.55 -50.33
CA LYS A 853 -27.64 28.06 -50.00
C LYS A 853 -27.31 29.32 -50.80
N ASP A 854 -27.52 29.28 -52.11
CA ASP A 854 -27.15 30.38 -53.01
C ASP A 854 -28.08 31.59 -52.84
N LYS A 855 -29.39 31.37 -52.70
CA LYS A 855 -30.37 32.47 -52.59
C LYS A 855 -30.24 33.26 -51.28
N TYR A 856 -30.15 32.56 -50.15
CA TYR A 856 -30.14 33.19 -48.82
C TYR A 856 -28.72 33.31 -48.24
N LYS A 857 -27.68 32.93 -49.00
CA LYS A 857 -26.27 32.92 -48.57
C LYS A 857 -26.05 32.18 -47.24
N LEU A 858 -26.76 31.08 -47.06
CA LEU A 858 -26.76 30.30 -45.82
C LEU A 858 -25.61 29.29 -45.79
N SER A 859 -25.22 28.85 -44.60
CA SER A 859 -24.27 27.75 -44.44
C SER A 859 -24.93 26.38 -44.62
N ASP A 860 -24.12 25.34 -44.87
CA ASP A 860 -24.63 23.96 -45.00
C ASP A 860 -25.34 23.44 -43.74
N ILE A 861 -24.97 23.96 -42.56
CA ILE A 861 -25.57 23.63 -41.26
C ILE A 861 -26.95 24.29 -41.12
N GLN A 862 -27.07 25.55 -41.53
CA GLN A 862 -28.34 26.30 -41.52
C GLN A 862 -29.34 25.70 -42.50
N VAL A 863 -28.91 25.43 -43.75
CA VAL A 863 -29.80 24.83 -44.76
C VAL A 863 -30.29 23.46 -44.31
N LYS A 864 -29.42 22.66 -43.67
CA LYS A 864 -29.84 21.38 -43.06
C LYS A 864 -30.90 21.59 -41.98
N ALA A 865 -30.71 22.56 -41.08
CA ALA A 865 -31.68 22.86 -40.03
C ALA A 865 -33.05 23.31 -40.59
N ILE A 866 -33.06 24.06 -41.69
CA ILE A 866 -34.28 24.49 -42.38
C ILE A 866 -35.00 23.30 -43.02
N LEU A 867 -34.27 22.41 -43.71
CA LEU A 867 -34.86 21.22 -44.35
C LEU A 867 -35.42 20.21 -43.33
N GLU A 868 -34.84 20.15 -42.13
CA GLU A 868 -35.28 19.29 -41.03
C GLU A 868 -36.37 19.96 -40.15
N MET A 869 -36.81 21.17 -40.48
CA MET A 869 -37.79 21.91 -39.69
C MET A 869 -39.20 21.30 -39.81
N PRO A 870 -39.87 20.94 -38.70
CA PRO A 870 -41.24 20.44 -38.74
C PRO A 870 -42.25 21.58 -38.97
N LEU A 871 -43.34 21.30 -39.68
CA LEU A 871 -44.39 22.28 -40.02
C LEU A 871 -45.00 22.98 -38.79
N SER A 872 -45.02 22.33 -37.62
CA SER A 872 -45.50 22.91 -36.36
C SER A 872 -44.70 24.15 -35.91
N ARG A 873 -43.45 24.30 -36.36
CA ARG A 873 -42.58 25.45 -36.05
C ARG A 873 -42.93 26.72 -36.84
N LEU A 874 -43.86 26.63 -37.80
CA LEU A 874 -44.34 27.78 -38.59
C LEU A 874 -45.37 28.64 -37.83
N THR A 875 -45.79 28.25 -36.64
CA THR A 875 -46.74 29.03 -35.84
C THR A 875 -46.09 30.30 -35.28
N ASN A 876 -46.84 31.40 -35.18
CA ASN A 876 -46.35 32.68 -34.65
C ASN A 876 -45.72 32.55 -33.24
N LEU A 877 -46.25 31.65 -32.42
CA LEU A 877 -45.76 31.39 -31.07
C LEU A 877 -44.36 30.74 -31.09
N GLU A 878 -44.08 29.85 -32.05
CA GLU A 878 -42.77 29.23 -32.22
C GLU A 878 -41.74 30.20 -32.83
N THR A 879 -42.16 31.09 -33.73
CA THR A 879 -41.30 32.19 -34.22
C THR A 879 -40.88 33.13 -33.09
N LYS A 880 -41.81 33.47 -32.17
CA LYS A 880 -41.49 34.26 -30.98
C LYS A 880 -40.49 33.55 -30.07
N LYS A 881 -40.71 32.25 -29.78
CA LYS A 881 -39.76 31.44 -29.01
C LYS A 881 -38.36 31.40 -29.61
N LEU A 882 -38.24 31.34 -30.94
CA LEU A 882 -36.94 31.36 -31.61
C LEU A 882 -36.24 32.72 -31.48
N LYS A 883 -36.98 33.84 -31.54
CA LYS A 883 -36.42 35.18 -31.28
C LYS A 883 -36.01 35.34 -29.82
N ASP A 884 -36.81 34.84 -28.88
CA ASP A 884 -36.47 34.85 -27.45
C ASP A 884 -35.22 33.99 -27.18
N GLU A 885 -35.13 32.81 -27.83
CA GLU A 885 -33.94 31.94 -27.79
C GLU A 885 -32.71 32.63 -28.38
N GLN A 886 -32.85 33.32 -29.53
CA GLN A 886 -31.77 34.09 -30.16
C GLN A 886 -31.23 35.18 -29.21
N ASN A 887 -32.12 35.96 -28.59
CA ASN A 887 -31.74 37.00 -27.63
C ASN A 887 -31.03 36.40 -26.40
N SER A 888 -31.57 35.30 -25.86
CA SER A 888 -30.96 34.61 -24.72
C SER A 888 -29.57 34.05 -25.06
N LEU A 889 -29.38 33.48 -26.26
CA LEU A 889 -28.09 32.96 -26.71
C LEU A 889 -27.07 34.09 -26.92
N ASN A 890 -27.47 35.22 -27.51
CA ASN A 890 -26.62 36.39 -27.66
C ASN A 890 -26.16 36.96 -26.31
N GLN A 891 -27.08 37.06 -25.34
CA GLN A 891 -26.74 37.47 -23.98
C GLN A 891 -25.77 36.47 -23.34
N GLN A 892 -26.06 35.17 -23.44
CA GLN A 892 -25.20 34.11 -22.90
C GLN A 892 -23.79 34.14 -23.51
N ILE A 893 -23.66 34.32 -24.84
CA ILE A 893 -22.37 34.45 -25.52
C ILE A 893 -21.63 35.68 -25.00
N THR A 894 -22.33 36.81 -24.86
CA THR A 894 -21.72 38.05 -24.36
C THR A 894 -21.17 37.87 -22.93
N GLU A 895 -21.94 37.22 -22.05
CA GLU A 895 -21.51 36.94 -20.68
C GLU A 895 -20.33 35.95 -20.62
N LEU A 896 -20.37 34.88 -21.41
CA LEU A 896 -19.29 33.89 -21.44
C LEU A 896 -18.00 34.43 -22.08
N THR A 897 -18.10 35.29 -23.09
CA THR A 897 -16.93 35.94 -23.71
C THR A 897 -16.23 36.85 -22.72
N LYS A 898 -16.96 37.57 -21.87
CA LYS A 898 -16.35 38.33 -20.76
C LYS A 898 -15.52 37.45 -19.83
N ILE A 899 -15.97 36.23 -19.55
CA ILE A 899 -15.22 35.25 -18.73
C ILE A 899 -13.94 34.76 -19.44
N LEU A 900 -13.97 34.65 -20.77
CA LEU A 900 -12.79 34.29 -21.56
C LEU A 900 -11.73 35.39 -21.56
N GLU A 901 -12.15 36.64 -21.65
CA GLU A 901 -11.26 37.81 -21.72
C GLU A 901 -10.72 38.22 -20.34
N SER A 902 -11.52 38.12 -19.27
CA SER A 902 -11.13 38.57 -17.94
C SER A 902 -10.65 37.43 -17.03
N GLU A 903 -9.37 37.47 -16.65
CA GLU A 903 -8.82 36.58 -15.63
C GLU A 903 -9.43 36.83 -14.24
N GLU A 904 -9.69 38.09 -13.90
CA GLU A 904 -10.29 38.47 -12.63
C GLU A 904 -11.69 37.85 -12.45
N LEU A 905 -12.50 37.83 -13.51
CA LEU A 905 -13.79 37.13 -13.49
C LEU A 905 -13.63 35.63 -13.27
N ARG A 906 -12.64 34.97 -13.90
CA ARG A 906 -12.36 33.55 -13.64
C ARG A 906 -11.96 33.30 -12.19
N LEU A 907 -11.09 34.14 -11.63
CA LEU A 907 -10.70 34.06 -10.22
C LEU A 907 -11.90 34.28 -9.28
N SER A 908 -12.82 35.19 -9.63
CA SER A 908 -14.06 35.40 -8.86
C SER A 908 -14.97 34.16 -8.86
N ILE A 909 -15.06 33.44 -9.98
CA ILE A 909 -15.80 32.18 -10.10
C ILE A 909 -15.14 31.11 -9.21
N ILE A 910 -13.81 31.00 -9.21
CA ILE A 910 -13.09 30.08 -8.33
C ILE A 910 -13.42 30.37 -6.86
N LYS A 911 -13.40 31.64 -6.43
CA LYS A 911 -13.78 32.02 -5.06
C LYS A 911 -15.20 31.58 -4.72
N LYS A 912 -16.15 31.82 -5.61
CA LYS A 912 -17.56 31.40 -5.42
C LYS A 912 -17.67 29.88 -5.29
N GLU A 913 -17.02 29.13 -6.18
CA GLU A 913 -16.99 27.66 -6.16
C GLU A 913 -16.39 27.12 -4.85
N LEU A 914 -15.33 27.74 -4.32
CA LEU A 914 -14.70 27.34 -3.05
C LEU A 914 -15.58 27.64 -1.84
N ILE A 915 -16.28 28.77 -1.83
CA ILE A 915 -17.26 29.11 -0.77
C ILE A 915 -18.41 28.09 -0.78
N GLU A 916 -18.92 27.74 -1.96
CA GLU A 916 -19.95 26.70 -2.09
C GLU A 916 -19.46 25.34 -1.58
N LEU A 917 -18.22 24.95 -1.88
CA LEU A 917 -17.60 23.72 -1.36
C LEU A 917 -17.50 23.72 0.17
N SER A 918 -16.99 24.81 0.75
CA SER A 918 -16.86 24.96 2.21
C SER A 918 -18.22 24.90 2.90
N ASN A 919 -19.25 25.56 2.36
CA ASN A 919 -20.61 25.50 2.91
C ASN A 919 -21.24 24.10 2.81
N LYS A 920 -20.94 23.35 1.74
CA LYS A 920 -21.57 22.05 1.45
C LYS A 920 -20.90 20.87 2.16
N TYR A 921 -19.59 20.92 2.36
CA TYR A 921 -18.77 19.80 2.86
C TYR A 921 -17.83 20.16 4.01
N GLY A 922 -17.82 21.42 4.46
CA GLY A 922 -16.97 21.88 5.55
C GLY A 922 -17.24 21.14 6.85
N ASP A 923 -16.17 20.90 7.61
CA ASP A 923 -16.25 20.28 8.93
C ASP A 923 -15.21 20.86 9.88
N ASP A 924 -15.41 20.60 11.18
CA ASP A 924 -14.51 21.05 12.23
C ASP A 924 -13.18 20.29 12.17
N ARG A 925 -12.14 20.95 12.66
CA ARG A 925 -10.81 20.35 12.84
C ARG A 925 -10.85 19.23 13.86
N ARG A 926 -10.14 18.15 13.56
CA ARG A 926 -9.98 16.98 14.44
C ARG A 926 -8.66 17.00 15.18
N THR A 927 -7.58 17.35 14.49
CA THR A 927 -6.23 17.37 15.09
C THR A 927 -5.99 18.66 15.87
N GLU A 928 -5.57 18.54 17.12
CA GLU A 928 -5.21 19.69 17.96
C GLU A 928 -3.73 20.08 17.74
N ILE A 929 -3.41 21.37 17.79
CA ILE A 929 -2.04 21.87 17.69
C ILE A 929 -1.70 22.55 19.01
N VAL A 930 -0.72 22.01 19.73
CA VAL A 930 -0.26 22.54 21.01
C VAL A 930 1.25 22.63 20.97
N GLU A 931 1.80 23.80 21.30
CA GLU A 931 3.24 23.97 21.41
C GLU A 931 3.71 23.40 22.75
N GLU A 932 4.11 22.13 22.73
CA GLU A 932 4.66 21.44 23.88
C GLU A 932 6.04 20.91 23.51
N GLU A 933 7.06 21.45 24.18
CA GLU A 933 8.29 20.67 24.30
C GLU A 933 7.95 19.43 25.13
N ILE A 934 8.06 18.25 24.53
CA ILE A 934 8.33 17.06 25.32
C ILE A 934 9.72 17.29 25.89
N SER A 935 9.75 17.99 27.01
CA SER A 935 10.94 18.11 27.82
C SER A 935 11.49 16.70 27.94
N ASP A 936 12.76 16.52 27.59
CA ASP A 936 13.48 15.43 28.16
C ASP A 936 13.39 15.65 29.67
N ILE A 937 12.42 14.99 30.30
CA ILE A 937 12.44 14.81 31.73
C ILE A 937 13.75 14.09 31.99
N ALA A 938 14.77 14.87 32.30
CA ALA A 938 15.95 14.39 32.93
C ALA A 938 15.42 13.69 34.18
N LYS A 939 15.97 12.52 34.55
CA LYS A 939 15.52 11.75 35.72
C LYS A 939 15.27 12.59 36.98
N LYS A 940 15.87 13.78 37.08
CA LYS A 940 15.60 14.81 38.09
C LYS A 940 14.10 15.17 38.22
N ASP A 941 13.34 15.36 37.15
CA ASP A 941 11.94 15.83 37.24
C ASP A 941 10.95 14.70 37.59
N LEU A 942 11.44 13.44 37.69
CA LEU A 942 10.70 12.28 38.22
C LEU A 942 10.82 12.14 39.74
N VAL A 943 11.68 12.93 40.38
CA VAL A 943 12.00 12.83 41.81
C VAL A 943 11.50 14.10 42.50
N LYS A 944 10.91 13.97 43.70
CA LYS A 944 10.49 15.13 44.50
C LYS A 944 11.72 15.88 45.02
N LYS A 945 11.73 17.21 44.91
CA LYS A 945 12.78 18.06 45.50
C LYS A 945 12.57 18.15 47.00
N GLU A 946 13.38 17.42 47.77
CA GLU A 946 13.29 17.37 49.23
C GLU A 946 14.69 17.32 49.86
N PRO A 947 14.85 17.80 51.11
CA PRO A 947 16.11 17.70 51.83
C PRO A 947 16.39 16.24 52.21
N THR A 948 17.60 15.76 51.90
CA THR A 948 18.02 14.39 52.21
C THR A 948 19.44 14.37 52.78
N MET A 949 19.68 13.46 53.71
CA MET A 949 20.99 13.23 54.31
C MET A 949 21.72 12.15 53.52
N VAL A 950 22.95 12.43 53.09
CA VAL A 950 23.83 11.48 52.41
C VAL A 950 24.93 11.05 53.39
N ILE A 951 25.13 9.74 53.52
CA ILE A 951 26.10 9.13 54.44
C ILE A 951 27.06 8.26 53.62
N LEU A 952 28.36 8.45 53.84
CA LEU A 952 29.44 7.60 53.32
C LEU A 952 30.14 6.90 54.49
N THR A 953 30.47 5.62 54.32
CA THR A 953 31.27 4.84 55.28
C THR A 953 32.72 4.74 54.83
N LYS A 954 33.62 4.35 55.73
CA LYS A 954 35.05 4.16 55.44
C LYS A 954 35.30 3.01 54.48
N ASN A 955 34.45 1.97 54.51
CA ASN A 955 34.44 0.90 53.50
C ASN A 955 33.70 1.29 52.22
N HIS A 956 33.54 2.61 52.00
CA HIS A 956 32.98 3.19 50.79
C HIS A 956 31.54 2.77 50.48
N TYR A 957 30.71 2.51 51.50
CA TYR A 957 29.27 2.36 51.31
C TYR A 957 28.58 3.71 51.37
N ILE A 958 27.70 3.98 50.42
CA ILE A 958 26.91 5.21 50.36
C ILE A 958 25.41 4.91 50.43
N LYS A 959 24.68 5.75 51.17
CA LYS A 959 23.21 5.74 51.24
C LYS A 959 22.67 7.14 51.45
N ARG A 960 21.38 7.33 51.15
CA ARG A 960 20.63 8.53 51.53
C ARG A 960 19.42 8.18 52.40
N MET A 961 19.03 9.08 53.29
CA MET A 961 17.86 8.94 54.18
C MET A 961 17.25 10.31 54.55
N SER A 962 16.15 10.28 55.31
CA SER A 962 15.53 11.52 55.82
C SER A 962 16.28 12.03 57.05
N PRO A 963 16.62 13.33 57.14
CA PRO A 963 17.19 13.91 58.34
C PRO A 963 16.29 13.81 59.58
N GLN A 964 14.97 13.68 59.39
CA GLN A 964 13.98 13.63 60.47
C GLN A 964 14.04 12.35 61.33
N ASP A 965 14.73 11.30 60.86
CA ASP A 965 14.84 10.01 61.55
C ASP A 965 15.69 10.07 62.86
N TYR A 966 16.37 11.19 63.14
CA TYR A 966 17.23 11.38 64.32
C TYR A 966 16.72 12.49 65.27
N ARG A 967 16.25 12.11 66.47
CA ARG A 967 15.83 13.05 67.55
C ARG A 967 17.04 13.72 68.25
N THR A 968 16.89 14.99 68.61
CA THR A 968 17.88 15.80 69.36
C THR A 968 18.17 15.24 70.76
N GLN A 969 19.45 15.16 71.17
CA GLN A 969 19.88 14.70 72.50
C GLN A 969 20.76 15.76 73.21
N ARG A 970 20.74 15.81 74.55
CA ARG A 970 21.57 16.74 75.36
C ARG A 970 23.05 16.28 75.44
N ARG A 971 23.96 17.24 75.70
CA ARG A 971 25.42 17.00 75.83
C ARG A 971 25.75 15.89 76.84
N GLY A 972 26.65 14.98 76.46
CA GLY A 972 27.07 13.84 77.29
C GLY A 972 26.17 12.61 77.25
N GLY A 973 25.13 12.59 76.39
CA GLY A 973 24.30 11.42 76.14
C GLY A 973 25.06 10.27 75.46
N ARG A 974 24.60 9.03 75.66
CA ARG A 974 25.00 7.86 74.87
C ARG A 974 24.22 7.88 73.54
N GLY A 975 24.92 7.94 72.40
CA GLY A 975 24.30 8.00 71.07
C GLY A 975 23.47 6.75 70.77
N LYS A 976 22.50 6.86 69.83
CA LYS A 976 21.75 5.69 69.35
C LYS A 976 22.54 4.99 68.24
N ARG A 977 22.48 3.66 68.17
CA ARG A 977 23.06 2.90 67.06
C ARG A 977 22.38 3.29 65.74
N GLY A 978 23.18 3.86 64.84
CA GLY A 978 22.73 4.40 63.57
C GLY A 978 22.77 3.40 62.41
N MET A 979 23.50 2.29 62.52
CA MET A 979 23.68 1.28 61.47
C MET A 979 24.05 -0.08 62.10
N THR A 980 23.78 -1.21 61.44
CA THR A 980 24.37 -2.51 61.81
C THR A 980 25.79 -2.55 61.28
N VAL A 981 26.75 -2.22 62.13
CA VAL A 981 28.18 -2.14 61.81
C VAL A 981 28.80 -3.50 62.11
N ASN A 982 29.39 -4.15 61.09
CA ASN A 982 30.42 -5.17 61.35
C ASN A 982 31.62 -4.44 61.97
N GLU A 983 32.43 -5.10 62.81
CA GLU A 983 33.50 -4.50 63.62
C GLU A 983 34.52 -3.60 62.85
N GLU A 984 34.48 -3.59 61.52
CA GLU A 984 35.35 -2.83 60.61
C GLU A 984 34.66 -1.70 59.77
N ASP A 985 33.38 -1.32 59.97
CA ASP A 985 32.67 -0.37 59.06
C ASP A 985 32.10 0.90 59.73
N PHE A 986 32.84 2.01 59.69
CA PHE A 986 32.48 3.27 60.36
C PHE A 986 32.10 4.41 59.41
N ILE A 987 31.38 5.43 59.90
CA ILE A 987 31.00 6.62 59.10
C ILE A 987 32.24 7.47 58.81
N SER A 988 32.46 7.79 57.54
CA SER A 988 33.57 8.61 57.06
C SER A 988 33.16 10.05 56.78
N ASP A 989 31.99 10.28 56.16
CA ASP A 989 31.52 11.63 55.83
C ASP A 989 29.97 11.68 55.73
N LEU A 990 29.40 12.85 56.03
CA LEU A 990 27.96 13.07 56.10
C LEU A 990 27.59 14.54 55.84
N PHE A 991 26.60 14.75 54.97
CA PHE A 991 26.03 16.08 54.69
C PHE A 991 24.55 16.00 54.30
N VAL A 992 23.87 17.15 54.30
CA VAL A 992 22.48 17.29 53.85
C VAL A 992 22.46 18.11 52.56
N CYS A 993 21.70 17.67 51.56
CA CYS A 993 21.50 18.39 50.30
C CYS A 993 20.10 18.13 49.74
N SER A 994 19.75 18.77 48.62
CA SER A 994 18.53 18.45 47.89
C SER A 994 18.71 17.18 47.06
N THR A 995 17.63 16.40 46.89
CA THR A 995 17.61 15.26 45.96
C THR A 995 18.05 15.60 44.53
N HIS A 996 17.92 16.85 44.10
CA HIS A 996 18.25 17.29 42.73
C HIS A 996 19.71 17.74 42.54
N ASP A 997 20.41 17.96 43.65
CA ASP A 997 21.77 18.47 43.62
C ASP A 997 22.72 17.43 43.00
N THR A 998 23.79 17.93 42.40
CA THR A 998 24.86 17.10 41.85
C THR A 998 25.94 16.92 42.91
N ILE A 999 26.29 15.68 43.25
CA ILE A 999 27.38 15.40 44.18
C ILE A 999 28.66 15.17 43.39
N LEU A 1000 29.69 15.97 43.66
CA LEU A 1000 31.05 15.78 43.18
C LEU A 1000 31.83 14.92 44.18
N PHE A 1001 32.40 13.81 43.72
CA PHE A 1001 33.22 12.90 44.52
C PHE A 1001 34.68 13.06 44.16
N PHE A 1002 35.45 13.72 45.04
CA PHE A 1002 36.90 13.89 44.86
C PHE A 1002 37.66 12.74 45.48
N THR A 1003 38.61 12.15 44.76
CA THR A 1003 39.41 11.01 45.23
C THR A 1003 40.76 11.43 45.81
N SER A 1004 41.34 10.58 46.66
CA SER A 1004 42.64 10.75 47.31
C SER A 1004 43.79 10.93 46.31
N LYS A 1005 43.64 10.46 45.06
CA LYS A 1005 44.59 10.66 43.94
C LYS A 1005 44.27 11.88 43.06
N GLY A 1006 43.30 12.71 43.45
CA GLY A 1006 42.99 13.99 42.82
C GLY A 1006 42.13 13.90 41.56
N ARG A 1007 41.33 12.83 41.43
CA ARG A 1007 40.26 12.75 40.41
C ARG A 1007 38.93 13.21 40.99
N VAL A 1008 38.00 13.56 40.11
CA VAL A 1008 36.62 13.87 40.46
C VAL A 1008 35.65 13.07 39.61
N TYR A 1009 34.60 12.57 40.25
CA TYR A 1009 33.46 11.88 39.68
C TYR A 1009 32.18 12.62 40.04
N THR A 1010 31.08 12.35 39.35
CA THR A 1010 29.80 13.05 39.57
C THR A 1010 28.63 12.08 39.59
N MET A 1011 27.62 12.39 40.41
CA MET A 1011 26.34 11.67 40.48
C MET A 1011 25.24 12.64 40.88
N LYS A 1012 23.98 12.38 40.52
CA LYS A 1012 22.84 13.10 41.11
C LYS A 1012 22.49 12.52 42.47
N CYS A 1013 22.13 13.36 43.44
CA CYS A 1013 21.81 12.91 44.80
C CYS A 1013 20.69 11.84 44.82
N PHE A 1014 19.64 11.99 44.00
CA PHE A 1014 18.58 10.99 43.92
C PHE A 1014 19.02 9.60 43.42
N GLU A 1015 20.17 9.49 42.74
CA GLU A 1015 20.75 8.22 42.29
C GLU A 1015 21.43 7.46 43.43
N VAL A 1016 21.73 8.13 44.55
CA VAL A 1016 22.16 7.49 45.80
C VAL A 1016 20.97 6.70 46.36
N PRO A 1017 21.16 5.42 46.77
CA PRO A 1017 20.06 4.57 47.21
C PRO A 1017 19.42 5.08 48.51
N LEU A 1018 18.09 5.27 48.47
CA LEU A 1018 17.28 5.53 49.67
C LEU A 1018 17.19 4.26 50.51
N GLN A 1019 17.61 4.33 51.77
CA GLN A 1019 17.57 3.19 52.68
C GLN A 1019 17.20 3.59 54.11
N GLN A 1020 16.67 2.63 54.87
CA GLN A 1020 16.37 2.80 56.30
C GLN A 1020 17.65 2.97 57.13
N ARG A 1021 17.49 3.54 58.33
CA ARG A 1021 18.59 3.83 59.27
C ARG A 1021 19.55 2.65 59.45
N THR A 1022 19.03 1.46 59.75
CA THR A 1022 19.80 0.24 60.05
C THR A 1022 20.58 -0.35 58.87
N ALA A 1023 20.25 -0.03 57.62
CA ALA A 1023 20.86 -0.64 56.44
C ALA A 1023 22.29 -0.15 56.18
N LYS A 1024 23.16 -1.00 55.61
CA LYS A 1024 24.59 -0.70 55.36
C LYS A 1024 24.84 0.30 54.22
N GLY A 1025 23.92 0.47 53.28
CA GLY A 1025 24.15 1.21 52.03
C GLY A 1025 24.56 0.31 50.86
N ARG A 1026 25.04 0.92 49.77
CA ARG A 1026 25.66 0.21 48.64
C ARG A 1026 27.11 0.64 48.45
N PRO A 1027 28.03 -0.26 48.04
CA PRO A 1027 29.40 0.13 47.69
C PRO A 1027 29.39 1.20 46.58
N ILE A 1028 30.07 2.31 46.80
CA ILE A 1028 30.11 3.44 45.86
C ILE A 1028 30.80 3.08 44.54
N ILE A 1029 31.73 2.12 44.57
CA ILE A 1029 32.38 1.55 43.38
C ILE A 1029 31.39 0.89 42.41
N ASN A 1030 30.22 0.46 42.90
CA ASN A 1030 29.15 -0.08 42.06
C ASN A 1030 28.31 1.02 41.40
N LEU A 1031 28.39 2.25 41.91
CA LEU A 1031 27.62 3.39 41.45
C LEU A 1031 28.45 4.34 40.58
N ILE A 1032 29.73 4.53 40.89
CA ILE A 1032 30.74 5.24 40.08
C ILE A 1032 31.96 4.36 39.85
N LYS A 1033 32.47 4.35 38.61
CA LYS A 1033 33.64 3.56 38.20
C LYS A 1033 34.95 4.23 38.64
N ILE A 1034 35.25 4.15 39.93
CA ILE A 1034 36.52 4.62 40.52
C ILE A 1034 37.65 3.69 40.07
N ARG A 1035 38.88 4.21 39.90
CA ARG A 1035 40.05 3.40 39.56
C ARG A 1035 40.55 2.63 40.78
N GLU A 1036 41.21 1.51 40.52
CA GLU A 1036 41.82 0.69 41.56
C GLU A 1036 42.87 1.50 42.36
N GLY A 1037 42.81 1.42 43.70
CA GLY A 1037 43.68 2.16 44.60
C GLY A 1037 43.31 3.63 44.84
N GLU A 1038 42.13 4.09 44.41
CA GLU A 1038 41.59 5.42 44.74
C GLU A 1038 40.48 5.35 45.79
N GLU A 1039 40.55 6.25 46.77
CA GLU A 1039 39.55 6.38 47.85
C GLU A 1039 38.85 7.75 47.74
N ILE A 1040 37.62 7.89 48.23
CA ILE A 1040 36.92 9.18 48.23
C ILE A 1040 37.43 10.04 49.39
N SER A 1041 37.91 11.23 49.07
CA SER A 1041 38.43 12.24 50.00
C SER A 1041 37.41 13.30 50.41
N SER A 1042 36.54 13.74 49.50
CA SER A 1042 35.53 14.76 49.80
C SER A 1042 34.32 14.63 48.88
N MET A 1043 33.14 14.89 49.42
CA MET A 1043 31.89 15.02 48.67
C MET A 1043 31.41 16.47 48.72
N ILE A 1044 31.14 17.08 47.56
CA ILE A 1044 30.60 18.44 47.48
C ILE A 1044 29.27 18.42 46.73
N PRO A 1045 28.14 18.77 47.38
CA PRO A 1045 26.88 19.00 46.69
C PRO A 1045 26.92 20.34 45.95
N ILE A 1046 26.51 20.33 44.68
CA ILE A 1046 26.46 21.48 43.78
C ILE A 1046 25.04 21.60 43.22
N ASN A 1047 24.41 22.75 43.46
CA ASN A 1047 23.09 23.08 42.94
C ASN A 1047 23.16 23.71 41.52
N ASN A 1048 24.19 24.52 41.25
CA ASN A 1048 24.43 25.20 39.98
C ASN A 1048 25.94 25.27 39.66
N PHE A 1049 26.32 25.01 38.41
CA PHE A 1049 27.71 25.09 37.94
C PHE A 1049 28.04 26.42 37.24
N ASP A 1050 27.03 27.20 36.86
CA ASP A 1050 27.18 28.50 36.20
C ASP A 1050 27.29 29.63 37.22
N THR A 1051 28.18 29.44 38.19
CA THR A 1051 28.56 30.43 39.20
C THR A 1051 30.03 30.78 39.03
N ASN A 1052 30.43 31.94 39.56
CA ASN A 1052 31.86 32.31 39.66
C ASN A 1052 32.55 31.64 40.87
N ASP A 1053 31.93 30.62 41.46
CA ASP A 1053 32.47 29.92 42.62
C ASP A 1053 33.81 29.24 42.29
N LEU A 1054 34.71 29.26 43.26
CA LEU A 1054 36.03 28.64 43.20
C LEU A 1054 36.06 27.41 44.12
N LEU A 1055 36.95 26.46 43.84
CA LEU A 1055 37.25 25.33 44.69
C LEU A 1055 38.67 25.46 45.23
N ILE A 1056 38.82 25.34 46.55
CA ILE A 1056 40.09 25.22 47.24
C ILE A 1056 40.33 23.74 47.57
N MET A 1057 41.40 23.17 47.05
CA MET A 1057 41.82 21.79 47.27
C MET A 1057 43.08 21.76 48.13
N ILE A 1058 43.09 20.97 49.20
CA ILE A 1058 44.21 20.88 50.13
C ILE A 1058 44.62 19.42 50.33
N THR A 1059 45.92 19.16 50.22
CA THR A 1059 46.50 17.82 50.40
C THR A 1059 47.06 17.61 51.80
N LYS A 1060 47.29 16.34 52.13
CA LYS A 1060 47.85 15.87 53.40
C LYS A 1060 49.18 16.53 53.73
N ASN A 1061 50.03 16.74 52.73
CA ASN A 1061 51.35 17.38 52.89
C ASN A 1061 51.31 18.92 52.86
N GLY A 1062 50.11 19.53 52.91
CA GLY A 1062 49.95 20.98 52.99
C GLY A 1062 50.07 21.72 51.65
N ILE A 1063 49.82 21.05 50.52
CA ILE A 1063 49.69 21.71 49.21
C ILE A 1063 48.24 22.19 49.04
N ALA A 1064 48.06 23.46 48.67
CA ALA A 1064 46.77 24.09 48.43
C ALA A 1064 46.64 24.56 46.97
N LYS A 1065 45.45 24.45 46.38
CA LYS A 1065 45.16 24.82 45.00
C LYS A 1065 43.81 25.51 44.87
N LYS A 1066 43.75 26.58 44.07
CA LYS A 1066 42.53 27.34 43.74
C LYS A 1066 42.12 27.12 42.28
N ILE A 1067 40.84 26.83 42.01
CA ILE A 1067 40.32 26.59 40.65
C ILE A 1067 38.83 26.87 40.49
N GLN A 1068 38.38 27.40 39.36
CA GLN A 1068 36.95 27.62 39.07
C GLN A 1068 36.08 26.35 39.06
N LEU A 1069 34.90 26.43 39.67
CA LEU A 1069 33.88 25.37 39.70
C LEU A 1069 33.37 25.03 38.29
N LYS A 1070 33.17 26.03 37.43
CA LYS A 1070 32.67 25.87 36.05
C LYS A 1070 33.48 24.85 35.22
N LYS A 1071 34.77 24.65 35.53
CA LYS A 1071 35.66 23.65 34.91
C LYS A 1071 35.27 22.19 35.21
N PHE A 1072 34.26 21.99 36.06
CA PHE A 1072 33.69 20.69 36.48
C PHE A 1072 32.22 20.50 36.06
N SER A 1073 31.66 21.39 35.22
CA SER A 1073 30.28 21.31 34.71
C SER A 1073 29.98 20.06 33.88
N LYS A 1074 30.98 19.52 33.17
CA LYS A 1074 30.86 18.32 32.33
C LYS A 1074 31.93 17.30 32.71
N ILE A 1075 31.56 16.33 33.54
CA ILE A 1075 32.44 15.22 33.97
C ILE A 1075 31.98 13.92 33.31
N PRO A 1076 32.85 13.24 32.53
CA PRO A 1076 32.51 11.94 31.94
C PRO A 1076 32.45 10.85 33.02
N LYS A 1077 31.76 9.73 32.73
CA LYS A 1077 31.62 8.58 33.65
C LYS A 1077 32.97 7.96 34.08
N SER A 1078 34.01 8.11 33.28
CA SER A 1078 35.38 7.67 33.60
C SER A 1078 36.09 8.55 34.63
N GLY A 1079 35.44 9.64 35.07
CA GLY A 1079 36.02 10.62 35.98
C GLY A 1079 37.07 11.48 35.30
N LEU A 1080 37.55 12.45 36.06
CA LEU A 1080 38.24 13.60 35.51
C LEU A 1080 39.35 14.06 36.46
N ARG A 1081 40.56 14.36 35.98
CA ARG A 1081 41.66 14.81 36.86
C ARG A 1081 41.40 16.25 37.33
N ALA A 1082 41.35 16.47 38.64
CA ALA A 1082 41.12 17.76 39.31
C ALA A 1082 42.42 18.39 39.84
N GLN A 1083 43.35 17.58 40.35
CA GLN A 1083 44.68 17.97 40.80
C GLN A 1083 45.68 16.83 40.56
N SER A 1084 46.92 17.16 40.21
CA SER A 1084 48.01 16.17 40.16
C SER A 1084 48.61 16.01 41.55
N ILE A 1085 48.66 14.78 42.05
CA ILE A 1085 49.09 14.46 43.42
C ILE A 1085 50.37 13.63 43.40
N ARG A 1086 51.30 13.90 44.32
CA ARG A 1086 52.55 13.13 44.47
C ARG A 1086 52.25 11.72 45.00
N PRO A 1087 53.10 10.71 44.73
CA PRO A 1087 52.90 9.35 45.22
C PRO A 1087 52.68 9.25 46.74
N ASN A 1088 53.40 10.04 47.53
CA ASN A 1088 53.35 10.07 49.01
C ASN A 1088 52.43 11.17 49.56
N ASP A 1089 51.51 11.69 48.75
CA ASP A 1089 50.55 12.71 49.14
C ASP A 1089 49.13 12.23 48.79
N MET A 1090 48.14 12.84 49.42
CA MET A 1090 46.73 12.53 49.18
C MET A 1090 45.89 13.79 49.32
N LEU A 1091 44.85 13.92 48.50
CA LEU A 1091 43.86 14.98 48.67
C LEU A 1091 43.10 14.72 49.98
N VAL A 1092 43.02 15.73 50.84
CA VAL A 1092 42.38 15.63 52.16
C VAL A 1092 41.07 16.39 52.17
N SER A 1093 41.05 17.60 51.62
CA SER A 1093 39.84 18.44 51.64
C SER A 1093 39.66 19.23 50.37
N VAL A 1094 38.39 19.44 50.01
CA VAL A 1094 37.96 20.36 48.98
C VAL A 1094 36.85 21.25 49.55
N LYS A 1095 36.99 22.57 49.44
CA LYS A 1095 35.99 23.56 49.90
C LYS A 1095 35.60 24.49 48.76
N MET A 1096 34.34 24.93 48.79
CA MET A 1096 33.78 25.87 47.81
C MET A 1096 33.89 27.30 48.35
N LEU A 1097 34.52 28.17 47.58
CA LEU A 1097 34.73 29.59 47.85
C LEU A 1097 33.76 30.39 46.98
N SER A 1098 32.71 30.93 47.62
CA SER A 1098 31.68 31.73 46.96
C SER A 1098 31.87 33.24 47.10
N ASN A 1099 32.81 33.68 47.95
CA ASN A 1099 33.15 35.08 48.16
C ASN A 1099 34.67 35.22 48.22
N GLU A 1100 35.25 36.15 47.46
CA GLU A 1100 36.70 36.36 47.34
C GLU A 1100 37.36 36.95 48.61
N LEU A 1101 36.58 37.35 49.63
CA LEU A 1101 37.09 37.98 50.86
C LEU A 1101 37.39 37.00 52.02
N GLN A 1102 37.30 35.68 51.80
CA GLN A 1102 37.52 34.69 52.88
C GLN A 1102 39.00 34.32 53.04
N ASP A 1103 39.41 33.95 54.26
CA ASP A 1103 40.75 33.42 54.55
C ASP A 1103 40.77 31.89 54.44
N ILE A 1104 41.92 31.33 54.07
CA ILE A 1104 42.16 29.87 54.09
C ILE A 1104 42.72 29.49 55.47
N PHE A 1105 42.02 28.57 56.13
CA PHE A 1105 42.40 28.02 57.42
C PHE A 1105 42.73 26.54 57.28
N ILE A 1106 43.95 26.12 57.64
CA ILE A 1106 44.37 24.71 57.53
C ILE A 1106 44.73 24.21 58.92
N ALA A 1107 44.09 23.13 59.37
CA ALA A 1107 44.33 22.49 60.66
C ALA A 1107 45.05 21.15 60.52
N THR A 1108 45.85 20.80 61.52
CA THR A 1108 46.69 19.61 61.52
C THR A 1108 46.38 18.66 62.67
N LYS A 1109 46.80 17.41 62.50
CA LYS A 1109 46.57 16.29 63.43
C LYS A 1109 47.13 16.55 64.82
N LEU A 1110 48.29 17.18 64.91
CA LEU A 1110 48.93 17.52 66.18
C LEU A 1110 48.34 18.78 66.85
N GLY A 1111 47.22 19.30 66.35
CA GLY A 1111 46.50 20.41 66.96
C GLY A 1111 47.10 21.77 66.66
N TYR A 1112 47.68 21.98 65.47
CA TYR A 1112 48.08 23.28 64.95
C TYR A 1112 47.13 23.76 63.84
N ALA A 1113 47.13 25.06 63.57
CA ALA A 1113 46.42 25.63 62.45
C ALA A 1113 47.14 26.86 61.87
N ILE A 1114 46.99 27.10 60.58
CA ILE A 1114 47.44 28.31 59.89
C ILE A 1114 46.23 29.03 59.29
N ARG A 1115 46.29 30.37 59.23
CA ARG A 1115 45.31 31.23 58.57
C ARG A 1115 46.06 32.18 57.65
N PHE A 1116 45.70 32.25 56.38
CA PHE A 1116 46.27 33.16 55.39
C PHE A 1116 45.21 33.59 54.36
N ASP A 1117 45.48 34.65 53.61
CA ASP A 1117 44.52 35.22 52.65
C ASP A 1117 44.35 34.31 51.42
N GLU A 1118 43.12 34.16 50.90
CA GLU A 1118 42.90 33.35 49.69
C GLU A 1118 43.60 33.92 48.46
N SER A 1119 43.80 35.25 48.40
CA SER A 1119 44.49 35.94 47.30
C SER A 1119 45.96 35.53 47.17
N GLU A 1120 46.57 34.96 48.23
CA GLU A 1120 47.93 34.40 48.16
C GLU A 1120 48.01 33.14 47.29
N LEU A 1121 46.88 32.50 46.97
CA LEU A 1121 46.79 31.43 45.98
C LEU A 1121 46.32 32.01 44.64
N LYS A 1122 47.10 31.78 43.58
CA LYS A 1122 46.66 32.07 42.21
C LYS A 1122 45.78 30.94 41.68
N GLU A 1123 44.79 31.28 40.86
CA GLU A 1123 43.98 30.27 40.16
C GLU A 1123 44.86 29.42 39.22
N GLN A 1124 44.63 28.11 39.21
CA GLN A 1124 45.41 27.19 38.38
C GLN A 1124 44.56 26.30 37.47
N ARG A 1125 45.22 25.66 36.49
CA ARG A 1125 44.60 24.65 35.61
C ARG A 1125 44.42 23.32 36.36
N ARG A 1126 43.51 22.46 35.88
CA ARG A 1126 43.21 21.16 36.51
C ARG A 1126 44.41 20.21 36.64
N THR A 1127 45.36 20.24 35.71
CA THR A 1127 46.50 19.32 35.71
C THR A 1127 47.67 19.74 36.61
N THR A 1128 47.61 20.94 37.23
CA THR A 1128 48.67 21.42 38.13
C THR A 1128 48.59 20.78 39.52
N MET A 1129 49.71 20.85 40.25
CA MET A 1129 49.85 20.30 41.60
C MET A 1129 49.37 21.21 42.73
N GLY A 1130 49.34 22.54 42.55
CA GLY A 1130 49.08 23.49 43.65
C GLY A 1130 50.35 24.16 44.19
N TYR A 1131 50.17 25.06 45.15
CA TYR A 1131 51.22 25.76 45.88
C TYR A 1131 51.32 25.26 47.32
N LYS A 1132 52.46 25.45 47.99
CA LYS A 1132 52.57 25.15 49.42
C LYS A 1132 51.71 26.12 50.24
N GLY A 1133 50.71 25.60 50.95
CA GLY A 1133 49.81 26.35 51.82
C GLY A 1133 50.27 26.38 53.28
N LEU A 1134 50.88 25.30 53.78
CA LEU A 1134 51.37 25.17 55.15
C LEU A 1134 52.75 24.47 55.17
N SER A 1135 53.61 24.84 56.11
CA SER A 1135 54.79 24.02 56.47
C SER A 1135 54.48 23.15 57.68
N LEU A 1136 54.44 21.83 57.46
CA LEU A 1136 54.19 20.82 58.49
C LEU A 1136 55.39 20.60 59.41
N ARG A 1137 55.12 20.14 60.63
CA ARG A 1137 56.13 19.61 61.55
C ARG A 1137 56.34 18.13 61.27
N GLU A 1138 57.43 17.58 61.78
CA GLU A 1138 57.70 16.15 61.66
C GLU A 1138 56.57 15.32 62.32
N GLY A 1139 56.08 14.30 61.61
CA GLY A 1139 54.95 13.47 62.04
C GLY A 1139 53.58 14.16 62.02
N ASP A 1140 53.49 15.42 61.57
CA ASP A 1140 52.23 16.15 61.44
C ASP A 1140 51.65 16.00 60.03
N GLU A 1141 50.33 16.02 59.93
CA GLU A 1141 49.61 15.93 58.66
C GLU A 1141 48.39 16.84 58.70
N VAL A 1142 47.99 17.37 57.55
CA VAL A 1142 46.75 18.15 57.43
C VAL A 1142 45.56 17.24 57.67
N ILE A 1143 44.64 17.67 58.53
CA ILE A 1143 43.36 16.99 58.80
C ILE A 1143 42.24 17.61 57.99
N GLU A 1144 42.16 18.95 57.95
CA GLU A 1144 41.05 19.64 57.30
C GLU A 1144 41.46 21.06 56.91
N GLY A 1145 40.89 21.55 55.81
CA GLY A 1145 41.04 22.91 55.32
C GLY A 1145 39.69 23.60 55.25
N LEU A 1146 39.60 24.84 55.72
CA LEU A 1146 38.36 25.62 55.83
C LEU A 1146 38.52 26.99 55.17
N LEU A 1147 37.40 27.59 54.78
CA LEU A 1147 37.29 28.95 54.27
C LEU A 1147 36.57 29.81 55.29
N VAL A 1148 37.26 30.76 55.90
CA VAL A 1148 36.83 31.40 57.15
C VAL A 1148 36.80 32.91 57.05
N ASN A 1149 35.82 33.54 57.68
CA ASN A 1149 35.77 34.98 57.93
C ASN A 1149 36.32 35.30 59.32
N ILE A 1150 36.63 36.58 59.60
CA ILE A 1150 37.25 36.97 60.87
C ILE A 1150 36.37 36.70 62.10
N ASP A 1151 35.05 36.80 61.94
CA ASP A 1151 34.05 36.59 62.99
C ASP A 1151 33.57 35.14 63.10
N ASP A 1152 34.01 34.27 62.18
CA ASP A 1152 33.67 32.85 62.24
C ASP A 1152 34.22 32.20 63.51
N ILE A 1153 33.56 31.13 63.94
CA ILE A 1153 33.97 30.33 65.08
C ILE A 1153 34.38 28.95 64.57
N ILE A 1154 35.59 28.51 64.89
CA ILE A 1154 36.10 27.18 64.54
C ILE A 1154 35.75 26.20 65.64
N LEU A 1155 35.01 25.16 65.28
CA LEU A 1155 34.80 23.95 66.08
C LEU A 1155 35.90 22.95 65.75
N THR A 1156 36.76 22.64 66.72
CA THR A 1156 37.78 21.58 66.63
C THR A 1156 37.37 20.41 67.50
N LEU A 1157 37.39 19.18 66.97
CA LEU A 1157 37.02 17.96 67.68
C LEU A 1157 38.19 16.98 67.73
N SER A 1158 38.42 16.38 68.90
CA SER A 1158 39.45 15.37 69.12
C SER A 1158 38.88 13.95 69.10
N GLN A 1159 39.77 12.98 68.83
CA GLN A 1159 39.44 11.55 68.79
C GLN A 1159 38.76 11.06 70.08
N LYS A 1160 39.13 11.64 71.23
CA LYS A 1160 38.56 11.31 72.55
C LYS A 1160 37.25 12.04 72.88
N GLY A 1161 36.62 12.70 71.90
CA GLY A 1161 35.31 13.32 72.06
C GLY A 1161 35.32 14.68 72.77
N TYR A 1162 36.47 15.37 72.79
CA TYR A 1162 36.57 16.76 73.27
C TYR A 1162 36.45 17.74 72.10
N GLY A 1163 35.55 18.70 72.21
CA GLY A 1163 35.30 19.74 71.22
C GLY A 1163 35.55 21.13 71.79
N GLN A 1164 36.15 22.02 71.01
CA GLN A 1164 36.36 23.43 71.35
C GLN A 1164 35.82 24.31 70.23
N ARG A 1165 35.08 25.37 70.59
CA ARG A 1165 34.72 26.48 69.69
C ARG A 1165 35.64 27.67 69.97
N THR A 1166 36.29 28.24 68.96
CA THR A 1166 37.21 29.39 69.10
C THR A 1166 36.96 30.38 67.99
N PHE A 1167 36.95 31.68 68.27
CA PHE A 1167 36.84 32.69 67.21
C PHE A 1167 38.08 32.70 66.29
N VAL A 1168 37.86 32.88 64.99
CA VAL A 1168 38.90 32.97 63.96
C VAL A 1168 39.83 34.17 64.20
N LYS A 1169 39.33 35.28 64.77
CA LYS A 1169 40.14 36.43 65.18
C LYS A 1169 41.28 36.09 66.16
N GLU A 1170 41.17 35.01 66.92
CA GLU A 1170 42.26 34.55 67.80
C GLU A 1170 43.41 33.88 67.05
N TYR A 1171 43.20 33.51 65.79
CA TYR A 1171 44.23 32.96 64.91
C TYR A 1171 44.84 34.10 64.11
N ARG A 1172 46.09 34.45 64.46
CA ARG A 1172 46.85 35.48 63.73
C ARG A 1172 46.94 35.10 62.24
N LYS A 1173 46.68 36.08 61.37
CA LYS A 1173 46.89 35.94 59.92
C LYS A 1173 48.39 35.86 59.67
N THR A 1174 48.82 34.88 58.89
CA THR A 1174 50.22 34.65 58.49
C THR A 1174 50.30 34.54 56.97
N ARG A 1175 51.51 34.58 56.39
CA ARG A 1175 51.69 34.23 54.97
C ARG A 1175 51.53 32.73 54.72
N ARG A 1176 51.15 32.34 53.51
CA ARG A 1176 51.15 30.92 53.10
C ARG A 1176 52.52 30.28 53.30
N ALA A 1177 52.54 28.97 53.50
CA ALA A 1177 53.73 28.16 53.78
C ALA A 1177 54.44 28.46 55.12
N ALA A 1178 53.88 29.30 56.00
CA ALA A 1178 54.38 29.44 57.38
C ALA A 1178 54.11 28.19 58.24
N LYS A 1179 54.69 28.13 59.46
CA LYS A 1179 54.34 27.12 60.46
C LYS A 1179 53.08 27.55 61.22
N GLY A 1180 52.12 26.64 61.35
CA GLY A 1180 50.86 26.89 62.06
C GLY A 1180 51.02 27.13 63.57
N VAL A 1181 50.08 27.87 64.13
CA VAL A 1181 49.95 28.22 65.56
C VAL A 1181 49.08 27.18 66.29
N LYS A 1182 49.19 27.07 67.63
CA LYS A 1182 48.49 26.00 68.39
C LYS A 1182 46.97 26.20 68.41
N ASN A 1183 46.21 25.24 67.90
CA ASN A 1183 44.75 25.26 67.80
C ASN A 1183 44.08 24.77 69.10
N ILE A 1184 44.32 23.51 69.47
CA ILE A 1184 43.76 22.84 70.65
C ILE A 1184 44.88 22.22 71.48
N LYS A 1185 44.71 22.15 72.81
CA LYS A 1185 45.66 21.52 73.73
C LYS A 1185 45.34 20.03 73.85
N LEU A 1186 46.03 19.21 73.05
CA LEU A 1186 45.98 17.75 73.14
C LEU A 1186 46.81 17.24 74.32
N THR A 1187 46.35 16.17 74.97
CA THR A 1187 47.06 15.55 76.10
C THR A 1187 48.00 14.46 75.57
N LYS A 1188 49.31 14.57 75.83
CA LYS A 1188 50.32 13.60 75.34
C LYS A 1188 50.10 12.19 75.92
N ILE A 1189 49.61 12.09 77.17
CA ILE A 1189 49.38 10.83 77.89
C ILE A 1189 48.34 9.93 77.18
N THR A 1190 47.31 10.52 76.57
CA THR A 1190 46.21 9.78 75.93
C THR A 1190 46.38 9.60 74.42
N GLN A 1191 47.53 9.99 73.85
CA GLN A 1191 47.79 10.06 72.40
C GLN A 1191 46.64 10.70 71.60
N ASP A 1192 45.99 11.72 72.18
CA ASP A 1192 44.82 12.36 71.57
C ASP A 1192 45.22 13.14 70.31
N LYS A 1193 44.35 13.15 69.31
CA LYS A 1193 44.58 13.73 67.97
C LYS A 1193 43.35 14.51 67.55
N VAL A 1194 43.56 15.56 66.74
CA VAL A 1194 42.45 16.22 66.06
C VAL A 1194 41.93 15.28 64.98
N ILE A 1195 40.61 15.06 64.95
CA ILE A 1195 39.96 14.19 63.96
C ILE A 1195 39.12 14.98 62.97
N ASP A 1196 38.59 16.15 63.37
CA ASP A 1196 37.78 16.98 62.49
C ASP A 1196 37.81 18.44 62.95
N VAL A 1197 37.67 19.37 62.01
CA VAL A 1197 37.62 20.81 62.24
C VAL A 1197 36.58 21.43 61.32
N LYS A 1198 35.55 22.09 61.86
CA LYS A 1198 34.50 22.73 61.06
C LYS A 1198 34.23 24.15 61.51
N ILE A 1199 33.68 24.96 60.61
CA ILE A 1199 33.12 26.27 60.98
C ILE A 1199 31.82 26.00 61.72
N SER A 1200 31.77 26.46 62.97
CA SER A 1200 30.59 26.42 63.83
C SER A 1200 29.52 27.33 63.26
N THR A 1201 28.35 26.77 62.96
CA THR A 1201 27.13 27.50 62.58
C THR A 1201 26.16 27.55 63.77
N GLU A 1202 24.98 28.14 63.59
CA GLU A 1202 23.88 28.03 64.57
C GLU A 1202 23.19 26.66 64.54
N GLU A 1203 23.48 25.85 63.53
CA GLU A 1203 22.93 24.52 63.32
C GLU A 1203 23.44 23.51 64.33
N ASP A 1204 22.64 22.47 64.59
CA ASP A 1204 23.10 21.35 65.40
C ASP A 1204 24.16 20.54 64.64
N ILE A 1205 25.01 19.86 65.39
CA ILE A 1205 26.02 18.96 64.82
C ILE A 1205 25.61 17.50 65.01
N LEU A 1206 25.92 16.67 64.03
CA LEU A 1206 25.85 15.22 64.11
C LEU A 1206 27.26 14.69 64.32
N VAL A 1207 27.48 13.89 65.37
CA VAL A 1207 28.79 13.29 65.67
C VAL A 1207 28.69 11.78 65.47
N GLY A 1208 29.59 11.24 64.64
CA GLY A 1208 29.72 9.81 64.35
C GLY A 1208 30.92 9.19 65.08
N THR A 1209 30.79 7.94 65.53
CA THR A 1209 31.88 7.16 66.15
C THR A 1209 32.26 5.90 65.36
N GLU A 1210 33.41 5.31 65.68
CA GLU A 1210 33.90 4.06 65.08
C GLU A 1210 32.88 2.91 65.25
N GLN A 1211 32.25 2.80 66.42
CA GLN A 1211 31.24 1.77 66.69
C GLN A 1211 29.82 2.10 66.14
N GLY A 1212 29.70 3.08 65.23
CA GLY A 1212 28.43 3.40 64.55
C GLY A 1212 27.41 4.15 65.41
N GLN A 1213 27.84 4.80 66.49
CA GLN A 1213 26.98 5.73 67.21
C GLN A 1213 26.86 7.01 66.41
N VAL A 1214 25.62 7.49 66.24
CA VAL A 1214 25.35 8.82 65.71
C VAL A 1214 24.54 9.58 66.73
N ILE A 1215 25.04 10.75 67.13
CA ILE A 1215 24.37 11.64 68.08
C ILE A 1215 24.20 13.03 67.46
N ARG A 1216 22.99 13.59 67.57
CA ARG A 1216 22.71 14.99 67.28
C ARG A 1216 22.94 15.81 68.55
N VAL A 1217 23.93 16.69 68.52
CA VAL A 1217 24.33 17.56 69.65
C VAL A 1217 24.04 19.02 69.28
N PRO A 1218 23.27 19.74 70.11
CA PRO A 1218 23.07 21.18 69.93
C PRO A 1218 24.38 21.95 70.00
N ILE A 1219 24.67 22.78 69.01
CA ILE A 1219 25.93 23.53 68.94
C ILE A 1219 26.12 24.48 70.13
N ASP A 1220 25.01 25.02 70.64
CA ASP A 1220 24.97 25.91 71.80
C ASP A 1220 25.44 25.22 73.10
N SER A 1221 25.45 23.88 73.13
CA SER A 1221 25.98 23.12 74.27
C SER A 1221 27.52 23.04 74.32
N ILE A 1222 28.19 23.38 73.21
CA ILE A 1222 29.64 23.52 73.11
C ILE A 1222 29.94 25.01 73.30
N ARG A 1223 30.60 25.35 74.41
CA ARG A 1223 30.96 26.74 74.72
C ARG A 1223 32.11 27.24 73.85
N ILE A 1224 32.11 28.54 73.58
CA ILE A 1224 33.24 29.26 72.96
C ILE A 1224 34.34 29.47 74.01
N THR A 1225 35.60 29.20 73.68
CA THR A 1225 36.76 29.36 74.57
C THR A 1225 37.99 29.87 73.81
N HIS A 1226 38.90 30.55 74.51
CA HIS A 1226 40.16 31.01 73.94
C HIS A 1226 41.11 29.86 73.53
N ARG A 1227 41.98 30.10 72.54
CA ARG A 1227 43.06 29.15 72.14
C ARG A 1227 44.40 29.41 72.85
N PRO A 1228 45.15 28.36 73.23
CA PRO A 1228 44.79 26.94 73.16
C PRO A 1228 44.07 26.46 74.44
N SER A 1229 42.91 25.80 74.32
CA SER A 1229 42.18 25.18 75.43
C SER A 1229 42.06 23.65 75.23
N LYS A 1230 41.61 22.91 76.25
CA LYS A 1230 41.30 21.46 76.17
C LYS A 1230 39.91 21.21 75.55
N GLY A 1231 39.05 22.22 75.51
CA GLY A 1231 37.65 22.08 75.07
C GLY A 1231 36.74 21.38 76.09
N VAL A 1232 35.56 21.00 75.65
CA VAL A 1232 34.50 20.36 76.43
C VAL A 1232 34.12 18.99 75.87
N ARG A 1233 33.62 18.08 76.71
CA ARG A 1233 33.17 16.75 76.25
C ARG A 1233 31.87 16.86 75.43
N VAL A 1234 31.92 16.43 74.18
CA VAL A 1234 30.79 16.47 73.21
C VAL A 1234 29.98 15.18 73.27
N ILE A 1235 30.66 14.03 73.27
CA ILE A 1235 30.06 12.69 73.33
C ILE A 1235 30.75 11.85 74.42
N LYS A 1236 30.00 10.97 75.07
CA LYS A 1236 30.55 9.93 75.95
C LYS A 1236 30.76 8.66 75.14
N LEU A 1237 32.03 8.31 74.89
CA LEU A 1237 32.43 7.12 74.13
C LEU A 1237 32.28 5.84 74.97
N TYR A 1238 32.02 4.70 74.31
CA TYR A 1238 32.19 3.37 74.93
C TYR A 1238 33.67 3.03 75.07
N GLU A 1239 34.00 1.97 75.83
CA GLU A 1239 35.36 1.45 75.87
C GLU A 1239 35.82 1.07 74.46
N ASN A 1240 37.05 1.47 74.10
CA ASN A 1240 37.64 1.31 72.78
C ASN A 1240 36.88 1.97 71.61
N ASP A 1241 35.97 2.92 71.87
CA ASP A 1241 35.31 3.72 70.82
C ASP A 1241 36.03 5.05 70.63
N SER A 1242 35.93 5.62 69.42
CA SER A 1242 36.51 6.93 69.11
C SER A 1242 35.70 7.71 68.09
N VAL A 1243 35.82 9.04 68.09
CA VAL A 1243 35.06 9.90 67.18
C VAL A 1243 35.71 9.92 65.80
N THR A 1244 34.92 9.72 64.73
CA THR A 1244 35.42 9.64 63.35
C THR A 1244 35.00 10.80 62.46
N SER A 1245 33.81 11.36 62.65
CA SER A 1245 33.26 12.36 61.73
C SER A 1245 32.25 13.28 62.41
N ILE A 1246 32.09 14.50 61.87
CA ILE A 1246 31.03 15.43 62.23
C ILE A 1246 30.23 15.88 61.00
N GLY A 1247 28.93 16.11 61.12
CA GLY A 1247 28.05 16.65 60.07
C GLY A 1247 27.21 17.81 60.58
N LYS A 1248 26.72 18.69 59.69
CA LYS A 1248 25.82 19.80 60.05
C LYS A 1248 24.35 19.42 59.83
N CYS A 1249 23.44 19.91 60.67
CA CYS A 1249 22.00 19.64 60.59
C CYS A 1249 21.16 20.82 61.10
N GLU A 1250 20.21 21.30 60.29
CA GLU A 1250 19.32 22.42 60.64
C GLU A 1250 18.64 22.23 62.00
N LYS A 1251 18.52 23.31 62.77
CA LYS A 1251 17.82 23.34 64.07
C LYS A 1251 16.36 22.94 63.87
N GLN A 1252 15.88 22.02 64.69
CA GLN A 1252 14.46 21.64 64.68
C GLN A 1252 13.67 22.81 65.27
N ILE A 1253 12.86 23.50 64.44
CA ILE A 1253 11.90 24.49 64.91
C ILE A 1253 10.96 23.74 65.86
N LYS A 1254 10.91 24.15 67.13
CA LYS A 1254 9.87 23.66 68.04
C LYS A 1254 8.55 24.18 67.49
N GLU A 1255 7.70 23.28 66.99
CA GLU A 1255 6.28 23.58 66.82
C GLU A 1255 5.77 24.12 68.16
N SER A 1256 5.35 25.40 68.14
CA SER A 1256 4.53 25.99 69.17
C SER A 1256 3.30 25.11 69.33
N LYS A 1257 3.13 24.56 70.53
CA LYS A 1257 1.90 23.87 70.94
C LYS A 1257 0.72 24.81 70.69
N GLU A 1258 -0.14 24.47 69.74
CA GLU A 1258 -1.49 25.02 69.68
C GLU A 1258 -2.21 24.64 70.98
N ILE A 1259 -2.79 25.66 71.61
CA ILE A 1259 -3.68 25.59 72.76
C ILE A 1259 -5.10 25.45 72.19
N GLU A 1260 -5.81 24.42 72.68
CA GLU A 1260 -7.24 24.07 72.57
C GLU A 1260 -8.00 24.30 71.25
#